data_AF-A0A077YX33-F1
#
_entry.id   AF-A0A077YX33-F1
#
_cell.length_a   1.000
_cell.length_b   1.000
_cell.length_c   1.000
_cell.angle_alpha   90.00
_cell.angle_beta   90.00
_cell.angle_gamma   90.00
#
_symmetry.space_group_name_H-M   'P 1'
#
loop_
_entity.id
_entity.type
_entity.pdbx_description
1 polymer ?
#
loop_
_entity_poly.entity_id
_entity_poly.type
_entity_poly.pdbx_seq_one_letter_code
_entity_poly.pdbx_strand_id
1 'polypeptide(L)'
;MNCEVSYLHRADGSCIYTQGKTTVIASVNGPGDLKNLKQCADSAVIQVVVKRSIGGNSAANAQTAFILENLCTSAVIVSLLPKTLISIVVQELESDGSFLQAAVNAVCLALIDSGLPMFDTFAAATVAILPQSENIIPSPSSQVERDAECLMTAVFLHHQPGDLFYCWSREAAPATYDSKFVQNGWYDWWLRNDFFNPAPSTDKHPFVMCMPPPNVTGTLHMGHALMLAIGDCIVRSHRMCGHHVSWIPGFDHAGLATQLVVEKHLFNSEGLLRKNMSRQDFVTACEKWSSEKMVAMRKQMESIGCSCNWKRCFYTLDQKFSIAVVEAFRRLHKDGLLYRDYRVVNWSPLLQSSISDAEVDVKSIDQPTDIPVPGRTKAVSFGYLYFINYPIADSSNGQSITIATTRPETMLADEAIAVHPADSRYSSLVGRHVRHPLLTNRLLPVIADAQVDRDVGTGAVKVTPSHSRADFEIARAHGLSLEKRCIDASGHIISPELPELDGLNRFECREKIVRWLIDRDLLMDCRSHVTNVPMCRRTGDILEPVPKEQWFLRCDSMAERTMALLPRIHILPEGMRNEWKNWLSHRVDWCLSRQSWWGHRIPAYRQKLDLVSSLLFYAKSYFRATFSDGSSRWVIAADEHEAGSQLERHSHSLINLAADEDVLDTWFSSALIPLVIAGWPHNWQADNDHLFPLSLMETGHDILGLWVTRMAMLSLQLTNRLPFSRIFFHGMVRDSEGQKMSKSRGNVVDPLKLIEGDQETRIGADALRISLLRSNPKGDTVTLDEAVRQHSRRFCNKLWQSFKYLTKLWNKTEIPLPLKPEPYDSPVDRWILSRLSSLVIDVHESLEAYNFHLSVEALVNFWWLDFCDIYLEWSKHFFYPKDHLAAAEHMRCMLAMIASTYLRLLAPYMPYLAEELYSLLPMADKAVSVHCAPYPTPSEVNFLDPHLEMQMRFVRDLVHQIRSLRRDVEVSMPIPLVAVAWCNGIQRSAIENFGRLMQRLVEFRCSLNDSAEHVPPENSIMLVSQEECRIYVQLKNVKYEEVLKRFDRQLEVLERKRTKLTNWMQAKRLHVSPEEAAKKVTQYLNDIQTVDEEMEKLRRFRRDLHRHHEHAKMLLGLLRVLTFVIMLYYAVLIPFTKVEESFNMQAVHDILFHGFNLSKYDHFEFPGVVPRTFIGPLYLAGIVFPLRLLDYPIKFSKPYLQLCTRLALGATVCFGHVRLSRSLKLAFDLNVACWYMAITLSQFHTMFYASRTLPNIFALALFLFVVAFYLDGRYYMAAIVATFSATVFRLELAILYAIMFFPILSKWRRRGVKLACIVLLTGIGFVALSTVIDSYFWNRLVWPEGTVWWYNIVLNKSSNWGTLPFFWYFYSAIPRNLCFTLCFVPFALFGPEKIRRLTVCALGYVLIYSFLPHKELRFIFYAIPLLNMAASWVSARMMLMRSSSVPTLIGISLSLVQPMINMLLALCFMRAAIANYPGGEAIVTLHTTLRAEGLSGKPVRIHIDSYCAETGVTRFLQVNPLWEYNKSESLILPEQKIDFDYLLIGDSDDVTQVNKNYITTHRTLYFFHGFAGIEIERNATFPFLTVQYKLKPRVALLKKEPLITTTVEPVVEA
;
A
#
# COMPACT_ATOMS: atom_id res chain seq x y z
N MET A 1 -48.91 -23.22 23.46
CA MET A 1 -48.49 -22.32 24.55
C MET A 1 -49.20 -22.78 25.79
N ASN A 2 -48.48 -23.01 26.89
CA ASN A 2 -49.07 -23.24 28.21
C ASN A 2 -48.61 -22.09 29.11
N CYS A 3 -49.56 -21.45 29.78
CA CYS A 3 -49.31 -20.40 30.74
C CYS A 3 -49.97 -20.84 32.05
N GLU A 4 -49.16 -21.02 33.09
CA GLU A 4 -49.66 -21.22 34.44
C GLU A 4 -49.39 -19.93 35.21
N VAL A 5 -50.47 -19.22 35.54
CA VAL A 5 -50.43 -18.14 36.53
C VAL A 5 -50.63 -18.80 37.87
N SER A 6 -49.67 -18.62 38.78
CA SER A 6 -49.70 -19.29 40.07
C SER A 6 -50.80 -18.70 40.97
N TYR A 7 -51.62 -19.54 41.60
CA TYR A 7 -52.50 -19.11 42.69
C TYR A 7 -51.66 -18.90 43.97
N LEU A 8 -50.91 -17.80 44.08
CA LEU A 8 -50.05 -17.51 45.24
C LEU A 8 -50.67 -16.46 46.17
N HIS A 9 -50.55 -16.71 47.47
CA HIS A 9 -51.11 -15.93 48.59
C HIS A 9 -50.46 -14.54 48.81
N ARG A 10 -49.74 -13.98 47.84
CA ARG A 10 -49.04 -12.68 47.93
C ARG A 10 -49.17 -11.91 46.61
N ALA A 11 -49.18 -10.58 46.71
CA ALA A 11 -49.25 -9.66 45.59
C ALA A 11 -47.87 -9.48 44.92
N ASP A 12 -47.20 -10.57 44.58
CA ASP A 12 -45.99 -10.61 43.74
C ASP A 12 -46.36 -11.24 42.39
N GLY A 13 -46.46 -10.40 41.35
CA GLY A 13 -46.87 -10.87 40.02
C GLY A 13 -45.89 -11.91 39.50
N SER A 14 -46.35 -13.13 39.25
CA SER A 14 -45.47 -14.22 38.81
C SER A 14 -46.12 -15.05 37.71
N CYS A 15 -45.36 -15.30 36.65
CA CYS A 15 -45.83 -16.02 35.47
C CYS A 15 -44.83 -17.11 35.11
N ILE A 16 -45.32 -18.34 34.89
CA ILE A 16 -44.59 -19.37 34.18
C ILE A 16 -45.12 -19.43 32.74
N TYR A 17 -44.30 -19.02 31.80
CA TYR A 17 -44.64 -18.98 30.39
C TYR A 17 -43.89 -20.05 29.61
N THR A 18 -44.63 -20.94 28.95
CA THR A 18 -44.06 -21.99 28.10
C THR A 18 -44.45 -21.80 26.64
N GLN A 19 -43.44 -21.65 25.78
CA GLN A 19 -43.56 -21.56 24.34
C GLN A 19 -42.64 -22.60 23.66
N GLY A 20 -43.23 -23.59 22.99
CA GLY A 20 -42.49 -24.75 22.52
C GLY A 20 -41.96 -25.55 23.72
N LYS A 21 -40.64 -25.80 23.76
CA LYS A 21 -39.94 -26.35 24.93
C LYS A 21 -39.20 -25.29 25.76
N THR A 22 -39.39 -24.00 25.42
CA THR A 22 -38.79 -22.91 26.19
C THR A 22 -39.76 -22.45 27.26
N THR A 23 -39.37 -22.67 28.51
CA THR A 23 -40.13 -22.32 29.71
C THR A 23 -39.36 -21.27 30.50
N VAL A 24 -40.03 -20.15 30.74
CA VAL A 24 -39.48 -18.99 31.45
C VAL A 24 -40.40 -18.62 32.60
N ILE A 25 -39.83 -18.43 33.78
CA ILE A 25 -40.49 -17.81 34.92
C ILE A 25 -40.15 -16.32 34.91
N ALA A 26 -41.14 -15.45 34.98
CA ALA A 26 -40.96 -14.04 35.32
C ALA A 26 -41.64 -13.77 36.67
N SER A 27 -40.95 -13.06 37.56
CA SER A 27 -41.46 -12.64 38.86
C SER A 27 -41.18 -11.15 39.04
N VAL A 28 -42.22 -10.38 39.35
CA VAL A 28 -42.15 -8.96 39.63
C VAL A 28 -42.15 -8.77 41.15
N ASN A 29 -41.01 -8.34 41.68
CA ASN A 29 -40.85 -8.00 43.09
C ASN A 29 -40.92 -6.48 43.25
N GLY A 30 -41.93 -6.01 43.97
CA GLY A 30 -42.17 -4.58 44.21
C GLY A 30 -43.61 -4.17 43.91
N PRO A 31 -43.95 -2.87 44.05
CA PRO A 31 -43.03 -1.74 44.25
C PRO A 31 -42.40 -1.73 45.66
N GLY A 32 -41.06 -1.63 45.74
CA GLY A 32 -40.30 -1.49 46.99
C GLY A 32 -39.63 -0.13 47.13
N ASP A 33 -39.24 0.27 48.36
CA ASP A 33 -38.51 1.53 48.58
C ASP A 33 -37.10 1.50 47.98
N LEU A 34 -36.73 2.56 47.24
CA LEU A 34 -35.37 2.76 46.74
C LEU A 34 -34.40 3.11 47.90
N LYS A 35 -33.93 2.11 48.65
CA LYS A 35 -32.91 2.31 49.69
C LYS A 35 -31.52 2.47 49.03
N ASN A 36 -30.88 3.62 49.23
CA ASN A 36 -29.46 3.97 48.91
C ASN A 36 -29.08 4.73 47.63
N LEU A 37 -29.94 5.51 46.98
CA LEU A 37 -29.50 6.46 45.95
C LEU A 37 -30.00 7.88 46.26
N LYS A 38 -29.07 8.83 46.48
CA LYS A 38 -29.35 10.27 46.75
C LYS A 38 -29.98 11.02 45.56
N GLN A 39 -30.42 10.33 44.52
CA GLN A 39 -31.19 10.94 43.44
C GLN A 39 -32.67 10.79 43.77
N CYS A 40 -33.38 11.92 43.92
CA CYS A 40 -34.83 11.94 43.83
C CYS A 40 -35.21 11.47 42.43
N ALA A 41 -35.42 10.16 42.25
CA ALA A 41 -36.05 9.66 41.05
C ALA A 41 -37.54 10.02 41.15
N ASP A 42 -37.99 10.97 40.33
CA ASP A 42 -39.41 11.35 40.18
C ASP A 42 -40.27 10.22 39.59
N SER A 43 -39.63 9.08 39.26
CA SER A 43 -40.25 7.89 38.67
C SER A 43 -39.71 6.60 39.31
N ALA A 44 -40.41 5.49 39.09
CA ALA A 44 -39.94 4.16 39.43
C ALA A 44 -38.67 3.80 38.65
N VAL A 45 -37.76 3.09 39.31
CA VAL A 45 -36.62 2.42 38.67
C VAL A 45 -37.01 0.97 38.44
N ILE A 46 -36.94 0.52 37.18
CA ILE A 46 -37.15 -0.88 36.83
C ILE A 46 -35.80 -1.54 36.64
N GLN A 47 -35.57 -2.63 37.36
CA GLN A 47 -34.38 -3.46 37.24
C GLN A 47 -34.81 -4.85 36.80
N VAL A 48 -34.19 -5.39 35.75
CA VAL A 48 -34.46 -6.76 35.30
C VAL A 48 -33.23 -7.63 35.56
N VAL A 49 -33.44 -8.76 36.23
CA VAL A 49 -32.41 -9.75 36.50
C VAL A 49 -32.74 -11.01 35.72
N VAL A 50 -31.96 -11.28 34.67
CA VAL A 50 -32.11 -12.49 33.85
C VAL A 50 -31.18 -13.60 34.35
N LYS A 51 -31.75 -14.75 34.69
CA LYS A 51 -31.06 -15.96 35.16
C LYS A 51 -31.34 -17.11 34.18
N ARG A 52 -30.37 -17.46 33.34
CA ARG A 52 -30.48 -18.64 32.47
C ARG A 52 -29.99 -19.91 33.20
N SER A 53 -30.70 -21.04 33.05
CA SER A 53 -30.35 -22.32 33.69
C SER A 53 -29.04 -22.91 33.15
N ILE A 54 -28.78 -22.70 31.85
CA ILE A 54 -27.59 -23.22 31.16
C ILE A 54 -26.53 -22.11 31.05
N GLY A 55 -25.66 -21.97 32.05
CA GLY A 55 -24.37 -21.27 31.93
C GLY A 55 -24.36 -19.93 31.17
N GLY A 56 -25.48 -19.18 31.19
CA GLY A 56 -25.74 -18.10 30.26
C GLY A 56 -24.69 -17.02 30.40
N ASN A 57 -23.96 -16.76 29.31
CA ASN A 57 -22.93 -15.73 29.23
C ASN A 57 -23.46 -14.43 29.88
N SER A 58 -22.77 -13.89 30.90
CA SER A 58 -23.25 -12.74 31.68
C SER A 58 -23.69 -11.57 30.78
N ALA A 59 -23.01 -11.41 29.64
CA ALA A 59 -23.35 -10.44 28.60
C ALA A 59 -24.69 -10.70 27.92
N ALA A 60 -25.04 -11.96 27.59
CA ALA A 60 -26.33 -12.29 26.96
C ALA A 60 -27.49 -12.09 27.94
N ASN A 61 -27.27 -12.41 29.22
CA ASN A 61 -28.23 -12.14 30.28
C ASN A 61 -28.37 -10.63 30.50
N ALA A 62 -27.27 -9.88 30.54
CA ALA A 62 -27.28 -8.43 30.67
C ALA A 62 -27.94 -7.75 29.45
N GLN A 63 -27.72 -8.26 28.24
CA GLN A 63 -28.36 -7.75 27.03
C GLN A 63 -29.87 -8.04 27.05
N THR A 64 -30.27 -9.25 27.45
CA THR A 64 -31.69 -9.60 27.58
C THR A 64 -32.34 -8.76 28.69
N ALA A 65 -31.67 -8.62 29.83
CA ALA A 65 -32.10 -7.78 30.94
C ALA A 65 -32.29 -6.34 30.49
N PHE A 66 -31.30 -5.77 29.80
CA PHE A 66 -31.35 -4.43 29.25
C PHE A 66 -32.51 -4.23 28.27
N ILE A 67 -32.73 -5.20 27.38
CA ILE A 67 -33.86 -5.19 26.44
C ILE A 67 -35.18 -5.14 27.22
N LEU A 68 -35.33 -6.00 28.22
CA LEU A 68 -36.53 -6.07 29.05
C LEU A 68 -36.71 -4.84 29.93
N GLU A 69 -35.64 -4.26 30.48
CA GLU A 69 -35.67 -3.04 31.28
C GLU A 69 -36.25 -1.90 30.45
N ASN A 70 -35.69 -1.62 29.26
CA ASN A 70 -36.20 -0.54 28.41
C ASN A 70 -37.65 -0.76 27.99
N LEU A 71 -37.99 -2.01 27.65
CA LEU A 71 -39.36 -2.38 27.28
C LEU A 71 -40.33 -2.12 28.45
N CYS A 72 -39.97 -2.57 29.65
CA CYS A 72 -40.79 -2.39 30.84
C CYS A 72 -40.87 -0.93 31.27
N THR A 73 -39.77 -0.16 31.19
CA THR A 73 -39.77 1.28 31.50
C THR A 73 -40.67 2.05 30.54
N SER A 74 -40.76 1.61 29.28
CA SER A 74 -41.67 2.22 28.30
C SER A 74 -43.13 1.80 28.51
N ALA A 75 -43.38 0.58 29.01
CA ALA A 75 -44.73 0.04 29.18
C ALA A 75 -45.37 0.39 30.53
N VAL A 76 -44.61 0.41 31.62
CA VAL A 76 -45.09 0.75 32.96
C VAL A 76 -45.17 2.27 33.11
N ILE A 77 -46.24 2.78 33.72
CA ILE A 77 -46.39 4.20 34.03
C ILE A 77 -45.51 4.53 35.25
N VAL A 78 -44.19 4.59 35.04
CA VAL A 78 -43.19 4.77 36.11
C VAL A 78 -43.37 6.08 36.89
N SER A 79 -44.02 7.10 36.31
CA SER A 79 -44.31 8.38 36.96
C SER A 79 -45.37 8.29 38.07
N LEU A 80 -46.25 7.27 38.06
CA LEU A 80 -47.22 7.06 39.13
C LEU A 80 -46.60 6.43 40.40
N LEU A 81 -45.34 6.00 40.33
CA LEU A 81 -44.65 5.25 41.37
C LEU A 81 -43.29 5.89 41.73
N PRO A 82 -43.25 7.16 42.19
CA PRO A 82 -42.01 7.84 42.50
C PRO A 82 -41.22 7.15 43.62
N LYS A 83 -39.88 7.18 43.54
CA LYS A 83 -38.97 6.57 44.53
C LYS A 83 -39.15 5.07 44.79
N THR A 84 -39.76 4.36 43.84
CA THR A 84 -39.95 2.91 43.94
C THR A 84 -38.92 2.15 43.09
N LEU A 85 -38.53 0.97 43.55
CA LEU A 85 -37.80 -0.03 42.80
C LEU A 85 -38.77 -1.15 42.41
N ILE A 86 -38.81 -1.48 41.13
CA ILE A 86 -39.51 -2.65 40.59
C ILE A 86 -38.44 -3.60 40.08
N SER A 87 -38.24 -4.72 40.77
CA SER A 87 -37.26 -5.73 40.41
C SER A 87 -37.94 -6.91 39.72
N ILE A 88 -37.71 -7.05 38.43
CA ILE A 88 -38.24 -8.15 37.62
C ILE A 88 -37.18 -9.24 37.52
N VAL A 89 -37.44 -10.42 38.04
CA VAL A 89 -36.55 -11.59 37.92
C VAL A 89 -37.09 -12.48 36.83
N VAL A 90 -36.29 -12.73 35.81
CA VAL A 90 -36.61 -13.63 34.70
C VAL A 90 -35.70 -14.83 34.78
N GLN A 91 -36.24 -16.02 35.04
CA GLN A 91 -35.50 -17.26 35.17
C GLN A 91 -35.89 -18.23 34.05
N GLU A 92 -34.90 -18.71 33.30
CA GLU A 92 -35.06 -19.82 32.38
C GLU A 92 -35.14 -21.13 33.17
N LEU A 93 -36.19 -21.92 32.92
CA LEU A 93 -36.28 -23.29 33.43
C LEU A 93 -35.73 -24.28 32.40
N GLU A 94 -36.21 -24.16 31.17
CA GLU A 94 -35.84 -24.99 30.04
C GLU A 94 -35.82 -24.09 28.79
N SER A 95 -34.86 -24.28 27.89
CA SER A 95 -34.87 -23.56 26.61
C SER A 95 -34.49 -24.46 25.46
N ASP A 96 -35.33 -24.43 24.43
CA ASP A 96 -35.03 -24.92 23.10
C ASP A 96 -35.10 -23.75 22.10
N GLY A 97 -34.58 -22.57 22.43
CA GLY A 97 -34.55 -21.38 21.56
C GLY A 97 -35.67 -20.37 21.80
N SER A 98 -35.60 -19.21 21.15
CA SER A 98 -36.53 -18.07 21.26
C SER A 98 -36.71 -17.53 22.69
N PHE A 99 -35.67 -17.64 23.53
CA PHE A 99 -35.74 -17.22 24.94
C PHE A 99 -36.19 -15.76 25.11
N LEU A 100 -35.67 -14.84 24.29
CA LEU A 100 -36.00 -13.41 24.41
C LEU A 100 -37.51 -13.17 24.23
N GLN A 101 -38.13 -13.82 23.24
CA GLN A 101 -39.57 -13.75 23.04
C GLN A 101 -40.34 -14.33 24.24
N ALA A 102 -39.95 -15.52 24.72
CA ALA A 102 -40.61 -16.15 25.86
C ALA A 102 -40.48 -15.29 27.12
N ALA A 103 -39.32 -14.67 27.33
CA ALA A 103 -39.05 -13.75 28.43
C ALA A 103 -39.89 -12.48 28.34
N VAL A 104 -39.98 -11.84 27.16
CA VAL A 104 -40.83 -10.64 26.97
C VAL A 104 -42.29 -10.96 27.29
N ASN A 105 -42.80 -12.09 26.77
CA ASN A 105 -44.19 -12.51 27.00
C ASN A 105 -44.44 -12.87 28.47
N ALA A 106 -43.51 -13.58 29.12
CA ALA A 106 -43.58 -13.90 30.54
C ALA A 106 -43.61 -12.63 31.41
N VAL A 107 -42.76 -11.65 31.09
CA VAL A 107 -42.69 -10.39 31.82
C VAL A 107 -43.95 -9.55 31.65
N CYS A 108 -44.51 -9.45 30.44
CA CYS A 108 -45.79 -8.75 30.25
C CYS A 108 -46.89 -9.37 31.12
N LEU A 109 -46.98 -10.70 31.15
CA LEU A 109 -47.98 -11.40 31.97
C LEU A 109 -47.72 -11.23 33.47
N ALA A 110 -46.46 -11.28 33.92
CA ALA A 110 -46.10 -11.04 35.31
C ALA A 110 -46.38 -9.58 35.73
N LEU A 111 -46.21 -8.60 34.84
CA LEU A 111 -46.59 -7.21 35.09
C LEU A 111 -48.11 -7.05 35.21
N ILE A 112 -48.89 -7.71 34.34
CA ILE A 112 -50.36 -7.74 34.45
C ILE A 112 -50.78 -8.34 35.79
N ASP A 113 -50.21 -9.50 36.15
CA ASP A 113 -50.50 -10.21 37.39
C ASP A 113 -50.12 -9.40 38.63
N SER A 114 -49.03 -8.62 38.57
CA SER A 114 -48.61 -7.73 39.66
C SER A 114 -49.55 -6.54 39.89
N GLY A 115 -50.46 -6.25 38.95
CA GLY A 115 -51.36 -5.09 39.02
C GLY A 115 -50.66 -3.73 38.88
N LEU A 116 -49.43 -3.68 38.34
CA LEU A 116 -48.73 -2.42 38.08
C LEU A 116 -49.44 -1.59 37.00
N PRO A 117 -49.53 -0.26 37.14
CA PRO A 117 -50.12 0.60 36.13
C PRO A 117 -49.25 0.60 34.85
N MET A 118 -49.83 0.21 33.72
CA MET A 118 -49.16 0.17 32.42
C MET A 118 -49.88 1.06 31.40
N PHE A 119 -49.12 1.67 30.48
CA PHE A 119 -49.64 2.38 29.31
C PHE A 119 -50.30 1.42 28.32
N ASP A 120 -49.71 0.23 28.14
CA ASP A 120 -50.21 -0.79 27.22
C ASP A 120 -49.64 -2.17 27.58
N THR A 121 -50.24 -3.23 27.05
CA THR A 121 -49.70 -4.59 27.07
C THR A 121 -48.88 -4.86 25.81
N PHE A 122 -47.88 -5.73 25.91
CA PHE A 122 -46.95 -6.01 24.83
C PHE A 122 -46.73 -7.51 24.62
N ALA A 123 -46.45 -7.90 23.37
CA ALA A 123 -46.12 -9.27 23.01
C ALA A 123 -44.96 -9.31 22.02
N ALA A 124 -44.09 -10.31 22.12
CA ALA A 124 -42.96 -10.51 21.23
C ALA A 124 -43.12 -11.71 20.30
N ALA A 125 -42.55 -11.60 19.11
CA ALA A 125 -42.33 -12.68 18.16
C ALA A 125 -40.87 -12.70 17.69
N THR A 126 -40.21 -13.84 17.82
CA THR A 126 -38.87 -14.08 17.25
C THR A 126 -38.98 -14.85 15.95
N VAL A 127 -38.20 -14.46 14.97
CA VAL A 127 -38.17 -14.99 13.62
C VAL A 127 -36.73 -15.29 13.24
N ALA A 128 -36.45 -16.49 12.76
CA ALA A 128 -35.17 -16.84 12.17
C ALA A 128 -35.25 -16.86 10.64
N ILE A 129 -34.24 -16.28 9.99
CA ILE A 129 -34.02 -16.35 8.54
C ILE A 129 -32.85 -17.32 8.30
N LEU A 130 -33.09 -18.41 7.58
CA LEU A 130 -32.05 -19.39 7.24
C LEU A 130 -31.39 -19.07 5.88
N PRO A 131 -30.06 -19.25 5.74
CA PRO A 131 -29.27 -18.77 4.60
C PRO A 131 -29.55 -19.47 3.24
N GLN A 132 -30.33 -20.55 3.23
CA GLN A 132 -30.47 -21.43 2.05
C GLN A 132 -31.89 -21.55 1.51
N SER A 133 -32.92 -21.05 2.21
CA SER A 133 -34.30 -21.42 1.90
C SER A 133 -35.32 -20.29 1.85
N GLU A 134 -34.93 -19.02 2.06
CA GLU A 134 -35.89 -17.90 2.26
C GLU A 134 -36.99 -18.21 3.31
N ASN A 135 -36.78 -19.26 4.12
CA ASN A 135 -37.76 -19.72 5.09
C ASN A 135 -37.63 -18.84 6.33
N ILE A 136 -38.72 -18.13 6.61
CA ILE A 136 -38.95 -17.36 7.81
C ILE A 136 -39.55 -18.34 8.84
N ILE A 137 -38.78 -18.73 9.85
CA ILE A 137 -39.24 -19.63 10.91
C ILE A 137 -39.65 -18.80 12.12
N PRO A 138 -40.94 -18.69 12.45
CA PRO A 138 -41.38 -18.07 13.69
C PRO A 138 -41.07 -18.98 14.89
N SER A 139 -40.71 -18.39 16.03
CA SER A 139 -40.34 -19.10 17.27
C SER A 139 -39.29 -20.21 17.03
N PRO A 140 -38.11 -19.89 16.44
CA PRO A 140 -37.09 -20.86 16.09
C PRO A 140 -36.60 -21.68 17.29
N SER A 141 -36.25 -22.95 17.02
CA SER A 141 -35.61 -23.81 18.01
C SER A 141 -34.13 -23.42 18.23
N SER A 142 -33.51 -23.91 19.29
CA SER A 142 -32.10 -23.62 19.63
C SER A 142 -31.11 -24.04 18.53
N GLN A 143 -31.47 -25.05 17.75
CA GLN A 143 -30.71 -25.48 16.58
C GLN A 143 -30.91 -24.49 15.42
N VAL A 144 -32.16 -24.09 15.15
CA VAL A 144 -32.49 -23.14 14.09
C VAL A 144 -31.89 -21.75 14.37
N GLU A 145 -31.88 -21.28 15.61
CA GLU A 145 -31.22 -20.02 15.98
C GLU A 145 -29.71 -20.03 15.72
N ARG A 146 -29.06 -21.19 15.92
CA ARG A 146 -27.62 -21.35 15.62
C ARG A 146 -27.34 -21.33 14.11
N ASP A 147 -28.28 -21.86 13.34
CA ASP A 147 -28.18 -21.98 11.88
C ASP A 147 -28.72 -20.73 11.15
N ALA A 148 -29.41 -19.84 11.86
CA ALA A 148 -29.99 -18.61 11.33
C ALA A 148 -28.90 -17.63 10.88
N GLU A 149 -29.10 -17.05 9.70
CA GLU A 149 -28.33 -15.91 9.21
C GLU A 149 -28.70 -14.63 9.95
N CYS A 150 -29.99 -14.49 10.26
CA CYS A 150 -30.54 -13.38 11.02
C CYS A 150 -31.63 -13.90 11.96
N LEU A 151 -31.56 -13.47 13.22
CA LEU A 151 -32.61 -13.66 14.21
C LEU A 151 -33.25 -12.29 14.49
N MET A 152 -34.56 -12.15 14.36
CA MET A 152 -35.28 -10.90 14.58
C MET A 152 -36.35 -11.10 15.64
N THR A 153 -36.28 -10.39 16.76
CA THR A 153 -37.32 -10.35 17.79
C THR A 153 -38.07 -9.02 17.69
N ALA A 154 -39.32 -9.07 17.25
CA ALA A 154 -40.23 -7.94 17.14
C ALA A 154 -41.17 -7.89 18.34
N VAL A 155 -41.44 -6.69 18.87
CA VAL A 155 -42.40 -6.43 19.94
C VAL A 155 -43.55 -5.58 19.41
N PHE A 156 -44.76 -6.00 19.76
CA PHE A 156 -46.03 -5.39 19.34
C PHE A 156 -46.79 -4.90 20.57
N LEU A 157 -47.47 -3.76 20.44
CA LEU A 157 -48.36 -3.19 21.46
C LEU A 157 -49.83 -3.51 21.14
N HIS A 158 -50.68 -3.62 22.17
CA HIS A 158 -52.09 -4.00 21.99
C HIS A 158 -52.96 -2.88 21.38
N HIS A 159 -52.76 -1.61 21.76
CA HIS A 159 -53.62 -0.51 21.26
C HIS A 159 -53.43 -0.19 19.77
N GLN A 160 -52.35 -0.63 19.13
CA GLN A 160 -52.11 -0.47 17.68
C GLN A 160 -51.70 -1.80 17.04
N PRO A 161 -52.66 -2.67 16.67
CA PRO A 161 -52.36 -3.93 15.99
C PRO A 161 -51.74 -3.64 14.61
N GLY A 162 -50.41 -3.77 14.50
CA GLY A 162 -49.66 -3.61 13.25
C GLY A 162 -48.38 -2.77 13.37
N ASP A 163 -48.29 -1.90 14.38
CA ASP A 163 -47.10 -1.05 14.56
C ASP A 163 -46.03 -1.77 15.38
N LEU A 164 -44.84 -1.90 14.79
CA LEU A 164 -43.65 -2.46 15.42
C LEU A 164 -43.14 -1.47 16.48
N PHE A 165 -43.20 -1.84 17.76
CA PHE A 165 -42.75 -0.99 18.86
C PHE A 165 -41.23 -1.05 19.06
N TYR A 166 -40.67 -2.27 19.07
CA TYR A 166 -39.23 -2.50 19.08
C TYR A 166 -38.87 -3.71 18.21
N CYS A 167 -37.71 -3.67 17.56
CA CYS A 167 -37.12 -4.81 16.88
C CYS A 167 -35.66 -4.96 17.27
N TRP A 168 -35.29 -6.16 17.71
CA TRP A 168 -33.90 -6.56 17.90
C TRP A 168 -33.52 -7.59 16.84
N SER A 169 -32.56 -7.24 15.97
CA SER A 169 -31.94 -8.20 15.07
C SER A 169 -30.56 -8.61 15.62
N ARG A 170 -30.28 -9.91 15.58
CA ARG A 170 -28.95 -10.48 15.74
C ARG A 170 -28.52 -11.00 14.38
N GLU A 171 -27.73 -10.21 13.67
CA GLU A 171 -27.02 -10.68 12.48
C GLU A 171 -25.93 -11.68 12.89
N ALA A 172 -25.72 -12.71 12.07
CA ALA A 172 -24.57 -13.59 12.23
C ALA A 172 -23.27 -12.76 12.20
N ALA A 173 -22.38 -13.00 13.17
CA ALA A 173 -21.10 -12.31 13.25
C ALA A 173 -20.37 -12.41 11.88
N PRO A 174 -19.89 -11.29 11.32
CA PRO A 174 -19.42 -11.25 9.93
C PRO A 174 -18.27 -12.23 9.69
N ALA A 175 -18.20 -12.78 8.47
CA ALA A 175 -17.19 -13.76 8.10
C ALA A 175 -15.76 -13.24 8.29
N THR A 176 -15.57 -11.93 8.07
CA THR A 176 -14.35 -11.16 8.27
C THR A 176 -14.62 -9.99 9.19
N TYR A 177 -13.58 -9.43 9.82
CA TYR A 177 -13.73 -8.24 10.66
C TYR A 177 -14.45 -7.12 9.90
N ASP A 178 -15.58 -6.68 10.43
CA ASP A 178 -16.27 -5.48 10.01
C ASP A 178 -16.32 -4.47 11.16
N SER A 179 -15.69 -3.33 10.94
CA SER A 179 -15.64 -2.25 11.92
C SER A 179 -17.01 -1.67 12.24
N LYS A 180 -17.96 -1.66 11.29
CA LYS A 180 -19.31 -1.14 11.53
C LYS A 180 -20.08 -2.02 12.49
N PHE A 181 -20.05 -3.34 12.25
CA PHE A 181 -20.62 -4.33 13.16
C PHE A 181 -20.03 -4.19 14.57
N VAL A 182 -18.69 -4.16 14.68
CA VAL A 182 -17.99 -4.14 15.97
C VAL A 182 -18.16 -2.82 16.72
N GLN A 183 -18.44 -1.69 16.07
CA GLN A 183 -18.62 -0.40 16.75
C GLN A 183 -20.07 -0.09 17.11
N ASN A 184 -21.02 -0.88 16.60
CA ASN A 184 -22.44 -0.56 16.72
C ASN A 184 -22.91 -0.68 18.17
N GLY A 185 -23.44 0.41 18.74
CA GLY A 185 -24.10 0.45 20.05
C GLY A 185 -23.20 0.40 21.29
N TRP A 186 -21.92 0.01 21.21
CA TRP A 186 -21.05 -0.07 22.40
C TRP A 186 -20.82 1.28 23.08
N TYR A 187 -20.63 2.35 22.30
CA TYR A 187 -20.40 3.67 22.88
C TYR A 187 -21.64 4.19 23.62
N ASP A 188 -22.84 4.03 23.03
CA ASP A 188 -24.11 4.36 23.68
C ASP A 188 -24.35 3.50 24.93
N TRP A 189 -23.94 2.24 24.90
CA TRP A 189 -23.97 1.36 26.07
C TRP A 189 -23.01 1.85 27.17
N TRP A 190 -21.79 2.29 26.82
CA TRP A 190 -20.85 2.84 27.81
C TRP A 190 -21.35 4.13 28.46
N LEU A 191 -21.99 5.02 27.69
CA LEU A 191 -22.58 6.25 28.20
C LEU A 191 -23.77 5.98 29.12
N ARG A 192 -24.68 5.08 28.74
CA ARG A 192 -25.87 4.73 29.55
C ARG A 192 -25.51 4.11 30.90
N ASN A 193 -24.48 3.28 30.94
CA ASN A 193 -24.00 2.66 32.17
C ASN A 193 -22.99 3.53 32.95
N ASP A 194 -22.71 4.74 32.48
CA ASP A 194 -21.81 5.73 33.10
C ASP A 194 -20.40 5.17 33.41
N PHE A 195 -19.89 4.22 32.62
CA PHE A 195 -18.58 3.57 32.87
C PHE A 195 -17.39 4.54 32.81
N PHE A 196 -17.57 5.72 32.25
CA PHE A 196 -16.53 6.74 32.18
C PHE A 196 -16.44 7.58 33.46
N ASN A 197 -17.50 7.59 34.28
CA ASN A 197 -17.60 8.37 35.51
C ASN A 197 -18.01 7.51 36.74
N PRO A 198 -17.31 6.40 37.02
CA PRO A 198 -17.64 5.57 38.18
C PRO A 198 -17.44 6.34 39.49
N ALA A 199 -18.26 6.05 40.50
CA ALA A 199 -18.07 6.58 41.85
C ALA A 199 -16.69 6.18 42.40
N PRO A 200 -16.03 7.05 43.18
CA PRO A 200 -14.72 6.73 43.76
C PRO A 200 -14.80 5.49 44.64
N SER A 201 -14.04 4.45 44.29
CA SER A 201 -14.02 3.15 44.99
C SER A 201 -12.79 2.96 45.88
N THR A 202 -11.79 3.84 45.79
CA THR A 202 -10.51 3.73 46.50
C THR A 202 -10.08 5.07 47.08
N ASP A 203 -9.25 5.04 48.14
CA ASP A 203 -8.60 6.22 48.74
C ASP A 203 -7.45 6.79 47.90
N LYS A 204 -7.27 6.33 46.65
CA LYS A 204 -6.23 6.83 45.75
C LYS A 204 -6.54 8.26 45.32
N HIS A 205 -5.50 9.09 45.16
CA HIS A 205 -5.65 10.42 44.58
C HIS A 205 -6.31 10.35 43.18
N PRO A 206 -7.25 11.26 42.88
CA PRO A 206 -7.93 11.27 41.58
C PRO A 206 -6.92 11.58 40.46
N PHE A 207 -7.06 10.88 39.33
CA PHE A 207 -6.28 11.14 38.13
C PHE A 207 -7.07 12.04 37.18
N VAL A 208 -6.62 13.28 37.03
CA VAL A 208 -7.37 14.33 36.34
C VAL A 208 -6.59 14.86 35.15
N MET A 209 -7.26 14.88 34.00
CA MET A 209 -6.74 15.44 32.76
C MET A 209 -7.80 16.33 32.12
N CYS A 210 -7.39 17.38 31.44
CA CYS A 210 -8.26 18.08 30.49
C CYS A 210 -7.83 17.78 29.06
N MET A 211 -8.81 17.71 28.17
CA MET A 211 -8.55 17.66 26.74
C MET A 211 -8.17 19.06 26.25
N PRO A 212 -7.10 19.21 25.44
CA PRO A 212 -6.90 20.42 24.66
C PRO A 212 -8.15 20.71 23.82
N PRO A 213 -8.87 21.81 24.09
CA PRO A 213 -10.14 22.04 23.43
C PRO A 213 -9.89 22.34 21.95
N PRO A 214 -10.50 21.60 21.01
CA PRO A 214 -10.38 21.92 19.61
C PRO A 214 -11.09 23.25 19.29
N ASN A 215 -10.50 23.97 18.33
CA ASN A 215 -11.03 25.24 17.83
C ASN A 215 -12.28 25.01 16.97
N VAL A 216 -13.39 25.71 17.24
CA VAL A 216 -14.67 25.64 16.48
C VAL A 216 -14.63 26.21 15.05
N THR A 217 -13.52 25.99 14.35
CA THR A 217 -13.23 26.44 12.97
C THR A 217 -13.62 25.43 11.89
N GLY A 218 -14.15 24.26 12.23
CA GLY A 218 -14.52 23.20 11.27
C GLY A 218 -14.53 21.82 11.91
N THR A 219 -14.30 20.75 11.14
CA THR A 219 -14.19 19.38 11.67
C THR A 219 -12.79 19.07 12.21
N LEU A 220 -12.71 18.08 13.08
CA LEU A 220 -11.45 17.53 13.61
C LEU A 220 -10.66 16.83 12.51
N HIS A 221 -9.35 16.74 12.73
CA HIS A 221 -8.37 16.11 11.83
C HIS A 221 -7.52 15.07 12.53
N MET A 222 -6.64 14.38 11.81
CA MET A 222 -5.80 13.30 12.35
C MET A 222 -4.90 13.69 13.53
N GLY A 223 -4.39 14.92 13.59
CA GLY A 223 -3.71 15.43 14.80
C GLY A 223 -4.59 15.38 16.05
N HIS A 224 -5.88 15.74 15.95
CA HIS A 224 -6.82 15.59 17.07
C HIS A 224 -7.07 14.10 17.37
N ALA A 225 -7.18 13.24 16.35
CA ALA A 225 -7.35 11.80 16.58
C ALA A 225 -6.16 11.17 17.32
N LEU A 226 -4.92 11.65 17.10
CA LEU A 226 -3.74 11.22 17.85
C LEU A 226 -3.84 11.62 19.32
N MET A 227 -4.10 12.90 19.59
CA MET A 227 -4.33 13.44 20.94
C MET A 227 -5.41 12.63 21.68
N LEU A 228 -6.54 12.38 21.01
CA LEU A 228 -7.64 11.58 21.56
C LEU A 228 -7.23 10.13 21.87
N ALA A 229 -6.47 9.48 20.97
CA ALA A 229 -6.01 8.11 21.18
C ALA A 229 -5.01 8.00 22.35
N ILE A 230 -4.10 8.97 22.49
CA ILE A 230 -3.13 9.05 23.59
C ILE A 230 -3.85 9.29 24.91
N GLY A 231 -4.65 10.36 24.99
CA GLY A 231 -5.40 10.71 26.20
C GLY A 231 -6.30 9.57 26.66
N ASP A 232 -7.04 8.96 25.74
CA ASP A 232 -7.95 7.86 26.06
C ASP A 232 -7.21 6.59 26.53
N CYS A 233 -6.06 6.27 25.94
CA CYS A 233 -5.24 5.13 26.37
C CYS A 233 -4.75 5.29 27.82
N ILE A 234 -4.29 6.49 28.17
CA ILE A 234 -3.83 6.80 29.54
C ILE A 234 -4.99 6.68 30.54
N VAL A 235 -6.11 7.35 30.27
CA VAL A 235 -7.22 7.44 31.23
C VAL A 235 -7.94 6.10 31.41
N ARG A 236 -8.09 5.30 30.34
CA ARG A 236 -8.65 3.94 30.45
C ARG A 236 -7.75 3.04 31.29
N SER A 237 -6.44 3.11 31.10
CA SER A 237 -5.50 2.30 31.89
C SER A 237 -5.52 2.68 33.36
N HIS A 238 -5.48 3.97 33.71
CA HIS A 238 -5.61 4.41 35.10
C HIS A 238 -6.93 3.97 35.73
N ARG A 239 -8.04 4.00 34.98
CA ARG A 239 -9.36 3.55 35.42
C ARG A 239 -9.36 2.05 35.70
N MET A 240 -8.78 1.24 34.81
CA MET A 240 -8.65 -0.21 35.00
C MET A 240 -7.69 -0.57 36.16
N CYS A 241 -6.74 0.31 36.51
CA CYS A 241 -5.91 0.21 37.72
C CYS A 241 -6.61 0.69 39.01
N GLY A 242 -7.91 1.02 38.94
CA GLY A 242 -8.75 1.40 40.08
C GLY A 242 -8.62 2.85 40.54
N HIS A 243 -8.02 3.74 39.73
CA HIS A 243 -8.01 5.18 40.04
C HIS A 243 -9.37 5.80 39.74
N HIS A 244 -9.77 6.80 40.54
CA HIS A 244 -10.86 7.69 40.16
C HIS A 244 -10.37 8.64 39.06
N VAL A 245 -10.84 8.45 37.83
CA VAL A 245 -10.34 9.18 36.65
C VAL A 245 -11.37 10.19 36.14
N SER A 246 -10.94 11.43 35.91
CA SER A 246 -11.75 12.46 35.27
C SER A 246 -11.00 13.06 34.08
N TRP A 247 -11.45 12.71 32.86
CA TRP A 247 -10.94 13.31 31.63
C TRP A 247 -11.97 14.30 31.08
N ILE A 248 -11.69 15.59 31.24
CA ILE A 248 -12.65 16.67 30.99
C ILE A 248 -12.54 17.17 29.54
N PRO A 249 -13.57 16.98 28.69
CA PRO A 249 -13.59 17.50 27.32
C PRO A 249 -13.99 18.99 27.30
N GLY A 250 -13.70 19.69 26.20
CA GLY A 250 -14.21 21.04 25.99
C GLY A 250 -13.94 21.57 24.59
N PHE A 251 -14.41 22.78 24.29
CA PHE A 251 -14.31 23.42 22.98
C PHE A 251 -13.80 24.87 23.09
N ASP A 252 -13.03 25.30 22.09
CA ASP A 252 -12.42 26.63 22.06
C ASP A 252 -13.09 27.52 21.00
N HIS A 253 -13.50 28.74 21.39
CA HIS A 253 -14.13 29.70 20.51
C HIS A 253 -13.18 30.23 19.43
N ALA A 254 -11.87 30.12 19.64
CA ALA A 254 -10.75 30.42 18.75
C ALA A 254 -10.69 31.84 18.18
N GLY A 255 -11.42 32.79 18.79
CA GLY A 255 -11.47 34.21 18.45
C GLY A 255 -11.39 34.49 16.94
N LEU A 256 -10.30 35.14 16.52
CA LEU A 256 -10.07 35.55 15.14
C LEU A 256 -10.12 34.39 14.12
N ALA A 257 -9.73 33.17 14.51
CA ALA A 257 -9.73 32.03 13.60
C ALA A 257 -11.16 31.57 13.23
N THR A 258 -12.07 31.55 14.21
CA THR A 258 -13.48 31.23 13.96
C THR A 258 -14.14 32.34 13.15
N GLN A 259 -13.89 33.59 13.51
CA GLN A 259 -14.40 34.75 12.77
C GLN A 259 -14.06 34.66 11.28
N LEU A 260 -12.80 34.38 10.91
CA LEU A 260 -12.39 34.29 9.50
C LEU A 260 -13.09 33.16 8.73
N VAL A 261 -13.32 32.02 9.38
CA VAL A 261 -14.02 30.90 8.74
C VAL A 261 -15.50 31.24 8.55
N VAL A 262 -16.12 31.91 9.52
CA VAL A 262 -17.52 32.35 9.43
C VAL A 262 -17.68 33.44 8.36
N GLU A 263 -16.78 34.42 8.30
CA GLU A 263 -16.77 35.44 7.22
C GLU A 263 -16.69 34.80 5.84
N LYS A 264 -15.78 33.83 5.67
CA LYS A 264 -15.65 33.08 4.42
C LYS A 264 -16.89 32.23 4.12
N HIS A 265 -17.50 31.64 5.13
CA HIS A 265 -18.72 30.85 4.98
C HIS A 265 -19.88 31.73 4.50
N LEU A 266 -20.15 32.85 5.19
CA LEU A 266 -21.20 33.81 4.86
C LEU A 266 -20.99 34.43 3.46
N PHE A 267 -19.75 34.76 3.10
CA PHE A 267 -19.45 35.25 1.76
C PHE A 267 -19.76 34.20 0.68
N ASN A 268 -19.42 32.93 0.92
CA ASN A 268 -19.64 31.86 -0.05
C ASN A 268 -21.10 31.38 -0.12
N SER A 269 -21.84 31.42 0.99
CA SER A 269 -23.24 30.97 1.04
C SER A 269 -24.23 32.07 0.69
N GLU A 270 -23.97 33.31 1.13
CA GLU A 270 -24.93 34.42 1.10
C GLU A 270 -24.37 35.68 0.41
N GLY A 271 -23.09 35.72 0.04
CA GLY A 271 -22.44 36.90 -0.54
C GLY A 271 -22.24 38.06 0.45
N LEU A 272 -22.46 37.83 1.75
CA LEU A 272 -22.37 38.85 2.78
C LEU A 272 -20.91 39.09 3.22
N LEU A 273 -20.53 40.36 3.26
CA LEU A 273 -19.27 40.80 3.86
C LEU A 273 -19.54 41.30 5.29
N ARG A 274 -18.60 41.06 6.23
CA ARG A 274 -18.70 41.54 7.61
C ARG A 274 -18.99 43.05 7.71
N LYS A 275 -18.43 43.85 6.79
CA LYS A 275 -18.64 45.31 6.72
C LYS A 275 -20.10 45.71 6.43
N ASN A 276 -20.90 44.80 5.88
CA ASN A 276 -22.30 45.03 5.50
C ASN A 276 -23.28 44.52 6.58
N MET A 277 -22.79 44.08 7.75
CA MET A 277 -23.59 43.50 8.82
C MET A 277 -23.36 44.27 10.12
N SER A 278 -24.34 44.22 11.04
CA SER A 278 -24.13 44.70 12.40
C SER A 278 -23.25 43.71 13.18
N ARG A 279 -22.54 44.20 14.21
CA ARG A 279 -21.75 43.34 15.10
C ARG A 279 -22.61 42.26 15.76
N GLN A 280 -23.85 42.59 16.13
CA GLN A 280 -24.76 41.65 16.80
C GLN A 280 -25.17 40.50 15.87
N ASP A 281 -25.52 40.82 14.62
CA ASP A 281 -25.88 39.81 13.61
C ASP A 281 -24.71 38.88 13.33
N PHE A 282 -23.50 39.45 13.23
CA PHE A 282 -22.29 38.68 13.01
C PHE A 282 -21.93 37.75 14.18
N VAL A 283 -22.06 38.22 15.42
CA VAL A 283 -21.85 37.39 16.63
C VAL A 283 -22.87 36.26 16.68
N THR A 284 -24.14 36.54 16.35
CA THR A 284 -25.22 35.53 16.30
C THR A 284 -24.91 34.44 15.26
N ALA A 285 -24.39 34.84 14.09
CA ALA A 285 -23.94 33.89 13.07
C ALA A 285 -22.77 33.00 13.57
N CYS A 286 -21.83 33.57 14.33
CA CYS A 286 -20.74 32.81 14.96
C CYS A 286 -21.23 31.84 16.04
N GLU A 287 -22.23 32.20 16.84
CA GLU A 287 -22.85 31.32 17.85
C GLU A 287 -23.56 30.12 17.20
N LYS A 288 -24.33 30.37 16.14
CA LYS A 288 -24.98 29.32 15.35
C LYS A 288 -23.93 28.36 14.77
N TRP A 289 -22.90 28.91 14.12
CA TRP A 289 -21.80 28.12 13.58
C TRP A 289 -21.12 27.26 14.65
N SER A 290 -20.79 27.87 15.80
CA SER A 290 -20.09 27.20 16.89
C SER A 290 -20.92 26.03 17.44
N SER A 291 -22.23 26.23 17.64
CA SER A 291 -23.14 25.19 18.12
C SER A 291 -23.18 23.98 17.17
N GLU A 292 -23.29 24.23 15.87
CA GLU A 292 -23.28 23.16 14.85
C GLU A 292 -21.94 22.42 14.81
N LYS A 293 -20.81 23.14 14.88
CA LYS A 293 -19.48 22.51 14.86
C LYS A 293 -19.17 21.73 16.12
N MET A 294 -19.59 22.20 17.29
CA MET A 294 -19.41 21.46 18.55
C MET A 294 -20.15 20.12 18.53
N VAL A 295 -21.38 20.07 18.01
CA VAL A 295 -22.13 18.81 17.84
C VAL A 295 -21.41 17.85 16.89
N ALA A 296 -20.91 18.35 15.76
CA ALA A 296 -20.17 17.53 14.81
C ALA A 296 -18.85 17.00 15.38
N MET A 297 -18.07 17.86 16.07
CA MET A 297 -16.82 17.48 16.72
C MET A 297 -17.04 16.47 17.83
N ARG A 298 -18.09 16.64 18.64
CA ARG A 298 -18.49 15.66 19.65
C ARG A 298 -18.72 14.30 19.01
N LYS A 299 -19.52 14.23 17.94
CA LYS A 299 -19.74 12.98 17.21
C LYS A 299 -18.42 12.35 16.71
N GLN A 300 -17.48 13.14 16.20
CA GLN A 300 -16.15 12.65 15.80
C GLN A 300 -15.38 12.03 16.99
N MET A 301 -15.41 12.67 18.16
CA MET A 301 -14.77 12.16 19.38
C MET A 301 -15.43 10.87 19.89
N GLU A 302 -16.77 10.82 19.85
CA GLU A 302 -17.56 9.66 20.26
C GLU A 302 -17.27 8.47 19.33
N SER A 303 -17.23 8.66 17.99
CA SER A 303 -16.89 7.60 17.03
C SER A 303 -15.45 7.08 17.16
N ILE A 304 -14.50 7.88 17.69
CA ILE A 304 -13.13 7.42 18.02
C ILE A 304 -13.13 6.57 19.30
N GLY A 305 -14.17 6.65 20.13
CA GLY A 305 -14.31 5.90 21.37
C GLY A 305 -13.68 6.57 22.58
N CYS A 306 -13.69 7.91 22.68
CA CYS A 306 -13.09 8.63 23.79
C CYS A 306 -13.87 8.47 25.10
N SER A 307 -13.24 8.05 26.18
CA SER A 307 -13.87 7.83 27.51
C SER A 307 -13.92 9.09 28.38
N CYS A 308 -14.42 10.18 27.80
CA CYS A 308 -14.49 11.50 28.44
C CYS A 308 -15.65 11.64 29.44
N ASN A 309 -15.48 12.52 30.42
CA ASN A 309 -16.54 12.99 31.30
C ASN A 309 -17.37 14.09 30.63
N TRP A 310 -18.32 13.70 29.78
CA TRP A 310 -19.20 14.64 29.07
C TRP A 310 -20.06 15.52 30.01
N LYS A 311 -20.29 15.10 31.26
CA LYS A 311 -21.06 15.89 32.25
C LYS A 311 -20.32 17.16 32.68
N ARG A 312 -19.00 17.23 32.50
CA ARG A 312 -18.16 18.41 32.77
C ARG A 312 -17.62 19.09 31.49
N CYS A 313 -18.23 18.81 30.33
CA CYS A 313 -17.84 19.45 29.08
C CYS A 313 -17.97 20.98 29.19
N PHE A 314 -16.97 21.72 28.73
CA PHE A 314 -16.98 23.20 28.75
C PHE A 314 -16.82 23.78 27.35
N TYR A 315 -17.33 25.00 27.15
CA TYR A 315 -17.00 25.85 26.02
C TYR A 315 -16.42 27.17 26.55
N THR A 316 -15.36 27.67 25.93
CA THR A 316 -14.64 28.86 26.43
C THR A 316 -15.46 30.15 26.47
N LEU A 317 -16.63 30.22 25.81
CA LEU A 317 -17.58 31.34 25.93
C LEU A 317 -18.81 31.01 26.81
N ASP A 318 -18.88 29.83 27.44
CA ASP A 318 -19.93 29.53 28.39
C ASP A 318 -19.94 30.56 29.52
N GLN A 319 -21.11 30.86 30.06
CA GLN A 319 -21.29 31.89 31.09
C GLN A 319 -20.34 31.71 32.29
N LYS A 320 -20.16 30.46 32.77
CA LYS A 320 -19.22 30.14 33.86
C LYS A 320 -17.77 30.50 33.51
N PHE A 321 -17.41 30.28 32.26
CA PHE A 321 -16.07 30.57 31.73
C PHE A 321 -15.86 32.08 31.56
N SER A 322 -16.85 32.79 31.02
CA SER A 322 -16.83 34.26 30.87
C SER A 322 -16.68 34.98 32.21
N ILE A 323 -17.37 34.52 33.26
CA ILE A 323 -17.21 35.06 34.63
C ILE A 323 -15.77 34.90 35.12
N ALA A 324 -15.15 33.74 34.88
CA ALA A 324 -13.76 33.51 35.26
C ALA A 324 -12.80 34.43 34.49
N VAL A 325 -13.00 34.63 33.18
CA VAL A 325 -12.16 35.51 32.36
C VAL A 325 -12.20 36.95 32.90
N VAL A 326 -13.39 37.45 33.21
CA VAL A 326 -13.60 38.77 33.80
C VAL A 326 -12.90 38.89 35.16
N GLU A 327 -13.07 37.90 36.04
CA GLU A 327 -12.45 37.91 37.37
C GLU A 327 -10.92 37.84 37.29
N ALA A 328 -10.37 37.10 36.33
CA ALA A 328 -8.93 37.02 36.10
C ALA A 328 -8.37 38.37 35.64
N PHE A 329 -9.04 39.01 34.68
CA PHE A 329 -8.67 40.34 34.21
C PHE A 329 -8.73 41.36 35.35
N ARG A 330 -9.77 41.34 36.18
CA ARG A 330 -9.93 42.23 37.33
C ARG A 330 -8.80 42.07 38.35
N ARG A 331 -8.43 40.84 38.69
CA ARG A 331 -7.32 40.57 39.63
C ARG A 331 -5.98 41.03 39.09
N LEU A 332 -5.67 40.71 37.83
CA LEU A 332 -4.40 41.10 37.20
C LEU A 332 -4.27 42.64 37.07
N HIS A 333 -5.39 43.34 36.84
CA HIS A 333 -5.41 44.81 36.86
C HIS A 333 -5.19 45.36 38.27
N LYS A 334 -5.85 44.78 39.28
CA LYS A 334 -5.63 45.13 40.68
C LYS A 334 -4.17 44.91 41.14
N ASP A 335 -3.53 43.86 40.63
CA ASP A 335 -2.12 43.54 40.90
C ASP A 335 -1.13 44.47 40.15
N GLY A 336 -1.62 45.41 39.33
CA GLY A 336 -0.79 46.32 38.54
C GLY A 336 -0.04 45.63 37.38
N LEU A 337 -0.46 44.43 37.00
CA LEU A 337 0.14 43.66 35.90
C LEU A 337 -0.51 43.98 34.55
N LEU A 338 -1.77 44.39 34.54
CA LEU A 338 -2.44 44.88 33.34
C LEU A 338 -2.33 46.40 33.24
N TYR A 339 -1.93 46.87 32.07
CA TYR A 339 -1.83 48.30 31.77
C TYR A 339 -2.13 48.53 30.28
N ARG A 340 -2.41 49.79 29.94
CA ARG A 340 -2.67 50.24 28.57
C ARG A 340 -1.56 51.18 28.15
N ASP A 341 -0.96 50.94 26.99
CA ASP A 341 0.16 51.75 26.48
C ASP A 341 0.07 51.89 24.96
N TYR A 342 0.57 53.02 24.45
CA TYR A 342 0.72 53.27 23.03
C TYR A 342 2.05 52.67 22.58
N ARG A 343 2.02 51.47 21.99
CA ARG A 343 3.22 50.74 21.56
C ARG A 343 3.06 50.15 20.16
N VAL A 344 4.19 49.89 19.52
CA VAL A 344 4.23 49.16 18.24
C VAL A 344 3.75 47.74 18.45
N VAL A 345 2.73 47.36 17.68
CA VAL A 345 2.21 45.99 17.60
C VAL A 345 2.37 45.45 16.18
N ASN A 346 2.48 44.14 16.07
CA ASN A 346 2.43 43.45 14.78
C ASN A 346 1.01 43.55 14.21
N TRP A 347 0.79 44.42 13.24
CA TRP A 347 -0.51 44.66 12.61
C TRP A 347 -0.64 43.85 11.33
N SER A 348 -1.77 43.18 11.14
CA SER A 348 -2.10 42.59 9.83
C SER A 348 -3.01 43.55 9.06
N PRO A 349 -2.55 44.13 7.94
CA PRO A 349 -3.37 45.02 7.12
C PRO A 349 -4.63 44.32 6.58
N LEU A 350 -4.49 43.04 6.18
CA LEU A 350 -5.63 42.26 5.69
C LEU A 350 -6.68 41.95 6.78
N LEU A 351 -6.24 41.59 7.99
CA LEU A 351 -7.15 41.26 9.10
C LEU A 351 -7.66 42.51 9.84
N GLN A 352 -6.99 43.64 9.65
CA GLN A 352 -7.17 44.87 10.42
C GLN A 352 -7.15 44.63 11.93
N SER A 353 -6.21 43.79 12.39
CA SER A 353 -6.07 43.42 13.80
C SER A 353 -4.62 43.18 14.16
N SER A 354 -4.30 43.37 15.43
CA SER A 354 -3.02 42.99 16.01
C SER A 354 -2.84 41.46 16.02
N ILE A 355 -1.61 41.02 15.77
CA ILE A 355 -1.17 39.64 15.78
C ILE A 355 -0.15 39.49 16.90
N SER A 356 -0.29 38.43 17.69
CA SER A 356 0.67 38.11 18.75
C SER A 356 2.06 37.87 18.15
N ASP A 357 3.12 38.33 18.80
CA ASP A 357 4.51 38.06 18.40
C ASP A 357 4.76 36.56 18.20
N ALA A 358 4.11 35.72 19.00
CA ALA A 358 4.15 34.27 18.92
C ALA A 358 3.46 33.65 17.68
N GLU A 359 2.60 34.41 17.00
CA GLU A 359 1.86 34.02 15.80
C GLU A 359 2.50 34.57 14.51
N VAL A 360 3.63 35.26 14.63
CA VAL A 360 4.42 35.78 13.51
C VAL A 360 5.35 34.69 13.00
N ASP A 361 5.21 34.32 11.73
CA ASP A 361 6.18 33.47 11.05
C ASP A 361 7.24 34.38 10.44
N VAL A 362 8.45 34.36 11.01
CA VAL A 362 9.59 35.13 10.48
C VAL A 362 10.26 34.33 9.37
N LYS A 363 10.13 34.80 8.13
CA LYS A 363 10.83 34.21 6.97
C LYS A 363 12.17 34.90 6.79
N SER A 364 13.25 34.19 7.10
CA SER A 364 14.62 34.64 6.80
C SER A 364 14.92 34.47 5.31
N ILE A 365 15.41 35.54 4.70
CA ILE A 365 15.69 35.63 3.27
C ILE A 365 17.15 36.03 3.10
N ASP A 366 17.96 35.13 2.54
CA ASP A 366 19.41 35.35 2.40
C ASP A 366 19.78 36.12 1.12
N GLN A 367 18.91 36.06 0.10
CA GLN A 367 19.09 36.67 -1.22
C GLN A 367 17.76 37.22 -1.75
N PRO A 368 17.76 38.16 -2.71
CA PRO A 368 16.52 38.78 -3.16
C PRO A 368 15.49 37.73 -3.60
N THR A 369 14.31 37.76 -2.98
CA THR A 369 13.28 36.73 -3.14
C THR A 369 11.92 37.37 -3.35
N ASP A 370 11.21 36.90 -4.37
CA ASP A 370 9.83 37.29 -4.64
C ASP A 370 8.85 36.51 -3.75
N ILE A 371 8.07 37.23 -2.96
CA ILE A 371 7.08 36.65 -2.04
C ILE A 371 5.67 37.02 -2.52
N PRO A 372 4.77 36.04 -2.70
CA PRO A 372 3.37 36.31 -3.01
C PRO A 372 2.70 36.94 -1.78
N VAL A 373 2.05 38.10 -1.98
CA VAL A 373 1.31 38.81 -0.95
C VAL A 373 -0.19 38.74 -1.26
N PRO A 374 -1.06 38.38 -0.29
CA PRO A 374 -2.50 38.32 -0.49
C PRO A 374 -3.07 39.65 -1.01
N GLY A 375 -3.96 39.56 -2.02
CA GLY A 375 -4.59 40.74 -2.64
C GLY A 375 -3.80 41.38 -3.79
N ARG A 376 -2.57 40.92 -4.08
CA ARG A 376 -1.78 41.36 -5.25
C ARG A 376 -1.67 40.26 -6.30
N THR A 377 -1.69 40.66 -7.58
CA THR A 377 -1.43 39.75 -8.72
C THR A 377 0.06 39.52 -8.94
N LYS A 378 0.90 40.52 -8.67
CA LYS A 378 2.36 40.42 -8.73
C LYS A 378 2.97 40.16 -7.35
N ALA A 379 3.90 39.21 -7.28
CA ALA A 379 4.72 38.99 -6.09
C ALA A 379 5.57 40.23 -5.78
N VAL A 380 5.96 40.38 -4.51
CA VAL A 380 6.75 41.51 -4.02
C VAL A 380 8.16 41.03 -3.70
N SER A 381 9.16 41.75 -4.21
CA SER A 381 10.56 41.41 -3.95
C SER A 381 11.03 41.93 -2.58
N PHE A 382 11.67 41.06 -1.82
CA PHE A 382 12.31 41.36 -0.53
C PHE A 382 13.80 40.96 -0.57
N GLY A 383 14.61 41.47 0.37
CA GLY A 383 16.05 41.19 0.43
C GLY A 383 16.94 42.21 -0.29
N TYR A 384 16.43 43.42 -0.51
CA TYR A 384 17.18 44.56 -1.06
C TYR A 384 17.46 45.61 0.02
N LEU A 385 18.65 46.18 -0.01
CA LEU A 385 19.07 47.34 0.78
C LEU A 385 19.36 48.51 -0.17
N TYR A 386 18.53 49.55 -0.06
CA TYR A 386 18.56 50.75 -0.90
C TYR A 386 19.41 51.83 -0.22
N PHE A 387 20.38 52.40 -0.95
CA PHE A 387 21.26 53.46 -0.48
C PHE A 387 20.76 54.80 -1.03
N ILE A 388 20.20 55.65 -0.17
CA ILE A 388 19.46 56.86 -0.56
C ILE A 388 20.17 58.09 -0.01
N ASN A 389 20.41 59.10 -0.84
CA ASN A 389 21.00 60.37 -0.42
C ASN A 389 19.95 61.33 0.15
N TYR A 390 20.20 61.83 1.36
CA TYR A 390 19.45 62.89 2.03
C TYR A 390 20.31 64.16 2.02
N PRO A 391 19.95 65.20 1.25
CA PRO A 391 20.74 66.43 1.15
C PRO A 391 20.83 67.17 2.49
N ILE A 392 21.99 67.68 2.87
CA ILE A 392 22.15 68.48 4.09
C ILE A 392 21.57 69.88 3.84
N ALA A 393 20.70 70.37 4.72
CA ALA A 393 19.91 71.59 4.49
C ALA A 393 20.76 72.86 4.32
N ASP A 394 21.87 72.96 5.06
CA ASP A 394 22.76 74.14 5.08
C ASP A 394 24.06 73.92 4.26
N SER A 395 24.12 72.92 3.38
CA SER A 395 25.33 72.66 2.59
C SER A 395 25.38 73.51 1.31
N SER A 396 26.37 74.40 1.19
CA SER A 396 26.70 75.09 -0.07
C SER A 396 27.28 74.15 -1.14
N ASN A 397 27.89 73.04 -0.74
CA ASN A 397 28.63 72.13 -1.64
C ASN A 397 27.81 70.92 -2.11
N GLY A 398 26.48 70.92 -1.92
CA GLY A 398 25.65 69.76 -2.26
C GLY A 398 25.93 68.48 -1.43
N GLN A 399 26.54 68.59 -0.25
CA GLN A 399 26.76 67.45 0.65
C GLN A 399 25.43 66.77 1.01
N SER A 400 25.45 65.45 1.06
CA SER A 400 24.33 64.60 1.46
C SER A 400 24.82 63.52 2.43
N ILE A 401 23.89 62.97 3.21
CA ILE A 401 24.12 61.75 3.98
C ILE A 401 23.43 60.58 3.26
N THR A 402 24.19 59.52 2.96
CA THR A 402 23.63 58.30 2.38
C THR A 402 23.10 57.40 3.49
N ILE A 403 21.82 57.07 3.45
CA ILE A 403 21.17 56.14 4.39
C ILE A 403 20.88 54.82 3.72
N ALA A 404 20.96 53.73 4.46
CA ALA A 404 20.63 52.39 3.97
C ALA A 404 19.27 51.95 4.55
N THR A 405 18.33 51.54 3.69
CA THR A 405 17.00 51.08 4.12
C THR A 405 16.49 49.92 3.29
N THR A 406 15.78 48.99 3.92
CA THR A 406 15.06 47.90 3.22
C THR A 406 13.61 48.28 2.86
N ARG A 407 13.14 49.44 3.34
CA ARG A 407 11.74 49.88 3.25
C ARG A 407 11.60 51.33 2.76
N PRO A 408 11.91 51.64 1.48
CA PRO A 408 11.83 53.01 0.98
C PRO A 408 10.39 53.55 0.99
N GLU A 409 9.36 52.70 0.92
CA GLU A 409 7.94 53.12 1.01
C GLU A 409 7.57 53.79 2.34
N THR A 410 8.34 53.53 3.40
CA THR A 410 8.09 54.11 4.73
C THR A 410 8.73 55.49 4.90
N MET A 411 9.56 55.94 3.95
CA MET A 411 10.35 57.18 4.11
C MET A 411 9.50 58.43 4.31
N LEU A 412 8.26 58.43 3.81
CA LEU A 412 7.30 59.51 3.99
C LEU A 412 7.00 59.82 5.47
N ALA A 413 7.22 58.85 6.37
CA ALA A 413 7.07 59.00 7.81
C ALA A 413 8.39 59.28 8.56
N ASP A 414 9.52 59.51 7.88
CA ASP A 414 10.83 59.73 8.53
C ASP A 414 10.79 60.95 9.45
N GLU A 415 11.23 60.83 10.70
CA GLU A 415 11.28 61.92 11.68
C GLU A 415 12.70 62.41 11.96
N ALA A 416 13.72 61.56 11.77
CA ALA A 416 15.13 61.90 11.97
C ALA A 416 16.03 60.97 11.16
N ILE A 417 17.32 61.29 11.08
CA ILE A 417 18.37 60.35 10.69
C ILE A 417 19.20 60.04 11.93
N ALA A 418 19.33 58.77 12.32
CA ALA A 418 20.14 58.35 13.45
C ALA A 418 21.48 57.77 12.99
N VAL A 419 22.54 58.15 13.70
CA VAL A 419 23.91 57.64 13.51
C VAL A 419 24.47 57.20 14.85
N HIS A 420 25.43 56.26 14.84
CA HIS A 420 26.06 55.84 16.10
C HIS A 420 26.95 56.97 16.66
N PRO A 421 26.91 57.30 17.96
CA PRO A 421 27.66 58.42 18.54
C PRO A 421 29.19 58.29 18.37
N ALA A 422 29.70 57.06 18.35
CA ALA A 422 31.12 56.77 18.12
C ALA A 422 31.53 56.68 16.63
N ASP A 423 30.62 56.95 15.70
CA ASP A 423 30.92 56.92 14.27
C ASP A 423 31.50 58.26 13.80
N SER A 424 32.83 58.30 13.65
CA SER A 424 33.57 59.50 13.23
C SER A 424 33.17 60.00 11.83
N ARG A 425 32.53 59.16 11.00
CA ARG A 425 32.03 59.56 9.67
C ARG A 425 30.93 60.61 9.74
N TYR A 426 30.16 60.61 10.83
CA TYR A 426 28.94 61.41 10.97
C TYR A 426 28.93 62.35 12.18
N SER A 427 29.96 62.32 13.04
CA SER A 427 30.01 63.14 14.26
C SER A 427 29.82 64.64 14.01
N SER A 428 30.27 65.16 12.86
CA SER A 428 30.11 66.56 12.46
C SER A 428 28.71 66.91 11.94
N LEU A 429 27.87 65.90 11.67
CA LEU A 429 26.50 66.07 11.17
C LEU A 429 25.46 66.01 12.28
N VAL A 430 25.78 65.42 13.43
CA VAL A 430 24.86 65.34 14.59
C VAL A 430 24.44 66.74 15.02
N GLY A 431 23.14 66.97 15.13
CA GLY A 431 22.52 68.27 15.42
C GLY A 431 22.20 69.13 14.17
N ARG A 432 22.68 68.76 12.99
CA ARG A 432 22.30 69.41 11.72
C ARG A 432 20.98 68.86 11.18
N HIS A 433 20.44 69.53 10.18
CA HIS A 433 19.23 69.10 9.49
C HIS A 433 19.53 68.63 8.07
N VAL A 434 18.83 67.59 7.63
CA VAL A 434 18.78 67.13 6.24
C VAL A 434 17.42 67.43 5.64
N ARG A 435 17.37 67.71 4.34
CA ARG A 435 16.13 67.81 3.58
C ARG A 435 15.66 66.41 3.20
N HIS A 436 14.37 66.15 3.40
CA HIS A 436 13.78 64.88 2.97
C HIS A 436 13.83 64.77 1.42
N PRO A 437 14.24 63.62 0.84
CA PRO A 437 14.41 63.42 -0.61
C PRO A 437 13.18 63.73 -1.49
N LEU A 438 12.00 63.32 -1.03
CA LEU A 438 10.73 63.54 -1.75
C LEU A 438 10.00 64.81 -1.32
N LEU A 439 9.84 65.01 0.01
CA LEU A 439 9.22 66.17 0.64
C LEU A 439 10.29 67.25 0.92
N THR A 440 10.79 67.94 -0.10
CA THR A 440 11.96 68.84 -0.01
C THR A 440 11.83 70.01 0.97
N ASN A 441 10.61 70.36 1.37
CA ASN A 441 10.32 71.38 2.38
C ASN A 441 10.45 70.87 3.83
N ARG A 442 10.59 69.56 4.02
CA ARG A 442 10.71 68.93 5.34
C ARG A 442 12.17 68.78 5.72
N LEU A 443 12.50 69.32 6.90
CA LEU A 443 13.80 69.19 7.53
C LEU A 443 13.74 68.08 8.59
N LEU A 444 14.74 67.19 8.58
CA LEU A 444 14.89 66.09 9.53
C LEU A 444 16.19 66.29 10.32
N PRO A 445 16.19 66.26 11.66
CA PRO A 445 17.40 66.33 12.45
C PRO A 445 18.24 65.07 12.29
N VAL A 446 19.56 65.23 12.35
CA VAL A 446 20.52 64.12 12.51
C VAL A 446 20.81 63.94 13.99
N ILE A 447 20.48 62.77 14.55
CA ILE A 447 20.62 62.44 15.97
C ILE A 447 21.67 61.35 16.19
N ALA A 448 22.22 61.27 17.40
CA ALA A 448 23.16 60.23 17.79
C ALA A 448 22.51 59.23 18.74
N ASP A 449 22.46 57.95 18.36
CA ASP A 449 21.90 56.88 19.19
C ASP A 449 22.77 55.61 19.15
N ALA A 450 23.01 55.00 20.31
CA ALA A 450 23.86 53.82 20.45
C ALA A 450 23.21 52.53 19.91
N GLN A 451 21.89 52.50 19.68
CA GLN A 451 21.21 51.37 19.05
C GLN A 451 21.53 51.23 17.54
N VAL A 452 22.09 52.29 16.92
CA VAL A 452 22.47 52.25 15.50
C VAL A 452 23.76 51.44 15.32
N ASP A 453 23.71 50.40 14.51
CA ASP A 453 24.90 49.62 14.16
C ASP A 453 25.73 50.36 13.09
N ARG A 454 27.00 50.66 13.40
CA ARG A 454 27.95 51.32 12.50
C ARG A 454 28.36 50.46 11.30
N ASP A 455 28.28 49.14 11.44
CA ASP A 455 28.78 48.18 10.45
C ASP A 455 27.68 47.74 9.46
N VAL A 456 26.41 48.07 9.72
CA VAL A 456 25.28 47.75 8.85
C VAL A 456 25.00 48.90 7.87
N GLY A 457 25.01 48.57 6.57
CA GLY A 457 24.72 49.53 5.51
C GLY A 457 25.75 50.66 5.47
N THR A 458 25.32 51.90 5.72
CA THR A 458 26.22 53.06 5.81
C THR A 458 26.59 53.42 7.25
N GLY A 459 25.93 52.84 8.26
CA GLY A 459 25.99 53.31 9.66
C GLY A 459 25.05 54.51 9.94
N ALA A 460 24.26 54.94 8.97
CA ALA A 460 23.22 55.97 9.11
C ALA A 460 21.85 55.39 8.71
N VAL A 461 20.87 55.49 9.61
CA VAL A 461 19.52 54.94 9.43
C VAL A 461 18.46 56.03 9.52
N LYS A 462 17.41 55.91 8.70
CA LYS A 462 16.22 56.75 8.82
C LYS A 462 15.37 56.28 10.01
N VAL A 463 14.87 57.20 10.82
CA VAL A 463 14.02 56.91 11.98
C VAL A 463 12.55 57.08 11.56
N THR A 464 11.83 55.97 11.45
CA THR A 464 10.40 55.87 11.12
C THR A 464 9.59 55.23 12.23
N PRO A 465 9.18 56.01 13.25
CA PRO A 465 8.62 55.48 14.50
C PRO A 465 7.37 54.63 14.29
N SER A 466 6.52 55.00 13.33
CA SER A 466 5.29 54.27 13.08
C SER A 466 5.44 52.95 12.31
N HIS A 467 6.65 52.62 11.82
CA HIS A 467 6.87 51.47 10.92
C HIS A 467 8.11 50.61 11.29
N SER A 468 8.67 50.83 12.47
CA SER A 468 9.80 50.05 13.01
C SER A 468 9.79 50.14 14.53
N ARG A 469 9.90 48.99 15.22
CA ARG A 469 9.93 48.96 16.69
C ARG A 469 11.20 49.61 17.25
N ALA A 470 12.35 49.37 16.61
CA ALA A 470 13.60 50.02 16.99
C ALA A 470 13.51 51.54 16.80
N ASP A 471 13.01 52.00 15.66
CA ASP A 471 12.86 53.44 15.38
C ASP A 471 11.87 54.10 16.35
N PHE A 472 10.83 53.38 16.77
CA PHE A 472 9.89 53.86 17.78
C PHE A 472 10.56 54.03 19.14
N GLU A 473 11.41 53.09 19.55
CA GLU A 473 12.17 53.17 20.80
C GLU A 473 13.19 54.32 20.77
N ILE A 474 13.92 54.48 19.66
CA ILE A 474 14.82 55.64 19.42
C ILE A 474 14.02 56.94 19.47
N ALA A 475 12.92 57.05 18.72
CA ALA A 475 12.11 58.26 18.72
C ALA A 475 11.53 58.60 20.08
N ARG A 476 11.12 57.60 20.86
CA ARG A 476 10.65 57.79 22.23
C ARG A 476 11.78 58.27 23.14
N ALA A 477 12.99 57.74 22.99
CA ALA A 477 14.16 58.16 23.77
C ALA A 477 14.62 59.59 23.44
N HIS A 478 14.46 60.03 22.19
CA HIS A 478 14.86 61.36 21.71
C HIS A 478 13.72 62.40 21.68
N GLY A 479 12.51 62.05 22.15
CA GLY A 479 11.36 62.96 22.16
C GLY A 479 10.85 63.36 20.77
N LEU A 480 11.06 62.52 19.76
CA LEU A 480 10.55 62.70 18.39
C LEU A 480 9.06 62.34 18.30
N SER A 481 8.40 62.74 17.21
CA SER A 481 6.99 62.41 16.99
C SER A 481 6.78 60.91 16.85
N LEU A 482 5.90 60.34 17.68
CA LEU A 482 5.56 58.91 17.65
C LEU A 482 4.34 58.59 16.77
N GLU A 483 3.60 59.62 16.33
CA GLU A 483 2.28 59.45 15.68
C GLU A 483 2.32 59.56 14.15
N LYS A 484 3.43 60.06 13.59
CA LYS A 484 3.54 60.29 12.15
C LYS A 484 3.56 58.96 11.40
N ARG A 485 2.50 58.69 10.65
CA ARG A 485 2.29 57.46 9.86
C ARG A 485 2.08 57.79 8.39
N CYS A 486 2.55 56.90 7.52
CA CYS A 486 2.35 56.98 6.07
C CYS A 486 1.70 55.73 5.46
N ILE A 487 1.36 54.73 6.29
CA ILE A 487 0.61 53.54 5.88
C ILE A 487 -0.63 53.48 6.80
N ASP A 488 -1.81 53.33 6.22
CA ASP A 488 -3.06 53.19 6.94
C ASP A 488 -3.27 51.77 7.49
N ALA A 489 -4.36 51.57 8.23
CA ALA A 489 -4.68 50.25 8.81
C ALA A 489 -4.97 49.15 7.77
N SER A 490 -5.19 49.52 6.50
CA SER A 490 -5.47 48.61 5.38
C SER A 490 -4.24 48.35 4.50
N GLY A 491 -3.10 48.99 4.79
CA GLY A 491 -1.85 48.83 4.02
C GLY A 491 -1.74 49.76 2.81
N HIS A 492 -2.54 50.82 2.74
CA HIS A 492 -2.47 51.88 1.73
C HIS A 492 -1.72 53.11 2.24
N ILE A 493 -1.13 53.88 1.35
CA ILE A 493 -0.33 55.05 1.69
C ILE A 493 -1.22 56.23 2.07
N ILE A 494 -0.82 56.95 3.12
CA ILE A 494 -1.36 58.25 3.51
C ILE A 494 -0.28 59.29 3.21
N SER A 495 -0.49 60.12 2.20
CA SER A 495 0.41 61.22 1.85
C SER A 495 -0.36 62.36 1.16
N PRO A 496 -1.07 63.20 1.93
CA PRO A 496 -1.77 64.35 1.36
C PRO A 496 -0.82 65.36 0.68
N GLU A 497 0.46 65.40 1.06
CA GLU A 497 1.46 66.26 0.41
C GLU A 497 1.91 65.75 -0.97
N LEU A 498 1.70 64.47 -1.26
CA LEU A 498 2.01 63.82 -2.53
C LEU A 498 0.77 63.05 -3.01
N PRO A 499 -0.25 63.73 -3.59
CA PRO A 499 -1.51 63.12 -4.00
C PRO A 499 -1.35 61.92 -4.95
N GLU A 500 -0.24 61.90 -5.69
CA GLU A 500 0.16 60.82 -6.58
C GLU A 500 0.52 59.50 -5.88
N LEU A 501 0.84 59.54 -4.59
CA LEU A 501 1.13 58.38 -3.76
C LEU A 501 -0.02 58.02 -2.82
N ASP A 502 -0.88 59.00 -2.52
CA ASP A 502 -2.01 58.84 -1.60
C ASP A 502 -2.97 57.75 -2.09
N GLY A 503 -3.36 56.84 -1.20
CA GLY A 503 -4.24 55.70 -1.49
C GLY A 503 -3.59 54.53 -2.23
N LEU A 504 -2.34 54.62 -2.69
CA LEU A 504 -1.65 53.49 -3.32
C LEU A 504 -1.37 52.37 -2.31
N ASN A 505 -1.33 51.12 -2.77
CA ASN A 505 -0.85 50.01 -1.94
C ASN A 505 0.63 50.23 -1.57
N ARG A 506 1.03 49.91 -0.32
CA ARG A 506 2.41 50.13 0.18
C ARG A 506 3.51 49.57 -0.72
N PHE A 507 3.28 48.44 -1.40
CA PHE A 507 4.28 47.83 -2.29
C PHE A 507 4.30 48.46 -3.69
N GLU A 508 3.16 48.92 -4.21
CA GLU A 508 3.13 49.77 -5.42
C GLU A 508 3.84 51.10 -5.17
N CYS A 509 3.63 51.68 -3.98
CA CYS A 509 4.33 52.88 -3.57
C CYS A 509 5.84 52.67 -3.48
N ARG A 510 6.30 51.51 -2.97
CA ARG A 510 7.72 51.14 -2.98
C ARG A 510 8.32 51.23 -4.38
N GLU A 511 7.69 50.60 -5.36
CA GLU A 511 8.14 50.60 -6.76
C GLU A 511 8.18 52.04 -7.32
N LYS A 512 7.14 52.84 -7.05
CA LYS A 512 7.04 54.23 -7.52
C LYS A 512 8.09 55.15 -6.88
N ILE A 513 8.31 55.03 -5.56
CA ILE A 513 9.32 55.79 -4.83
C ILE A 513 10.73 55.44 -5.30
N VAL A 514 11.05 54.15 -5.46
CA VAL A 514 12.37 53.73 -5.95
C VAL A 514 12.64 54.32 -7.33
N ARG A 515 11.64 54.33 -8.22
CA ARG A 515 11.74 54.96 -9.54
C ARG A 515 11.98 56.46 -9.45
N TRP A 516 11.25 57.17 -8.59
CA TRP A 516 11.47 58.60 -8.36
C TRP A 516 12.85 58.92 -7.81
N LEU A 517 13.39 58.07 -6.94
CA LEU A 517 14.75 58.24 -6.41
C LEU A 517 15.80 58.02 -7.50
N ILE A 518 15.57 57.11 -8.45
CA ILE A 518 16.42 56.94 -9.64
C ILE A 518 16.32 58.18 -10.54
N ASP A 519 15.10 58.61 -10.87
CA ASP A 519 14.86 59.76 -11.77
C ASP A 519 15.43 61.07 -11.21
N ARG A 520 15.54 61.20 -9.88
CA ARG A 520 16.12 62.35 -9.19
C ARG A 520 17.61 62.21 -8.86
N ASP A 521 18.26 61.12 -9.27
CA ASP A 521 19.66 60.81 -8.95
C ASP A 521 19.96 60.80 -7.43
N LEU A 522 19.01 60.28 -6.65
CA LEU A 522 19.10 60.17 -5.19
C LEU A 522 19.29 58.72 -4.71
N LEU A 523 19.05 57.73 -5.57
CA LEU A 523 19.35 56.32 -5.28
C LEU A 523 20.78 55.99 -5.72
N MET A 524 21.70 55.85 -4.77
CA MET A 524 23.13 55.61 -5.02
C MET A 524 23.43 54.16 -5.40
N ASP A 525 22.74 53.22 -4.75
CA ASP A 525 23.01 51.78 -4.90
C ASP A 525 21.82 50.95 -4.40
N CYS A 526 21.74 49.70 -4.83
CA CYS A 526 20.77 48.70 -4.37
C CYS A 526 21.47 47.33 -4.27
N ARG A 527 21.69 46.87 -3.03
CA ARG A 527 22.45 45.63 -2.76
C ARG A 527 21.56 44.55 -2.19
N SER A 528 21.97 43.29 -2.36
CA SER A 528 21.35 42.16 -1.65
C SER A 528 21.64 42.26 -0.15
N HIS A 529 20.64 41.97 0.68
CA HIS A 529 20.75 42.01 2.13
C HIS A 529 19.88 40.94 2.80
N VAL A 530 20.48 40.23 3.77
CA VAL A 530 19.79 39.22 4.56
C VAL A 530 18.68 39.88 5.36
N THR A 531 17.43 39.50 5.14
CA THR A 531 16.25 40.17 5.72
C THR A 531 15.31 39.16 6.37
N ASN A 532 14.81 39.50 7.55
CA ASN A 532 13.75 38.77 8.23
C ASN A 532 12.40 39.43 7.92
N VAL A 533 11.54 38.73 7.18
CA VAL A 533 10.22 39.24 6.80
C VAL A 533 9.16 38.67 7.74
N PRO A 534 8.48 39.50 8.56
CA PRO A 534 7.43 39.04 9.45
C PRO A 534 6.15 38.77 8.67
N MET A 535 5.69 37.52 8.68
CA MET A 535 4.47 37.11 7.98
C MET A 535 3.39 36.72 8.98
N CYS A 536 2.15 37.03 8.63
CA CYS A 536 0.99 36.54 9.35
C CYS A 536 0.84 35.04 9.07
N ARG A 537 0.99 34.18 10.08
CA ARG A 537 0.78 32.73 9.95
C ARG A 537 -0.61 32.37 9.38
N ARG A 538 -1.62 33.21 9.63
CA ARG A 538 -3.02 32.96 9.21
C ARG A 538 -3.29 33.32 7.75
N THR A 539 -2.83 34.48 7.30
CA THR A 539 -3.16 35.02 5.98
C THR A 539 -2.03 34.91 4.96
N GLY A 540 -0.79 34.77 5.42
CA GLY A 540 0.41 34.91 4.59
C GLY A 540 0.73 36.35 4.20
N ASP A 541 -0.03 37.34 4.68
CA ASP A 541 0.28 38.76 4.47
C ASP A 541 1.50 39.19 5.28
N ILE A 542 2.20 40.21 4.79
CA ILE A 542 3.35 40.80 5.47
C ILE A 542 2.83 41.73 6.57
N LEU A 543 3.26 41.48 7.80
CA LEU A 543 2.84 42.26 8.95
C LEU A 543 3.50 43.63 8.95
N GLU A 544 2.74 44.62 9.37
CA GLU A 544 3.20 45.99 9.55
C GLU A 544 3.37 46.28 11.05
N PRO A 545 4.54 46.69 11.52
CA PRO A 545 4.63 47.30 12.84
C PRO A 545 3.82 48.60 12.84
N VAL A 546 2.83 48.74 13.73
CA VAL A 546 1.99 49.95 13.85
C VAL A 546 1.86 50.32 15.31
N PRO A 547 2.12 51.58 15.70
CA PRO A 547 1.89 52.04 17.06
C PRO A 547 0.39 52.18 17.32
N LYS A 548 -0.12 51.43 18.29
CA LYS A 548 -1.51 51.47 18.74
C LYS A 548 -1.60 51.41 20.26
N GLU A 549 -2.63 52.06 20.78
CA GLU A 549 -3.00 51.94 22.18
C GLU A 549 -3.70 50.59 22.39
N GLN A 550 -3.09 49.70 23.18
CA GLN A 550 -3.56 48.32 23.41
C GLN A 550 -3.39 47.94 24.88
N TRP A 551 -4.11 46.91 25.33
CA TRP A 551 -3.93 46.31 26.66
C TRP A 551 -2.77 45.30 26.65
N PHE A 552 -1.88 45.44 27.62
CA PHE A 552 -0.72 44.57 27.80
C PHE A 552 -0.71 43.96 29.20
N LEU A 553 -0.26 42.71 29.27
CA LEU A 553 -0.01 41.99 30.51
C LEU A 553 1.48 41.87 30.73
N ARG A 554 1.98 42.38 31.87
CA ARG A 554 3.39 42.24 32.28
C ARG A 554 3.71 40.78 32.56
N CYS A 555 4.55 40.19 31.72
CA CYS A 555 4.87 38.76 31.84
C CYS A 555 6.15 38.47 32.61
N ASP A 556 7.02 39.45 32.83
CA ASP A 556 8.38 39.24 33.37
C ASP A 556 8.39 38.52 34.72
N SER A 557 7.68 39.06 35.71
CA SER A 557 7.62 38.49 37.06
C SER A 557 6.94 37.12 37.08
N MET A 558 5.92 36.90 36.25
CA MET A 558 5.25 35.60 36.12
C MET A 558 6.14 34.57 35.43
N ALA A 559 6.88 34.98 34.40
CA ALA A 559 7.81 34.13 33.67
C ALA A 559 8.97 33.68 34.58
N GLU A 560 9.54 34.59 35.38
CA GLU A 560 10.57 34.27 36.38
C GLU A 560 10.06 33.28 37.43
N ARG A 561 8.87 33.51 38.00
CA ARG A 561 8.25 32.58 38.96
C ARG A 561 7.98 31.21 38.35
N THR A 562 7.55 31.17 37.09
CA THR A 562 7.28 29.92 36.37
C THR A 562 8.58 29.18 36.06
N MET A 563 9.64 29.89 35.67
CA MET A 563 10.99 29.34 35.47
C MET A 563 11.57 28.75 36.76
N ALA A 564 11.41 29.43 37.89
CA ALA A 564 11.91 28.97 39.19
C ALA A 564 11.26 27.65 39.64
N LEU A 565 10.01 27.39 39.21
CA LEU A 565 9.27 26.18 39.55
C LEU A 565 9.38 25.06 38.50
N LEU A 566 10.16 25.25 37.43
CA LEU A 566 10.40 24.23 36.41
C LEU A 566 10.86 22.87 36.98
N PRO A 567 11.70 22.78 38.03
CA PRO A 567 12.07 21.49 38.63
C PRO A 567 10.88 20.69 39.20
N ARG A 568 9.75 21.35 39.50
CA ARG A 568 8.52 20.69 39.99
C ARG A 568 7.62 20.19 38.85
N ILE A 569 7.96 20.49 37.59
CA ILE A 569 7.20 20.12 36.40
C ILE A 569 7.98 19.06 35.62
N HIS A 570 7.41 17.88 35.49
CA HIS A 570 8.00 16.82 34.69
C HIS A 570 7.54 16.92 33.24
N ILE A 571 8.38 17.50 32.37
CA ILE A 571 8.13 17.64 30.93
C ILE A 571 8.68 16.44 30.15
N LEU A 572 7.83 15.83 29.33
CA LEU A 572 8.14 14.73 28.42
C LEU A 572 7.82 15.13 26.96
N PRO A 573 8.72 14.89 26.00
CA PRO A 573 10.11 14.44 26.15
C PRO A 573 11.01 15.50 26.80
N GLU A 574 12.14 15.09 27.37
CA GLU A 574 13.02 15.97 28.16
C GLU A 574 13.60 17.15 27.34
N GLY A 575 13.82 16.96 26.04
CA GLY A 575 14.29 18.01 25.13
C GLY A 575 13.38 19.26 25.08
N MET A 576 12.07 19.11 25.33
CA MET A 576 11.12 20.22 25.37
C MET A 576 11.34 21.16 26.56
N ARG A 577 12.16 20.77 27.54
CA ARG A 577 12.57 21.68 28.63
C ARG A 577 13.37 22.88 28.11
N ASN A 578 14.14 22.71 27.03
CA ASN A 578 14.90 23.82 26.45
C ASN A 578 13.96 24.81 25.75
N GLU A 579 12.95 24.31 25.02
CA GLU A 579 11.91 25.16 24.41
C GLU A 579 11.11 25.95 25.45
N TRP A 580 10.77 25.31 26.58
CA TRP A 580 10.13 25.98 27.72
C TRP A 580 10.99 27.13 28.26
N LYS A 581 12.28 26.90 28.46
CA LYS A 581 13.23 27.91 28.95
C LYS A 581 13.37 29.06 27.96
N ASN A 582 13.50 28.76 26.67
CA ASN A 582 13.61 29.77 25.61
C ASN A 582 12.37 30.66 25.60
N TRP A 583 11.17 30.08 25.64
CA TRP A 583 9.92 30.84 25.68
C TRP A 583 9.83 31.80 26.87
N LEU A 584 10.16 31.34 28.07
CA LEU A 584 10.09 32.18 29.27
C LEU A 584 11.26 33.16 29.38
N SER A 585 12.33 33.00 28.60
CA SER A 585 13.47 33.92 28.58
C SER A 585 13.18 35.24 27.86
N HIS A 586 12.22 35.25 26.92
CA HIS A 586 12.01 36.38 26.03
C HIS A 586 11.37 37.63 26.69
N ARG A 587 10.86 37.57 27.93
CA ARG A 587 10.47 38.74 28.77
C ARG A 587 9.72 39.85 28.00
N VAL A 588 8.79 39.48 27.13
CA VAL A 588 7.96 40.43 26.38
C VAL A 588 6.57 40.48 27.00
N ASP A 589 6.09 41.71 27.21
CA ASP A 589 4.71 41.95 27.65
C ASP A 589 3.70 41.42 26.63
N TRP A 590 2.67 40.72 27.10
CA TRP A 590 1.69 40.08 26.24
C TRP A 590 0.56 41.04 25.87
N CYS A 591 0.48 41.42 24.58
CA CYS A 591 -0.64 42.18 24.03
C CYS A 591 -1.93 41.33 24.03
N LEU A 592 -2.91 41.74 24.84
CA LEU A 592 -4.21 41.06 25.01
C LEU A 592 -5.29 41.58 24.06
N SER A 593 -5.18 42.81 23.56
CA SER A 593 -6.19 43.40 22.69
C SER A 593 -6.19 42.81 21.28
N ARG A 594 -7.36 42.48 20.73
CA ARG A 594 -7.57 42.08 19.32
C ARG A 594 -8.76 42.84 18.74
N GLN A 595 -8.62 43.35 17.52
CA GLN A 595 -9.68 44.09 16.81
C GLN A 595 -10.60 43.11 16.07
N SER A 596 -11.24 42.23 16.84
CA SER A 596 -12.18 41.20 16.38
C SER A 596 -13.55 41.44 17.00
N TRP A 597 -14.61 40.94 16.36
CA TRP A 597 -15.97 41.03 16.89
C TRP A 597 -16.36 39.79 17.68
N TRP A 598 -15.71 38.65 17.40
CA TRP A 598 -15.92 37.37 18.06
C TRP A 598 -14.84 37.10 19.12
N GLY A 599 -15.28 36.75 20.33
CA GLY A 599 -14.44 36.47 21.50
C GLY A 599 -14.91 37.20 22.77
N HIS A 600 -14.19 37.00 23.87
CA HIS A 600 -14.46 37.71 25.13
C HIS A 600 -14.18 39.20 24.96
N ARG A 601 -15.16 40.08 25.20
CA ARG A 601 -14.88 41.52 25.26
C ARG A 601 -13.94 41.82 26.41
N ILE A 602 -13.06 42.80 26.23
CA ILE A 602 -12.24 43.30 27.33
C ILE A 602 -13.18 43.96 28.35
N PRO A 603 -13.17 43.55 29.64
CA PRO A 603 -14.08 44.07 30.66
C PRO A 603 -13.62 45.45 31.16
N ALA A 604 -13.48 46.40 30.24
CA ALA A 604 -13.03 47.76 30.48
C ALA A 604 -14.06 48.75 29.90
N TYR A 605 -14.40 49.77 30.68
CA TYR A 605 -15.41 50.76 30.34
C TYR A 605 -14.85 52.17 30.54
N ARG A 606 -15.26 53.11 29.70
CA ARG A 606 -14.93 54.54 29.87
C ARG A 606 -16.20 55.38 29.78
N GLN A 607 -16.18 56.58 30.36
CA GLN A 607 -17.23 57.56 30.11
C GLN A 607 -17.16 58.06 28.67
N LYS A 608 -18.28 58.00 27.95
CA LYS A 608 -18.50 58.63 26.66
C LYS A 608 -18.67 60.13 26.89
N LEU A 609 -17.69 60.93 26.50
CA LEU A 609 -17.78 62.39 26.57
C LEU A 609 -18.66 62.87 25.40
N ASP A 610 -19.72 63.63 25.69
CA ASP A 610 -20.49 64.33 24.65
C ASP A 610 -19.60 65.36 23.92
N LEU A 611 -19.89 65.68 22.66
CA LEU A 611 -19.03 66.50 21.76
C LEU A 611 -18.51 67.80 22.42
N VAL A 612 -19.33 68.47 23.25
CA VAL A 612 -18.97 69.70 23.99
C VAL A 612 -18.00 69.40 25.15
N SER A 613 -18.23 68.31 25.88
CA SER A 613 -17.36 67.78 26.93
C SER A 613 -16.04 67.27 26.36
N SER A 614 -16.06 66.69 25.16
CA SER A 614 -14.90 66.22 24.40
C SER A 614 -14.00 67.38 23.97
N LEU A 615 -14.58 68.52 23.55
CA LEU A 615 -13.84 69.75 23.24
C LEU A 615 -13.23 70.38 24.50
N LEU A 616 -13.97 70.46 25.61
CA LEU A 616 -13.46 70.95 26.90
C LEU A 616 -12.41 70.02 27.53
N PHE A 617 -12.56 68.71 27.34
CA PHE A 617 -11.56 67.72 27.73
C PHE A 617 -10.33 67.84 26.84
N TYR A 618 -10.45 67.91 25.50
CA TYR A 618 -9.31 68.19 24.62
C TYR A 618 -8.59 69.49 24.98
N ALA A 619 -9.33 70.57 25.29
CA ALA A 619 -8.76 71.84 25.73
C ALA A 619 -8.04 71.75 27.10
N LYS A 620 -8.57 70.96 28.06
CA LYS A 620 -7.91 70.71 29.36
C LYS A 620 -6.75 69.72 29.29
N SER A 621 -6.82 68.72 28.41
CA SER A 621 -5.77 67.74 28.14
C SER A 621 -4.57 68.38 27.45
N TYR A 622 -4.83 69.33 26.54
CA TYR A 622 -3.76 70.13 25.91
C TYR A 622 -3.00 70.99 26.94
N PHE A 623 -3.68 71.47 28.00
CA PHE A 623 -3.04 72.23 29.10
C PHE A 623 -2.45 71.40 30.24
N ARG A 624 -2.80 70.10 30.38
CA ARG A 624 -2.29 69.21 31.45
C ARG A 624 -1.21 68.21 31.00
N ALA A 625 -0.82 68.21 29.74
CA ALA A 625 0.20 67.32 29.20
C ALA A 625 1.61 67.46 29.86
N THR A 626 1.82 68.44 30.73
CA THR A 626 3.12 68.65 31.41
C THR A 626 3.24 68.06 32.81
N PHE A 627 2.17 67.58 33.47
CA PHE A 627 2.30 66.96 34.79
C PHE A 627 1.24 65.86 35.04
N SER A 628 1.73 64.67 35.39
CA SER A 628 1.01 63.47 35.87
C SER A 628 0.23 62.62 34.85
N ASP A 629 0.61 61.34 34.82
CA ASP A 629 -0.01 60.15 34.25
C ASP A 629 -1.37 60.40 33.55
N GLY A 630 -1.33 60.59 32.23
CA GLY A 630 -2.50 60.72 31.37
C GLY A 630 -3.26 59.40 31.19
N SER A 631 -3.46 58.64 32.27
CA SER A 631 -4.28 57.43 32.27
C SER A 631 -5.66 57.79 31.73
N SER A 632 -5.94 57.37 30.50
CA SER A 632 -7.28 57.33 29.94
C SER A 632 -8.19 56.67 30.98
N ARG A 633 -9.26 57.35 31.42
CA ARG A 633 -10.18 56.94 32.51
C ARG A 633 -10.96 55.67 32.15
N TRP A 634 -10.27 54.55 31.98
CA TRP A 634 -10.82 53.21 31.86
C TRP A 634 -11.06 52.65 33.25
N VAL A 635 -12.18 51.97 33.42
CA VAL A 635 -12.62 51.34 34.64
C VAL A 635 -12.88 49.88 34.33
N ILE A 636 -12.27 49.00 35.11
CA ILE A 636 -12.44 47.54 34.96
C ILE A 636 -13.63 47.12 35.82
N ALA A 637 -14.64 46.54 35.18
CA ALA A 637 -15.89 46.14 35.79
C ALA A 637 -16.44 44.90 35.10
N ALA A 638 -17.26 44.11 35.79
CA ALA A 638 -17.88 42.91 35.21
C ALA A 638 -19.00 43.23 34.22
N ASP A 639 -19.70 44.34 34.44
CA ASP A 639 -20.79 44.82 33.59
C ASP A 639 -20.88 46.36 33.62
N GLU A 640 -21.76 46.91 32.77
CA GLU A 640 -21.98 48.36 32.68
C GLU A 640 -22.54 48.97 33.97
N HIS A 641 -23.26 48.19 34.78
CA HIS A 641 -23.84 48.66 36.04
C HIS A 641 -22.76 48.86 37.11
N GLU A 642 -21.83 47.92 37.25
CA GLU A 642 -20.65 48.05 38.11
C GLU A 642 -19.74 49.18 37.62
N ALA A 643 -19.53 49.30 36.31
CA ALA A 643 -18.76 50.40 35.73
C ALA A 643 -19.36 51.77 36.04
N GLY A 644 -20.69 51.90 35.90
CA GLY A 644 -21.44 53.10 36.26
C GLY A 644 -21.25 53.46 37.73
N SER A 645 -21.40 52.48 38.63
CA SER A 645 -21.20 52.67 40.07
C SER A 645 -19.80 53.14 40.44
N GLN A 646 -18.76 52.61 39.77
CA GLN A 646 -17.36 53.01 40.01
C GLN A 646 -17.08 54.45 39.49
N LEU A 647 -17.73 54.86 38.41
CA LEU A 647 -17.61 56.20 37.82
C LEU A 647 -18.49 57.25 38.52
N GLU A 648 -19.65 56.88 39.07
CA GLU A 648 -20.52 57.77 39.87
C GLU A 648 -19.85 58.25 41.15
N ARG A 649 -18.98 57.43 41.76
CA ARG A 649 -18.10 57.88 42.87
C ARG A 649 -17.19 59.06 42.49
N HIS A 650 -17.03 59.34 41.20
CA HIS A 650 -16.18 60.39 40.66
C HIS A 650 -16.95 61.46 39.87
N SER A 651 -18.26 61.30 39.59
CA SER A 651 -19.05 62.25 38.78
C SER A 651 -20.57 62.13 39.02
N HIS A 652 -21.25 63.24 39.32
CA HIS A 652 -22.70 63.31 39.67
C HIS A 652 -23.67 63.47 38.48
N SER A 653 -23.37 62.95 37.28
CA SER A 653 -24.20 63.12 36.07
C SER A 653 -24.50 61.78 35.41
N LEU A 654 -25.65 61.62 34.73
CA LEU A 654 -25.96 60.45 33.88
C LEU A 654 -24.76 60.07 33.01
N ILE A 655 -24.05 59.01 33.42
CA ILE A 655 -22.78 58.61 32.80
C ILE A 655 -23.11 57.73 31.60
N ASN A 656 -23.03 58.29 30.40
CA ASN A 656 -23.05 57.50 29.18
C ASN A 656 -21.75 56.69 29.10
N LEU A 657 -21.81 55.36 29.14
CA LEU A 657 -20.63 54.49 29.15
C LEU A 657 -20.32 53.96 27.76
N ALA A 658 -19.04 53.74 27.48
CA ALA A 658 -18.56 53.04 26.31
C ALA A 658 -17.66 51.89 26.76
N ALA A 659 -18.11 50.65 26.52
CA ALA A 659 -17.28 49.46 26.66
C ALA A 659 -16.14 49.48 25.62
N ASP A 660 -15.00 48.87 25.97
CA ASP A 660 -13.94 48.62 25.00
C ASP A 660 -14.47 47.73 23.87
N GLU A 661 -14.21 48.12 22.63
CA GLU A 661 -14.71 47.39 21.47
C GLU A 661 -13.86 46.16 21.15
N ASP A 662 -12.60 46.18 21.58
CA ASP A 662 -11.63 45.09 21.42
C ASP A 662 -12.08 43.83 22.18
N VAL A 663 -11.63 42.69 21.68
CA VAL A 663 -11.78 41.39 22.35
C VAL A 663 -10.42 40.92 22.85
N LEU A 664 -10.45 40.12 23.92
CA LEU A 664 -9.27 39.49 24.50
C LEU A 664 -8.69 38.46 23.53
N ASP A 665 -7.36 38.34 23.56
CA ASP A 665 -6.64 37.26 22.93
C ASP A 665 -7.22 35.92 23.39
N THR A 666 -7.54 35.04 22.43
CA THR A 666 -8.23 33.76 22.72
C THR A 666 -7.46 32.94 23.76
N TRP A 667 -6.13 32.95 23.66
CA TRP A 667 -5.20 32.29 24.57
C TRP A 667 -5.30 32.78 26.02
N PHE A 668 -5.77 34.00 26.28
CA PHE A 668 -6.02 34.49 27.64
C PHE A 668 -7.13 33.69 28.31
N SER A 669 -8.24 33.50 27.61
CA SER A 669 -9.33 32.66 28.12
C SER A 669 -8.92 31.18 28.19
N SER A 670 -8.31 30.63 27.13
CA SER A 670 -7.92 29.21 27.11
C SER A 670 -6.86 28.90 28.18
N ALA A 671 -6.00 29.84 28.56
CA ALA A 671 -5.02 29.64 29.62
C ALA A 671 -5.64 29.44 31.02
N LEU A 672 -6.91 29.82 31.21
CA LEU A 672 -7.64 29.65 32.48
C LEU A 672 -8.31 28.27 32.62
N ILE A 673 -8.30 27.43 31.58
CA ILE A 673 -9.02 26.14 31.57
C ILE A 673 -8.83 25.31 32.86
N PRO A 674 -7.60 25.07 33.37
CA PRO A 674 -7.39 24.25 34.58
C PRO A 674 -8.03 24.85 35.83
N LEU A 675 -8.14 26.17 35.90
CA LEU A 675 -8.80 26.86 37.00
C LEU A 675 -10.32 26.72 36.87
N VAL A 676 -10.85 26.98 35.67
CA VAL A 676 -12.31 26.98 35.43
C VAL A 676 -12.90 25.57 35.61
N ILE A 677 -12.24 24.53 35.09
CA ILE A 677 -12.69 23.14 35.27
C ILE A 677 -12.66 22.69 36.74
N ALA A 678 -11.80 23.32 37.56
CA ALA A 678 -11.70 23.13 39.00
C ALA A 678 -12.63 24.09 39.79
N GLY A 679 -13.60 24.70 39.12
CA GLY A 679 -14.64 25.52 39.73
C GLY A 679 -14.26 26.98 39.98
N TRP A 680 -13.08 27.43 39.57
CA TRP A 680 -12.68 28.83 39.78
C TRP A 680 -13.52 29.81 38.93
N PRO A 681 -13.96 30.98 39.48
CA PRO A 681 -13.65 31.48 40.82
C PRO A 681 -14.65 31.04 41.91
N HIS A 682 -15.92 30.78 41.58
CA HIS A 682 -17.00 30.65 42.56
C HIS A 682 -17.05 29.30 43.29
N ASN A 683 -16.82 28.19 42.60
CA ASN A 683 -16.86 26.82 43.13
C ASN A 683 -15.47 26.27 43.47
N TRP A 684 -14.45 27.12 43.51
CA TRP A 684 -13.05 26.72 43.71
C TRP A 684 -12.86 25.89 44.98
N GLN A 685 -13.44 26.32 46.11
CA GLN A 685 -13.28 25.61 47.39
C GLN A 685 -13.84 24.18 47.36
N ALA A 686 -14.89 23.92 46.56
CA ALA A 686 -15.52 22.61 46.49
C ALA A 686 -14.84 21.66 45.50
N ASP A 687 -14.39 22.17 44.35
CA ASP A 687 -13.89 21.34 43.25
C ASP A 687 -12.34 21.22 43.23
N ASN A 688 -11.59 22.19 43.80
CA ASN A 688 -10.14 22.24 43.61
C ASN A 688 -9.39 21.07 44.26
N ASP A 689 -9.83 20.56 45.41
CA ASP A 689 -9.14 19.47 46.12
C ASP A 689 -9.15 18.15 45.32
N HIS A 690 -10.11 17.99 44.42
CA HIS A 690 -10.29 16.77 43.62
C HIS A 690 -9.90 16.95 42.15
N LEU A 691 -9.93 18.18 41.63
CA LEU A 691 -9.71 18.46 40.20
C LEU A 691 -8.44 19.26 39.92
N PHE A 692 -7.74 19.73 40.95
CA PHE A 692 -6.58 20.61 40.80
C PHE A 692 -5.42 20.26 41.75
N PRO A 693 -4.17 20.15 41.24
CA PRO A 693 -3.75 20.35 39.85
C PRO A 693 -4.11 19.16 38.96
N LEU A 694 -4.02 19.36 37.65
CA LEU A 694 -4.07 18.26 36.68
C LEU A 694 -2.91 17.28 36.93
N SER A 695 -3.22 15.98 36.87
CA SER A 695 -2.22 14.92 37.01
C SER A 695 -1.29 14.88 35.80
N LEU A 696 -1.84 15.14 34.60
CA LEU A 696 -1.11 15.19 33.34
C LEU A 696 -1.76 16.22 32.38
N MET A 697 -0.93 17.07 31.77
CA MET A 697 -1.31 17.86 30.60
C MET A 697 -0.75 17.18 29.35
N GLU A 698 -1.62 16.77 28.44
CA GLU A 698 -1.28 16.10 27.19
C GLU A 698 -1.61 17.05 26.03
N THR A 699 -0.64 17.40 25.18
CA THR A 699 -0.87 18.33 24.07
C THR A 699 0.23 18.29 23.00
N GLY A 700 0.04 18.96 21.87
CA GLY A 700 1.07 19.10 20.83
C GLY A 700 2.17 20.07 21.25
N HIS A 701 3.42 19.82 20.84
CA HIS A 701 4.53 20.72 21.16
C HIS A 701 4.41 22.12 20.51
N ASP A 702 3.60 22.27 19.46
CA ASP A 702 3.45 23.54 18.73
C ASP A 702 2.69 24.63 19.51
N ILE A 703 1.98 24.27 20.58
CA ILE A 703 1.27 25.21 21.45
C ILE A 703 1.88 25.32 22.86
N LEU A 704 3.09 24.78 23.07
CA LEU A 704 3.83 24.86 24.33
C LEU A 704 3.91 26.31 24.85
N GLY A 705 4.41 27.22 24.02
CA GLY A 705 4.60 28.63 24.38
C GLY A 705 3.33 29.49 24.31
N LEU A 706 2.38 29.13 23.45
CA LEU A 706 1.13 29.87 23.24
C LEU A 706 0.11 29.61 24.34
N TRP A 707 0.14 28.41 24.92
CA TRP A 707 -0.90 27.95 25.83
C TRP A 707 -0.31 27.44 27.13
N VAL A 708 0.55 26.41 27.09
CA VAL A 708 0.96 25.67 28.30
C VAL A 708 1.78 26.53 29.27
N THR A 709 2.74 27.32 28.77
CA THR A 709 3.48 28.29 29.59
C THR A 709 2.56 29.37 30.17
N ARG A 710 1.58 29.83 29.40
CA ARG A 710 0.60 30.85 29.83
C ARG A 710 -0.35 30.32 30.90
N MET A 711 -0.77 29.05 30.80
CA MET A 711 -1.52 28.36 31.85
C MET A 711 -0.73 28.34 33.16
N ALA A 712 0.57 28.01 33.10
CA ALA A 712 1.42 27.99 34.29
C ALA A 712 1.58 29.39 34.90
N MET A 713 1.86 30.41 34.08
CA MET A 713 1.97 31.80 34.52
C MET A 713 0.68 32.30 35.19
N LEU A 714 -0.47 32.19 34.53
CA LEU A 714 -1.74 32.68 35.05
C LEU A 714 -2.19 31.92 36.30
N SER A 715 -2.03 30.59 36.30
CA SER A 715 -2.36 29.76 37.46
C SER A 715 -1.53 30.13 38.68
N LEU A 716 -0.23 30.33 38.53
CA LEU A 716 0.67 30.76 39.61
C LEU A 716 0.37 32.17 40.09
N GLN A 717 -0.03 33.08 39.20
CA GLN A 717 -0.40 34.44 39.60
C GLN A 717 -1.73 34.47 40.35
N LEU A 718 -2.75 33.75 39.87
CA LEU A 718 -4.11 33.83 40.41
C LEU A 718 -4.34 32.93 41.64
N THR A 719 -3.60 31.82 41.78
CA THR A 719 -3.81 30.82 42.84
C THR A 719 -2.55 30.42 43.60
N ASN A 720 -1.37 30.88 43.17
CA ASN A 720 -0.06 30.49 43.71
C ASN A 720 0.25 28.98 43.62
N ARG A 721 -0.47 28.24 42.77
CA ARG A 721 -0.26 26.81 42.52
C ARG A 721 -0.05 26.57 41.01
N LEU A 722 0.77 25.57 40.69
CA LEU A 722 0.95 25.10 39.31
C LEU A 722 -0.30 24.35 38.85
N PRO A 723 -0.71 24.48 37.57
CA PRO A 723 -1.91 23.85 37.04
C PRO A 723 -1.74 22.35 36.74
N PHE A 724 -0.50 21.89 36.60
CA PHE A 724 -0.13 20.50 36.33
C PHE A 724 1.23 20.18 36.95
N SER A 725 1.46 18.90 37.23
CA SER A 725 2.78 18.39 37.69
C SER A 725 3.56 17.68 36.58
N ARG A 726 2.87 17.16 35.56
CA ARG A 726 3.46 16.47 34.40
C ARG A 726 2.89 17.01 33.10
N ILE A 727 3.73 17.13 32.09
CA ILE A 727 3.36 17.54 30.74
C ILE A 727 3.90 16.52 29.74
N PHE A 728 3.05 16.07 28.83
CA PHE A 728 3.40 15.20 27.72
C PHE A 728 3.13 15.92 26.41
N PHE A 729 4.20 16.19 25.66
CA PHE A 729 4.15 16.80 24.34
C PHE A 729 4.25 15.74 23.24
N HIS A 730 3.21 15.61 22.42
CA HIS A 730 3.23 14.72 21.26
C HIS A 730 3.71 15.42 19.98
N GLY A 731 4.22 14.61 19.04
CA GLY A 731 4.67 15.01 17.71
C GLY A 731 3.55 15.35 16.73
N MET A 732 3.89 16.02 15.64
CA MET A 732 2.88 16.41 14.64
C MET A 732 2.56 15.27 13.68
N VAL A 733 1.28 15.03 13.40
CA VAL A 733 0.87 14.11 12.34
C VAL A 733 1.19 14.73 10.97
N ARG A 734 1.90 13.97 10.14
CA ARG A 734 2.27 14.35 8.78
C ARG A 734 1.58 13.46 7.75
N ASP A 735 1.33 14.03 6.57
CA ASP A 735 0.82 13.28 5.42
C ASP A 735 1.88 12.35 4.81
N SER A 736 1.53 11.65 3.73
CA SER A 736 2.43 10.73 3.01
C SER A 736 3.66 11.39 2.38
N GLU A 737 3.64 12.72 2.19
CA GLU A 737 4.77 13.49 1.67
C GLU A 737 5.66 14.05 2.80
N GLY A 738 5.33 13.74 4.06
CA GLY A 738 6.03 14.29 5.22
C GLY A 738 5.71 15.76 5.47
N GLN A 739 4.59 16.28 4.96
CA GLN A 739 4.15 17.64 5.23
C GLN A 739 3.23 17.70 6.46
N LYS A 740 3.29 18.80 7.22
CA LYS A 740 2.33 19.07 8.31
C LYS A 740 0.91 19.17 7.72
N MET A 741 -0.05 18.49 8.34
CA MET A 741 -1.46 18.61 7.93
C MET A 741 -2.01 20.01 8.25
N SER A 742 -2.54 20.71 7.24
CA SER A 742 -3.19 22.01 7.41
C SER A 742 -4.40 22.17 6.48
N LYS A 743 -5.48 22.79 6.98
CA LYS A 743 -6.71 23.02 6.19
C LYS A 743 -6.41 23.85 4.94
N SER A 744 -5.49 24.80 5.04
CA SER A 744 -5.05 25.65 3.92
C SER A 744 -4.36 24.90 2.79
N ARG A 745 -3.65 23.80 3.08
CA ARG A 745 -3.01 22.94 2.07
C ARG A 745 -3.95 21.90 1.48
N GLY A 746 -5.11 21.67 2.10
CA GLY A 746 -6.06 20.65 1.66
C GLY A 746 -5.63 19.20 1.92
N ASN A 747 -4.53 18.98 2.66
CA ASN A 747 -4.02 17.64 3.01
C ASN A 747 -4.59 17.08 4.34
N VAL A 748 -5.64 17.71 4.87
CA VAL A 748 -6.28 17.31 6.14
C VAL A 748 -7.25 16.15 5.90
N VAL A 749 -7.10 15.09 6.68
CA VAL A 749 -8.01 13.94 6.68
C VAL A 749 -8.94 14.02 7.89
N ASP A 750 -10.24 13.92 7.61
CA ASP A 750 -11.28 13.77 8.62
C ASP A 750 -11.26 12.33 9.18
N PRO A 751 -11.09 12.13 10.50
CA PRO A 751 -11.12 10.82 11.13
C PRO A 751 -12.39 10.01 10.82
N LEU A 752 -13.57 10.65 10.73
CA LEU A 752 -14.82 9.95 10.43
C LEU A 752 -14.80 9.31 9.05
N LYS A 753 -14.09 9.88 8.06
CA LYS A 753 -13.95 9.23 6.75
C LYS A 753 -13.21 7.90 6.86
N LEU A 754 -12.23 7.78 7.76
CA LEU A 754 -11.51 6.52 7.97
C LEU A 754 -12.28 5.52 8.86
N ILE A 755 -13.18 6.01 9.71
CA ILE A 755 -13.98 5.18 10.62
C ILE A 755 -15.26 4.68 9.93
N GLU A 756 -16.00 5.56 9.28
CA GLU A 756 -17.35 5.35 8.74
C GLU A 756 -17.43 5.37 7.21
N GLY A 757 -16.32 5.65 6.51
CA GLY A 757 -16.27 5.82 5.06
C GLY A 757 -16.70 4.61 4.22
N ASP A 758 -16.51 4.74 2.91
CA ASP A 758 -16.80 3.68 1.95
C ASP A 758 -15.95 2.42 2.21
N GLN A 759 -16.32 1.29 1.60
CA GLN A 759 -15.66 0.00 1.88
C GLN A 759 -14.15 0.00 1.55
N GLU A 760 -13.69 0.89 0.65
CA GLU A 760 -12.29 1.03 0.27
C GLU A 760 -11.48 1.83 1.29
N THR A 761 -12.01 2.97 1.77
CA THR A 761 -11.29 3.85 2.73
C THR A 761 -11.46 3.45 4.19
N ARG A 762 -12.54 2.73 4.53
CA ARG A 762 -12.87 2.37 5.91
C ARG A 762 -11.87 1.39 6.52
N ILE A 763 -11.34 1.75 7.69
CA ILE A 763 -10.52 0.89 8.55
C ILE A 763 -11.10 0.68 9.95
N GLY A 764 -11.93 1.61 10.43
CA GLY A 764 -12.52 1.58 11.77
C GLY A 764 -11.71 2.30 12.85
N ALA A 765 -12.35 2.63 13.98
CA ALA A 765 -11.78 3.39 15.08
C ALA A 765 -10.55 2.73 15.70
N ASP A 766 -10.63 1.43 16.05
CA ASP A 766 -9.50 0.73 16.67
C ASP A 766 -8.29 0.59 15.74
N ALA A 767 -8.52 0.31 14.46
CA ALA A 767 -7.45 0.25 13.47
C ALA A 767 -6.78 1.62 13.31
N LEU A 768 -7.57 2.71 13.35
CA LEU A 768 -7.05 4.07 13.32
C LEU A 768 -6.22 4.39 14.56
N ARG A 769 -6.72 4.07 15.75
CA ARG A 769 -6.01 4.28 17.03
C ARG A 769 -4.66 3.57 17.06
N ILE A 770 -4.63 2.28 16.70
CA ILE A 770 -3.38 1.50 16.62
C ILE A 770 -2.43 2.08 15.57
N SER A 771 -2.95 2.54 14.43
CA SER A 771 -2.11 3.16 13.39
C SER A 771 -1.39 4.41 13.90
N LEU A 772 -2.09 5.22 14.70
CA LEU A 772 -1.54 6.45 15.29
C LEU A 772 -0.55 6.15 16.43
N LEU A 773 -0.90 5.22 17.32
CA LEU A 773 -0.09 4.87 18.49
C LEU A 773 1.15 4.03 18.16
N ARG A 774 1.24 3.46 16.95
CA ARG A 774 2.40 2.68 16.49
C ARG A 774 3.64 3.55 16.22
N SER A 775 3.46 4.83 15.91
CA SER A 775 4.59 5.76 15.80
C SER A 775 4.96 6.28 17.18
N ASN A 776 6.23 6.56 17.44
CA ASN A 776 6.63 7.16 18.72
C ASN A 776 6.02 8.57 18.84
N PRO A 777 5.06 8.80 19.74
CA PRO A 777 4.44 10.12 19.87
C PRO A 777 5.39 11.14 20.49
N LYS A 778 6.47 10.73 21.18
CA LYS A 778 7.51 11.64 21.68
C LYS A 778 8.49 12.11 20.59
N GLY A 779 8.44 11.52 19.40
CA GLY A 779 9.21 12.02 18.26
C GLY A 779 8.55 13.26 17.66
N ASP A 780 9.29 14.02 16.85
CA ASP A 780 8.77 15.26 16.25
C ASP A 780 7.59 15.00 15.29
N THR A 781 7.51 13.79 14.71
CA THR A 781 6.58 13.48 13.62
C THR A 781 5.95 12.10 13.78
N VAL A 782 4.63 12.04 13.58
CA VAL A 782 3.86 10.80 13.47
C VAL A 782 3.44 10.61 12.01
N THR A 783 3.91 9.53 11.38
CA THR A 783 3.60 9.22 9.98
C THR A 783 2.36 8.35 9.90
N LEU A 784 1.35 8.79 9.13
CA LEU A 784 0.13 8.04 8.87
C LEU A 784 0.00 7.75 7.37
N ASP A 785 0.66 6.70 6.91
CA ASP A 785 0.56 6.24 5.53
C ASP A 785 -0.50 5.13 5.33
N GLU A 786 -0.76 4.75 4.07
CA GLU A 786 -1.69 3.67 3.73
C GLU A 786 -1.19 2.29 4.23
N ALA A 787 0.13 2.06 4.26
CA ALA A 787 0.69 0.77 4.64
C ALA A 787 0.46 0.46 6.12
N VAL A 788 0.65 1.45 7.00
CA VAL A 788 0.37 1.39 8.43
C VAL A 788 -1.13 1.16 8.65
N ARG A 789 -2.00 1.89 7.95
CA ARG A 789 -3.46 1.72 8.05
C ARG A 789 -3.91 0.31 7.66
N GLN A 790 -3.40 -0.22 6.55
CA GLN A 790 -3.72 -1.58 6.09
C GLN A 790 -3.17 -2.65 7.03
N HIS A 791 -1.98 -2.45 7.59
CA HIS A 791 -1.42 -3.36 8.58
C HIS A 791 -2.29 -3.43 9.83
N SER A 792 -2.73 -2.28 10.36
CA SER A 792 -3.62 -2.23 11.53
C SER A 792 -4.98 -2.87 11.25
N ARG A 793 -5.58 -2.65 10.07
CA ARG A 793 -6.83 -3.34 9.67
C ARG A 793 -6.65 -4.85 9.57
N ARG A 794 -5.52 -5.32 9.03
CA ARG A 794 -5.19 -6.76 8.98
C ARG A 794 -5.01 -7.36 10.37
N PHE A 795 -4.44 -6.60 11.30
CA PHE A 795 -4.33 -7.00 12.69
C PHE A 795 -5.72 -7.17 13.35
N CYS A 796 -6.64 -6.22 13.17
CA CYS A 796 -8.03 -6.37 13.62
C CYS A 796 -8.68 -7.64 13.05
N ASN A 797 -8.47 -7.91 11.75
CA ASN A 797 -8.99 -9.12 11.12
C ASN A 797 -8.31 -10.40 11.64
N LYS A 798 -7.02 -10.38 11.96
CA LYS A 798 -6.31 -11.52 12.56
C LYS A 798 -6.88 -11.81 13.96
N LEU A 799 -7.12 -10.78 14.78
CA LEU A 799 -7.82 -10.89 16.07
C LEU A 799 -9.20 -11.51 15.86
N TRP A 800 -10.02 -10.96 14.97
CA TRP A 800 -11.36 -11.45 14.67
C TRP A 800 -11.39 -12.94 14.26
N GLN A 801 -10.52 -13.34 13.32
CA GLN A 801 -10.47 -14.74 12.88
C GLN A 801 -9.97 -15.68 13.98
N SER A 802 -9.00 -15.24 14.78
CA SER A 802 -8.49 -16.02 15.91
C SER A 802 -9.60 -16.25 16.95
N PHE A 803 -10.34 -15.21 17.33
CA PHE A 803 -11.45 -15.33 18.28
C PHE A 803 -12.62 -16.11 17.73
N LYS A 804 -12.96 -15.98 16.44
CA LYS A 804 -13.97 -16.84 15.80
C LYS A 804 -13.62 -18.33 15.93
N TYR A 805 -12.34 -18.67 15.79
CA TYR A 805 -11.86 -20.03 16.04
C TYR A 805 -11.93 -20.41 17.54
N LEU A 806 -11.51 -19.52 18.44
CA LEU A 806 -11.58 -19.75 19.89
C LEU A 806 -13.02 -19.95 20.38
N THR A 807 -13.97 -19.10 19.95
CA THR A 807 -15.40 -19.23 20.26
C THR A 807 -15.96 -20.56 19.76
N LYS A 808 -15.51 -21.05 18.59
CA LYS A 808 -15.88 -22.40 18.11
C LYS A 808 -15.36 -23.51 19.02
N LEU A 809 -14.20 -23.32 19.66
CA LEU A 809 -13.66 -24.28 20.63
C LEU A 809 -14.40 -24.22 21.97
N TRP A 810 -14.77 -23.02 22.43
CA TRP A 810 -15.48 -22.76 23.68
C TRP A 810 -16.97 -23.11 23.63
N ASN A 811 -17.63 -22.99 22.48
CA ASN A 811 -19.04 -23.41 22.32
C ASN A 811 -19.24 -24.94 22.49
N LYS A 812 -18.16 -25.71 22.68
CA LYS A 812 -18.20 -27.15 22.98
C LYS A 812 -18.13 -27.45 24.49
N THR A 813 -18.00 -26.44 25.35
CA THR A 813 -18.00 -26.61 26.81
C THR A 813 -19.34 -26.17 27.39
N GLU A 814 -19.92 -27.00 28.24
CA GLU A 814 -21.21 -26.75 28.90
C GLU A 814 -21.08 -25.93 30.19
N ILE A 815 -19.87 -25.90 30.78
CA ILE A 815 -19.58 -25.24 32.05
C ILE A 815 -18.69 -24.01 31.80
N PRO A 816 -18.98 -22.85 32.42
CA PRO A 816 -18.07 -21.71 32.43
C PRO A 816 -16.67 -22.11 32.94
N LEU A 817 -15.63 -21.71 32.21
CA LEU A 817 -14.28 -22.18 32.46
C LEU A 817 -13.68 -21.47 33.70
N PRO A 818 -13.01 -22.19 34.61
CA PRO A 818 -12.27 -21.58 35.72
C PRO A 818 -11.03 -20.82 35.22
N LEU A 819 -10.72 -19.68 35.87
CA LEU A 819 -9.62 -18.78 35.49
C LEU A 819 -8.21 -19.37 35.65
N LYS A 820 -8.01 -20.30 36.58
CA LYS A 820 -6.69 -20.87 36.89
C LYS A 820 -6.62 -22.33 36.41
N PRO A 821 -5.85 -22.63 35.35
CA PRO A 821 -5.58 -24.01 34.97
C PRO A 821 -4.72 -24.72 36.02
N GLU A 822 -4.90 -26.05 36.14
CA GLU A 822 -4.03 -26.95 36.92
C GLU A 822 -2.57 -26.98 36.39
N PRO A 823 -1.56 -27.38 37.21
CA PRO A 823 -0.14 -27.20 36.90
C PRO A 823 0.38 -27.90 35.63
N TYR A 824 1.45 -27.31 35.09
CA TYR A 824 1.88 -27.32 33.69
C TYR A 824 3.08 -28.23 33.39
N ASP A 825 2.91 -29.27 32.56
CA ASP A 825 4.05 -30.15 32.15
C ASP A 825 4.63 -29.83 30.76
N SER A 826 3.87 -29.20 29.86
CA SER A 826 4.33 -28.92 28.49
C SER A 826 5.28 -27.71 28.45
N PRO A 827 6.51 -27.84 27.90
CA PRO A 827 7.43 -26.72 27.72
C PRO A 827 6.86 -25.58 26.86
N VAL A 828 5.97 -25.90 25.90
CA VAL A 828 5.31 -24.92 25.03
C VAL A 828 4.29 -24.08 25.81
N ASP A 829 3.58 -24.69 26.75
CA ASP A 829 2.53 -24.05 27.53
C ASP A 829 3.15 -23.13 28.60
N ARG A 830 4.24 -23.59 29.24
CA ARG A 830 5.07 -22.74 30.13
C ARG A 830 5.70 -21.57 29.38
N TRP A 831 6.17 -21.79 28.16
CA TRP A 831 6.74 -20.72 27.34
C TRP A 831 5.71 -19.63 27.00
N ILE A 832 4.50 -19.98 26.54
CA ILE A 832 3.51 -18.95 26.18
C ILE A 832 3.06 -18.14 27.40
N LEU A 833 2.99 -18.78 28.57
CA LEU A 833 2.69 -18.09 29.83
C LEU A 833 3.83 -17.17 30.26
N SER A 834 5.09 -17.59 30.10
CA SER A 834 6.23 -16.68 30.29
C SER A 834 6.14 -15.49 29.34
N ARG A 835 5.85 -15.71 28.05
CA ARG A 835 5.65 -14.63 27.08
C ARG A 835 4.49 -13.71 27.43
N LEU A 836 3.42 -14.25 28.01
CA LEU A 836 2.29 -13.46 28.51
C LEU A 836 2.72 -12.59 29.70
N SER A 837 3.50 -13.13 30.65
CA SER A 837 4.08 -12.34 31.75
C SER A 837 5.01 -11.24 31.24
N SER A 838 5.89 -11.56 30.29
CA SER A 838 6.75 -10.58 29.63
C SER A 838 5.94 -9.52 28.90
N LEU A 839 4.87 -9.88 28.18
CA LEU A 839 3.96 -8.91 27.57
C LEU A 839 3.34 -7.96 28.60
N VAL A 840 2.86 -8.50 29.73
CA VAL A 840 2.26 -7.71 30.81
C VAL A 840 3.28 -6.70 31.34
N ILE A 841 4.53 -7.12 31.58
CA ILE A 841 5.61 -6.23 32.03
C ILE A 841 5.94 -5.19 30.96
N ASP A 842 6.19 -5.62 29.71
CA ASP A 842 6.56 -4.75 28.60
C ASP A 842 5.50 -3.65 28.36
N VAL A 843 4.23 -4.03 28.37
CA VAL A 843 3.10 -3.10 28.16
C VAL A 843 2.94 -2.19 29.38
N HIS A 844 3.02 -2.72 30.60
CA HIS A 844 2.89 -1.94 31.83
C HIS A 844 4.00 -0.89 31.96
N GLU A 845 5.27 -1.29 31.80
CA GLU A 845 6.42 -0.38 31.85
C GLU A 845 6.41 0.63 30.70
N SER A 846 6.08 0.19 29.48
CA SER A 846 5.98 1.08 28.33
C SER A 846 4.87 2.11 28.49
N LEU A 847 3.73 1.72 29.06
CA LEU A 847 2.61 2.62 29.31
C LEU A 847 2.94 3.63 30.41
N GLU A 848 3.52 3.20 31.54
CA GLU A 848 4.02 4.09 32.61
C GLU A 848 5.06 5.09 32.07
N ALA A 849 5.90 4.64 31.14
CA ALA A 849 6.86 5.50 30.45
C ALA A 849 6.25 6.34 29.30
N TYR A 850 4.95 6.24 28.99
CA TYR A 850 4.30 6.87 27.83
C TYR A 850 4.92 6.51 26.46
N ASN A 851 5.45 5.31 26.33
CA ASN A 851 6.01 4.72 25.11
C ASN A 851 4.99 3.83 24.39
N PHE A 852 3.88 4.43 23.96
CA PHE A 852 2.73 3.71 23.37
C PHE A 852 3.09 2.82 22.17
N HIS A 853 4.06 3.24 21.36
CA HIS A 853 4.55 2.48 20.21
C HIS A 853 5.17 1.13 20.61
N LEU A 854 5.90 1.09 21.74
CA LEU A 854 6.46 -0.15 22.28
C LEU A 854 5.36 -1.06 22.82
N SER A 855 4.36 -0.50 23.51
CA SER A 855 3.20 -1.27 23.97
C SER A 855 2.43 -1.88 22.79
N VAL A 856 2.15 -1.09 21.75
CA VAL A 856 1.47 -1.56 20.52
C VAL A 856 2.29 -2.64 19.82
N GLU A 857 3.60 -2.45 19.70
CA GLU A 857 4.50 -3.45 19.12
C GLU A 857 4.48 -4.75 19.93
N ALA A 858 4.57 -4.68 21.26
CA ALA A 858 4.51 -5.84 22.14
C ALA A 858 3.17 -6.60 22.01
N LEU A 859 2.04 -5.88 22.06
CA LEU A 859 0.69 -6.45 21.88
C LEU A 859 0.54 -7.15 20.53
N VAL A 860 0.93 -6.48 19.45
CA VAL A 860 0.84 -7.03 18.08
C VAL A 860 1.74 -8.25 17.93
N ASN A 861 3.01 -8.16 18.39
CA ASN A 861 3.98 -9.25 18.27
C ASN A 861 3.56 -10.47 19.07
N PHE A 862 3.10 -10.30 20.32
CA PHE A 862 2.62 -11.42 21.12
C PHE A 862 1.43 -12.12 20.46
N TRP A 863 0.36 -11.40 20.12
CA TRP A 863 -0.84 -12.08 19.60
C TRP A 863 -0.63 -12.66 18.22
N TRP A 864 0.08 -11.95 17.35
CA TRP A 864 0.29 -12.40 15.98
C TRP A 864 1.37 -13.49 15.90
N LEU A 865 2.57 -13.20 16.40
CA LEU A 865 3.76 -14.06 16.19
C LEU A 865 3.86 -15.18 17.22
N ASP A 866 3.62 -14.88 18.50
CA ASP A 866 3.80 -15.86 19.58
C ASP A 866 2.52 -16.70 19.79
N PHE A 867 1.34 -16.07 19.80
CA PHE A 867 0.07 -16.77 20.02
C PHE A 867 -0.47 -17.40 18.74
N CYS A 868 -0.86 -16.60 17.73
CA CYS A 868 -1.55 -17.14 16.55
C CYS A 868 -0.66 -18.04 15.68
N ASP A 869 0.58 -17.65 15.43
CA ASP A 869 1.46 -18.36 14.48
C ASP A 869 2.18 -19.58 15.09
N ILE A 870 2.18 -19.72 16.42
CA ILE A 870 2.86 -20.78 17.16
C ILE A 870 1.88 -21.48 18.10
N TYR A 871 1.41 -20.82 19.17
CA TYR A 871 0.64 -21.48 20.23
C TYR A 871 -0.74 -21.98 19.78
N LEU A 872 -1.46 -21.21 18.96
CA LEU A 872 -2.77 -21.59 18.43
C LEU A 872 -2.66 -22.73 17.40
N GLU A 873 -1.54 -22.83 16.68
CA GLU A 873 -1.26 -23.97 15.80
C GLU A 873 -0.85 -25.22 16.57
N TRP A 874 -0.18 -25.05 17.71
CA TRP A 874 0.13 -26.11 18.66
C TRP A 874 -1.13 -26.68 19.32
N SER A 875 -2.03 -25.80 19.81
CA SER A 875 -3.25 -26.18 20.53
C SER A 875 -4.21 -27.03 19.69
N LYS A 876 -4.20 -26.89 18.37
CA LYS A 876 -4.98 -27.71 17.43
C LYS A 876 -4.81 -29.21 17.66
N HIS A 877 -3.63 -29.68 18.07
CA HIS A 877 -3.34 -31.10 18.30
C HIS A 877 -4.31 -31.75 19.31
N PHE A 878 -4.70 -31.02 20.35
CA PHE A 878 -5.54 -31.53 21.42
C PHE A 878 -7.03 -31.67 21.03
N PHE A 879 -7.44 -31.09 19.90
CA PHE A 879 -8.85 -31.05 19.47
C PHE A 879 -9.22 -31.99 18.29
N TYR A 880 -8.24 -32.60 17.61
CA TYR A 880 -8.49 -33.49 16.47
C TYR A 880 -8.69 -34.97 16.86
N PRO A 881 -7.90 -35.57 17.76
CA PRO A 881 -8.14 -36.94 18.26
C PRO A 881 -9.27 -36.95 19.30
N LYS A 882 -10.18 -37.94 19.25
CA LYS A 882 -11.28 -38.07 20.23
C LYS A 882 -10.81 -38.49 21.64
N ASP A 883 -9.60 -39.03 21.77
CA ASP A 883 -9.13 -39.69 23.01
C ASP A 883 -8.49 -38.74 24.05
N HIS A 884 -8.58 -37.42 23.87
CA HIS A 884 -7.93 -36.42 24.74
C HIS A 884 -8.91 -35.43 25.37
N LEU A 885 -10.07 -35.90 25.87
CA LEU A 885 -11.11 -35.03 26.47
C LEU A 885 -10.56 -34.08 27.55
N ALA A 886 -9.82 -34.61 28.55
CA ALA A 886 -9.25 -33.80 29.62
C ALA A 886 -8.22 -32.76 29.12
N ALA A 887 -7.35 -33.15 28.19
CA ALA A 887 -6.36 -32.23 27.63
C ALA A 887 -6.99 -31.16 26.72
N ALA A 888 -8.08 -31.49 26.02
CA ALA A 888 -8.85 -30.53 25.25
C ALA A 888 -9.54 -29.50 26.16
N GLU A 889 -10.10 -29.93 27.28
CA GLU A 889 -10.73 -29.04 28.26
C GLU A 889 -9.72 -28.12 28.94
N HIS A 890 -8.58 -28.67 29.35
CA HIS A 890 -7.43 -27.89 29.84
C HIS A 890 -6.97 -26.84 28.83
N MET A 891 -6.82 -27.22 27.56
CA MET A 891 -6.42 -26.30 26.49
C MET A 891 -7.45 -25.17 26.29
N ARG A 892 -8.74 -25.42 26.48
CA ARG A 892 -9.76 -24.35 26.43
C ARG A 892 -9.61 -23.34 27.57
N CYS A 893 -9.35 -23.79 28.80
CA CYS A 893 -9.07 -22.91 29.94
C CYS A 893 -7.84 -22.05 29.70
N MET A 894 -6.75 -22.65 29.23
CA MET A 894 -5.52 -21.94 28.87
C MET A 894 -5.77 -20.84 27.83
N LEU A 895 -6.47 -21.17 26.75
CA LEU A 895 -6.80 -20.20 25.71
C LEU A 895 -7.70 -19.07 26.23
N ALA A 896 -8.64 -19.37 27.14
CA ALA A 896 -9.52 -18.37 27.75
C ALA A 896 -8.76 -17.40 28.68
N MET A 897 -7.86 -17.92 29.52
CA MET A 897 -7.03 -17.11 30.42
C MET A 897 -6.08 -16.18 29.66
N ILE A 898 -5.39 -16.70 28.63
CA ILE A 898 -4.52 -15.89 27.75
C ILE A 898 -5.33 -14.82 27.03
N ALA A 899 -6.48 -15.19 26.44
CA ALA A 899 -7.35 -14.26 25.73
C ALA A 899 -7.89 -13.14 26.65
N SER A 900 -8.34 -13.49 27.86
CA SER A 900 -8.81 -12.54 28.87
C SER A 900 -7.73 -11.52 29.24
N THR A 901 -6.55 -12.01 29.61
CA THR A 901 -5.42 -11.16 30.00
C THR A 901 -5.01 -10.23 28.85
N TYR A 902 -4.91 -10.78 27.65
CA TYR A 902 -4.55 -10.02 26.46
C TYR A 902 -5.59 -8.94 26.12
N LEU A 903 -6.90 -9.27 26.14
CA LEU A 903 -7.96 -8.29 25.84
C LEU A 903 -8.01 -7.15 26.86
N ARG A 904 -7.74 -7.42 28.14
CA ARG A 904 -7.62 -6.38 29.17
C ARG A 904 -6.41 -5.46 28.94
N LEU A 905 -5.27 -5.99 28.50
CA LEU A 905 -4.13 -5.14 28.07
C LEU A 905 -4.42 -4.36 26.79
N LEU A 906 -5.22 -4.92 25.88
CA LEU A 906 -5.54 -4.33 24.58
C LEU A 906 -6.60 -3.22 24.69
N ALA A 907 -7.52 -3.31 25.66
CA ALA A 907 -8.67 -2.42 25.80
C ALA A 907 -8.36 -0.91 25.82
N PRO A 908 -7.26 -0.42 26.45
CA PRO A 908 -6.87 0.98 26.33
C PRO A 908 -6.53 1.44 24.90
N TYR A 909 -6.07 0.53 24.05
CA TYR A 909 -5.62 0.81 22.69
C TYR A 909 -6.75 0.59 21.66
N MET A 910 -7.54 -0.47 21.82
CA MET A 910 -8.61 -0.89 20.90
C MET A 910 -9.93 -1.15 21.68
N PRO A 911 -10.62 -0.13 22.18
CA PRO A 911 -11.76 -0.31 23.09
C PRO A 911 -12.93 -1.08 22.46
N TYR A 912 -13.28 -0.85 21.19
CA TYR A 912 -14.46 -1.47 20.59
C TYR A 912 -14.26 -2.98 20.38
N LEU A 913 -13.19 -3.36 19.70
CA LEU A 913 -12.87 -4.75 19.43
C LEU A 913 -12.50 -5.50 20.71
N ALA A 914 -11.85 -4.84 21.68
CA ALA A 914 -11.60 -5.48 22.96
C ALA A 914 -12.90 -5.78 23.70
N GLU A 915 -13.86 -4.86 23.75
CA GLU A 915 -15.17 -5.06 24.37
C GLU A 915 -15.96 -6.18 23.66
N GLU A 916 -16.05 -6.12 22.32
CA GLU A 916 -16.74 -7.12 21.51
C GLU A 916 -16.16 -8.52 21.77
N LEU A 917 -14.84 -8.68 21.70
CA LEU A 917 -14.19 -9.98 21.89
C LEU A 917 -14.21 -10.45 23.35
N TYR A 918 -14.16 -9.53 24.31
CA TYR A 918 -14.28 -9.83 25.73
C TYR A 918 -15.68 -10.36 26.07
N SER A 919 -16.72 -9.82 25.44
CA SER A 919 -18.10 -10.31 25.57
C SER A 919 -18.25 -11.79 25.20
N LEU A 920 -17.40 -12.31 24.31
CA LEU A 920 -17.40 -13.70 23.85
C LEU A 920 -16.67 -14.69 24.77
N LEU A 921 -15.94 -14.21 25.79
CA LEU A 921 -15.17 -15.08 26.69
C LEU A 921 -16.09 -15.93 27.59
N PRO A 922 -15.85 -17.26 27.72
CA PRO A 922 -16.68 -18.20 28.49
C PRO A 922 -16.25 -18.28 29.98
N MET A 923 -16.07 -17.14 30.66
CA MET A 923 -15.61 -17.10 32.06
C MET A 923 -16.76 -16.78 33.02
N ALA A 924 -16.78 -17.40 34.20
CA ALA A 924 -17.83 -17.25 35.20
C ALA A 924 -17.81 -15.87 35.91
N ASP A 925 -16.63 -15.35 36.21
CA ASP A 925 -16.38 -14.12 36.97
C ASP A 925 -15.97 -12.94 36.07
N LYS A 926 -16.39 -12.97 34.82
CA LYS A 926 -16.15 -11.91 33.84
C LYS A 926 -16.85 -10.62 34.26
N ALA A 927 -16.11 -9.52 34.31
CA ALA A 927 -16.66 -8.19 34.51
C ALA A 927 -17.71 -7.83 33.42
N VAL A 928 -18.66 -6.95 33.74
CA VAL A 928 -19.73 -6.54 32.80
C VAL A 928 -19.17 -5.89 31.53
N SER A 929 -18.11 -5.09 31.67
CA SER A 929 -17.34 -4.48 30.58
C SER A 929 -15.87 -4.82 30.75
N VAL A 930 -15.13 -4.94 29.64
CA VAL A 930 -13.66 -5.03 29.67
C VAL A 930 -13.02 -3.85 30.40
N HIS A 931 -13.67 -2.67 30.39
CA HIS A 931 -13.21 -1.46 31.05
C HIS A 931 -13.48 -1.43 32.56
N CYS A 932 -14.33 -2.34 33.05
CA CYS A 932 -14.52 -2.59 34.48
C CYS A 932 -13.66 -3.75 34.99
N ALA A 933 -13.00 -4.49 34.09
CA ALA A 933 -12.10 -5.57 34.46
C ALA A 933 -10.78 -5.00 35.02
N PRO A 934 -10.18 -5.65 36.03
CA PRO A 934 -8.91 -5.18 36.60
C PRO A 934 -7.79 -5.21 35.55
N TYR A 935 -6.98 -4.16 35.52
CA TYR A 935 -5.80 -4.10 34.64
C TYR A 935 -4.83 -5.25 34.97
N PRO A 936 -4.32 -6.00 33.98
CA PRO A 936 -3.38 -7.09 34.22
C PRO A 936 -2.08 -6.56 34.82
N THR A 937 -1.72 -7.04 36.01
CA THR A 937 -0.48 -6.62 36.69
C THR A 937 0.59 -7.71 36.61
N PRO A 938 1.89 -7.35 36.65
CA PRO A 938 2.98 -8.33 36.73
C PRO A 938 2.83 -9.31 37.91
N SER A 939 2.19 -8.88 39.00
CA SER A 939 1.87 -9.72 40.15
C SER A 939 0.75 -10.75 39.89
N GLU A 940 -0.21 -10.42 39.03
CA GLU A 940 -1.31 -11.33 38.66
C GLU A 940 -0.81 -12.45 37.74
N VAL A 941 0.08 -12.11 36.81
CA VAL A 941 0.57 -13.00 35.76
C VAL A 941 2.07 -13.22 35.93
N ASN A 942 2.45 -14.11 36.84
CA ASN A 942 3.85 -14.39 37.21
C ASN A 942 4.29 -15.80 36.81
N PHE A 943 4.56 -15.99 35.51
CA PHE A 943 5.01 -17.25 34.91
C PHE A 943 6.35 -17.09 34.17
N LEU A 944 7.13 -16.07 34.53
CA LEU A 944 8.40 -15.74 33.87
C LEU A 944 9.40 -16.90 33.94
N ASP A 945 9.81 -17.39 32.78
CA ASP A 945 10.89 -18.34 32.58
C ASP A 945 11.82 -17.81 31.47
N PRO A 946 12.79 -16.94 31.82
CA PRO A 946 13.70 -16.35 30.84
C PRO A 946 14.49 -17.37 30.04
N HIS A 947 14.73 -18.56 30.61
CA HIS A 947 15.46 -19.63 29.94
C HIS A 947 14.62 -20.26 28.84
N LEU A 948 13.33 -20.57 29.09
CA LEU A 948 12.40 -21.03 28.04
C LEU A 948 12.19 -19.97 26.96
N GLU A 949 12.10 -18.69 27.31
CA GLU A 949 12.02 -17.62 26.32
C GLU A 949 13.25 -17.55 25.42
N MET A 950 14.45 -17.72 25.99
CA MET A 950 15.69 -17.72 25.21
C MET A 950 15.77 -18.94 24.28
N GLN A 951 15.39 -20.13 24.77
CA GLN A 951 15.26 -21.33 23.95
C GLN A 951 14.28 -21.12 22.80
N MET A 952 13.11 -20.55 23.09
CA MET A 952 12.08 -20.38 22.07
C MET A 952 12.39 -19.22 21.11
N ARG A 953 13.15 -18.20 21.51
CA ARG A 953 13.72 -17.21 20.58
C ARG A 953 14.61 -17.91 19.54
N PHE A 954 15.49 -18.81 19.98
CA PHE A 954 16.29 -19.64 19.08
C PHE A 954 15.41 -20.50 18.16
N VAL A 955 14.40 -21.17 18.70
CA VAL A 955 13.46 -22.00 17.91
C VAL A 955 12.66 -21.16 16.92
N ARG A 956 12.21 -19.96 17.30
CA ARG A 956 11.47 -19.05 16.43
C ARG A 956 12.34 -18.56 15.27
N ASP A 957 13.58 -18.17 15.56
CA ASP A 957 14.54 -17.77 14.54
C ASP A 957 14.85 -18.94 13.61
N LEU A 958 15.00 -20.15 14.17
CA LEU A 958 15.19 -21.38 13.41
C LEU A 958 13.96 -21.69 12.54
N VAL A 959 12.74 -21.60 13.05
CA VAL A 959 11.48 -21.76 12.31
C VAL A 959 11.37 -20.71 11.20
N HIS A 960 11.76 -19.46 11.45
CA HIS A 960 11.78 -18.41 10.43
C HIS A 960 12.80 -18.72 9.33
N GLN A 961 14.01 -19.14 9.71
CA GLN A 961 15.03 -19.57 8.77
C GLN A 961 14.60 -20.81 7.97
N ILE A 962 13.89 -21.77 8.59
CA ILE A 962 13.33 -22.94 7.91
C ILE A 962 12.20 -22.53 6.96
N ARG A 963 11.30 -21.62 7.35
CA ARG A 963 10.25 -21.08 6.47
C ARG A 963 10.84 -20.29 5.31
N SER A 964 11.91 -19.52 5.54
CA SER A 964 12.69 -18.89 4.47
C SER A 964 13.31 -19.96 3.59
N LEU A 965 14.03 -20.93 4.16
CA LEU A 965 14.64 -22.02 3.42
C LEU A 965 13.61 -22.79 2.58
N ARG A 966 12.43 -23.10 3.13
CA ARG A 966 11.34 -23.75 2.38
C ARG A 966 10.84 -22.90 1.23
N ARG A 967 10.71 -21.58 1.40
CA ARG A 967 10.36 -20.65 0.31
C ARG A 967 11.47 -20.57 -0.73
N ASP A 968 12.71 -20.39 -0.26
CA ASP A 968 13.91 -20.25 -1.07
C ASP A 968 14.23 -21.53 -1.85
N VAL A 969 13.83 -22.71 -1.34
CA VAL A 969 14.05 -24.03 -1.95
C VAL A 969 12.77 -24.58 -2.61
N GLU A 970 11.65 -23.86 -2.55
CA GLU A 970 10.33 -24.29 -3.05
C GLU A 970 9.83 -25.66 -2.50
N VAL A 971 10.13 -25.99 -1.23
CA VAL A 971 9.68 -27.25 -0.59
C VAL A 971 8.31 -27.08 0.07
N SER A 972 7.29 -27.79 -0.42
CA SER A 972 5.95 -27.78 0.16
C SER A 972 5.86 -28.57 1.49
N MET A 973 4.95 -28.13 2.37
CA MET A 973 4.53 -28.85 3.57
C MET A 973 3.56 -29.96 3.12
N PRO A 974 4.07 -31.18 2.86
CA PRO A 974 4.39 -32.10 3.95
C PRO A 974 5.78 -32.78 3.85
N ILE A 975 6.66 -32.35 2.93
CA ILE A 975 7.98 -32.99 2.79
C ILE A 975 8.84 -32.61 4.01
N PRO A 976 9.31 -33.58 4.82
CA PRO A 976 10.10 -33.27 6.00
C PRO A 976 11.50 -32.80 5.63
N LEU A 977 11.97 -31.72 6.25
CA LEU A 977 13.37 -31.31 6.21
C LEU A 977 14.10 -31.99 7.36
N VAL A 978 15.08 -32.82 7.03
CA VAL A 978 15.90 -33.54 8.01
C VAL A 978 17.21 -32.78 8.20
N ALA A 979 17.59 -32.52 9.45
CA ALA A 979 18.82 -31.84 9.80
C ALA A 979 19.61 -32.62 10.85
N VAL A 980 20.93 -32.44 10.83
CA VAL A 980 21.85 -32.90 11.87
C VAL A 980 22.40 -31.68 12.59
N ALA A 981 22.36 -31.70 13.92
CA ALA A 981 22.79 -30.57 14.74
C ALA A 981 23.85 -31.00 15.76
N TRP A 982 24.92 -30.20 15.87
CA TRP A 982 25.88 -30.23 16.95
C TRP A 982 25.65 -28.98 17.79
N CYS A 983 24.95 -29.12 18.91
CA CYS A 983 24.60 -27.99 19.76
C CYS A 983 24.87 -28.31 21.22
N ASN A 984 25.38 -27.31 21.94
CA ASN A 984 25.64 -27.31 23.38
C ASN A 984 24.72 -26.28 24.07
N GLY A 985 24.66 -26.32 25.40
CA GLY A 985 23.96 -25.31 26.20
C GLY A 985 22.47 -25.14 25.86
N ILE A 986 22.03 -23.88 25.81
CA ILE A 986 20.63 -23.46 25.66
C ILE A 986 20.04 -23.94 24.32
N GLN A 987 20.86 -23.95 23.26
CA GLN A 987 20.47 -24.34 21.91
C GLN A 987 20.17 -25.85 21.84
N ARG A 988 20.90 -26.68 22.60
CA ARG A 988 20.60 -28.11 22.73
C ARG A 988 19.26 -28.32 23.42
N SER A 989 19.08 -27.74 24.60
CA SER A 989 17.84 -27.83 25.36
C SER A 989 16.63 -27.31 24.56
N ALA A 990 16.82 -26.28 23.73
CA ALA A 990 15.78 -25.76 22.84
C ALA A 990 15.32 -26.79 21.80
N ILE A 991 16.25 -27.52 21.16
CA ILE A 991 15.92 -28.57 20.18
C ILE A 991 15.22 -29.75 20.86
N GLU A 992 15.67 -30.13 22.06
CA GLU A 992 15.07 -31.22 22.85
C GLU A 992 13.64 -30.88 23.31
N ASN A 993 13.44 -29.69 23.90
CA ASN A 993 12.14 -29.25 24.43
C ASN A 993 11.11 -28.94 23.34
N PHE A 994 11.53 -28.33 22.23
CA PHE A 994 10.63 -27.84 21.17
C PHE A 994 10.69 -28.65 19.87
N GLY A 995 11.34 -29.82 19.87
CA GLY A 995 11.45 -30.69 18.68
C GLY A 995 10.09 -31.06 18.07
N ARG A 996 9.11 -31.44 18.92
CA ARG A 996 7.74 -31.75 18.48
C ARG A 996 7.02 -30.54 17.89
N LEU A 997 7.24 -29.36 18.45
CA LEU A 997 6.68 -28.10 17.95
C LEU A 997 7.23 -27.77 16.56
N MET A 998 8.55 -27.87 16.35
CA MET A 998 9.17 -27.62 15.04
C MET A 998 8.70 -28.61 13.98
N GLN A 999 8.58 -29.89 14.33
CA GLN A 999 8.02 -30.88 13.43
C GLN A 999 6.60 -30.50 12.99
N ARG A 1000 5.78 -29.93 13.88
CA ARG A 1000 4.41 -29.52 13.53
C ARG A 1000 4.35 -28.25 12.70
N LEU A 1001 5.09 -27.21 13.10
CA LEU A 1001 5.01 -25.90 12.46
C LEU A 1001 5.65 -25.87 11.07
N VAL A 1002 6.70 -26.68 10.86
CA VAL A 1002 7.51 -26.62 9.64
C VAL A 1002 7.98 -27.99 9.13
N GLU A 1003 7.44 -29.12 9.62
CA GLU A 1003 7.86 -30.49 9.22
C GLU A 1003 9.38 -30.62 9.23
N PHE A 1004 10.00 -30.17 10.34
CA PHE A 1004 11.45 -30.18 10.52
C PHE A 1004 11.83 -31.22 11.58
N ARG A 1005 12.74 -32.13 11.22
CA ARG A 1005 13.28 -33.14 12.13
C ARG A 1005 14.78 -32.90 12.30
N CYS A 1006 15.20 -32.68 13.53
CA CYS A 1006 16.59 -32.42 13.86
C CYS A 1006 17.13 -33.57 14.71
N SER A 1007 18.17 -34.27 14.25
CA SER A 1007 18.90 -35.26 15.06
C SER A 1007 20.10 -34.59 15.70
N LEU A 1008 20.20 -34.66 17.03
CA LEU A 1008 21.37 -34.20 17.79
C LEU A 1008 22.50 -35.20 17.65
N ASN A 1009 23.71 -34.72 17.35
CA ASN A 1009 24.91 -35.53 17.23
C ASN A 1009 25.94 -35.10 18.28
N ASP A 1010 26.46 -36.08 19.02
CA ASP A 1010 27.40 -35.88 20.12
C ASP A 1010 28.87 -36.05 19.70
N SER A 1011 29.14 -36.29 18.40
CA SER A 1011 30.52 -36.47 17.91
C SER A 1011 31.36 -35.18 18.01
N ALA A 1012 32.59 -35.28 18.52
CA ALA A 1012 33.55 -34.16 18.53
C ALA A 1012 33.99 -33.73 17.12
N GLU A 1013 33.96 -34.66 16.16
CA GLU A 1013 34.22 -34.36 14.74
C GLU A 1013 32.98 -33.78 14.07
N HIS A 1014 33.11 -32.55 13.54
CA HIS A 1014 32.08 -31.85 12.79
C HIS A 1014 32.18 -32.18 11.30
N VAL A 1015 31.59 -33.31 10.87
CA VAL A 1015 31.52 -33.67 9.45
C VAL A 1015 30.15 -33.25 8.88
N PRO A 1016 30.07 -32.24 8.00
CA PRO A 1016 28.80 -31.87 7.37
C PRO A 1016 28.27 -33.03 6.51
N PRO A 1017 26.98 -33.41 6.63
CA PRO A 1017 26.39 -34.43 5.77
C PRO A 1017 26.48 -34.03 4.29
N GLU A 1018 26.62 -35.00 3.38
CA GLU A 1018 26.60 -34.71 1.94
C GLU A 1018 25.28 -34.02 1.52
N ASN A 1019 25.38 -33.06 0.58
CA ASN A 1019 24.27 -32.22 0.12
C ASN A 1019 23.52 -31.52 1.26
N SER A 1020 24.22 -31.01 2.27
CA SER A 1020 23.61 -30.22 3.34
C SER A 1020 23.92 -28.72 3.21
N ILE A 1021 23.00 -27.88 3.70
CA ILE A 1021 23.26 -26.46 3.94
C ILE A 1021 23.37 -26.23 5.44
N MET A 1022 24.41 -25.50 5.83
CA MET A 1022 24.53 -24.96 7.17
C MET A 1022 23.47 -23.87 7.37
N LEU A 1023 22.51 -24.14 8.25
CA LEU A 1023 21.41 -23.24 8.61
C LEU A 1023 21.82 -22.29 9.73
N VAL A 1024 22.49 -22.82 10.76
CA VAL A 1024 23.02 -22.06 11.90
C VAL A 1024 24.52 -22.33 12.00
N SER A 1025 25.31 -21.26 12.17
CA SER A 1025 26.76 -21.28 12.37
C SER A 1025 27.11 -20.41 13.56
N GLN A 1026 26.94 -20.96 14.75
CA GLN A 1026 27.41 -20.36 16.01
C GLN A 1026 28.44 -21.31 16.62
N GLU A 1027 29.36 -20.80 17.45
CA GLU A 1027 30.37 -21.63 18.12
C GLU A 1027 29.72 -22.76 18.92
N GLU A 1028 28.60 -22.47 19.58
CA GLU A 1028 27.87 -23.42 20.43
C GLU A 1028 26.85 -24.28 19.68
N CYS A 1029 26.49 -23.94 18.43
CA CYS A 1029 25.44 -24.66 17.70
C CYS A 1029 25.62 -24.57 16.18
N ARG A 1030 25.75 -25.74 15.55
CA ARG A 1030 25.86 -25.91 14.09
C ARG A 1030 24.77 -26.86 13.61
N ILE A 1031 23.88 -26.35 12.75
CA ILE A 1031 22.76 -27.13 12.21
C ILE A 1031 22.93 -27.26 10.70
N TYR A 1032 22.98 -28.49 10.20
CA TYR A 1032 23.08 -28.82 8.79
C TYR A 1032 21.80 -29.47 8.29
N VAL A 1033 21.08 -28.80 7.39
CA VAL A 1033 19.85 -29.32 6.77
C VAL A 1033 20.23 -30.11 5.53
N GLN A 1034 19.89 -31.40 5.48
CA GLN A 1034 20.05 -32.19 4.27
C GLN A 1034 19.05 -31.73 3.20
N LEU A 1035 19.60 -31.35 2.06
CA LEU A 1035 18.90 -30.77 0.95
C LEU A 1035 18.86 -31.75 -0.21
N LYS A 1036 17.97 -32.72 -0.10
CA LYS A 1036 17.60 -33.57 -1.23
C LYS A 1036 16.69 -32.73 -2.15
N ASN A 1037 17.26 -32.05 -3.16
CA ASN A 1037 16.60 -31.46 -4.38
C ASN A 1037 16.69 -29.92 -4.65
N VAL A 1038 17.78 -29.19 -4.34
CA VAL A 1038 17.85 -27.70 -4.53
C VAL A 1038 18.49 -27.26 -5.85
N LYS A 1039 17.98 -26.16 -6.43
CA LYS A 1039 18.44 -25.56 -7.69
C LYS A 1039 19.69 -24.69 -7.51
N TYR A 1040 20.54 -24.69 -8.54
CA TYR A 1040 21.92 -24.20 -8.52
C TYR A 1040 22.10 -22.66 -8.50
N GLU A 1041 21.24 -21.89 -9.19
CA GLU A 1041 21.36 -20.42 -9.29
C GLU A 1041 21.04 -19.70 -7.97
N GLU A 1042 20.18 -20.29 -7.13
CA GLU A 1042 19.83 -19.77 -5.80
C GLU A 1042 21.01 -19.90 -4.82
N VAL A 1043 21.81 -20.96 -4.97
CA VAL A 1043 23.02 -21.19 -4.17
C VAL A 1043 24.05 -20.08 -4.39
N LEU A 1044 24.28 -19.66 -5.64
CA LEU A 1044 25.22 -18.55 -5.97
C LEU A 1044 24.78 -17.21 -5.39
N LYS A 1045 23.53 -16.79 -5.61
CA LYS A 1045 22.99 -15.53 -5.06
C LYS A 1045 23.08 -15.49 -3.53
N ARG A 1046 22.98 -16.65 -2.89
CA ARG A 1046 23.10 -16.77 -1.44
C ARG A 1046 24.54 -16.59 -0.96
N PHE A 1047 25.52 -17.17 -1.67
CA PHE A 1047 26.94 -16.91 -1.41
C PHE A 1047 27.30 -15.43 -1.61
N ASP A 1048 26.72 -14.77 -2.62
CA ASP A 1048 26.92 -13.33 -2.85
C ASP A 1048 26.44 -12.49 -1.67
N ARG A 1049 25.22 -12.76 -1.16
CA ARG A 1049 24.68 -12.06 0.02
C ARG A 1049 25.51 -12.29 1.29
N GLN A 1050 26.00 -13.52 1.51
CA GLN A 1050 26.88 -13.80 2.65
C GLN A 1050 28.20 -13.05 2.53
N LEU A 1051 28.78 -12.98 1.32
CA LEU A 1051 29.96 -12.17 1.06
C LEU A 1051 29.70 -10.68 1.32
N GLU A 1052 28.57 -10.12 0.84
CA GLU A 1052 28.22 -8.71 1.07
C GLU A 1052 28.08 -8.37 2.55
N VAL A 1053 27.47 -9.26 3.34
CA VAL A 1053 27.32 -9.06 4.79
C VAL A 1053 28.68 -9.08 5.48
N LEU A 1054 29.55 -10.03 5.13
CA LEU A 1054 30.90 -10.12 5.66
C LEU A 1054 31.77 -8.93 5.22
N GLU A 1055 31.65 -8.48 3.97
CA GLU A 1055 32.34 -7.28 3.46
C GLU A 1055 31.89 -6.02 4.21
N ARG A 1056 30.58 -5.84 4.46
CA ARG A 1056 30.09 -4.72 5.28
C ARG A 1056 30.62 -4.79 6.72
N LYS A 1057 30.66 -6.00 7.31
CA LYS A 1057 31.22 -6.21 8.66
C LYS A 1057 32.70 -5.83 8.67
N ARG A 1058 33.48 -6.28 7.69
CA ARG A 1058 34.89 -5.94 7.50
C ARG A 1058 35.12 -4.43 7.34
N THR A 1059 34.35 -3.76 6.49
CA THR A 1059 34.47 -2.30 6.27
C THR A 1059 34.13 -1.52 7.53
N LYS A 1060 33.08 -1.93 8.28
CA LYS A 1060 32.76 -1.32 9.57
C LYS A 1060 33.92 -1.46 10.56
N LEU A 1061 34.47 -2.66 10.72
CA LEU A 1061 35.62 -2.91 11.61
C LEU A 1061 36.86 -2.10 11.19
N THR A 1062 37.11 -1.97 9.88
CA THR A 1062 38.24 -1.21 9.32
C THR A 1062 38.09 0.29 9.54
N ASN A 1063 36.91 0.85 9.25
CA ASN A 1063 36.60 2.28 9.47
C ASN A 1063 36.68 2.64 10.95
N TRP A 1064 36.22 1.74 11.81
CA TRP A 1064 36.28 1.92 13.26
C TRP A 1064 37.75 1.95 13.75
N MET A 1065 38.60 1.09 13.20
CA MET A 1065 40.05 1.13 13.45
C MET A 1065 40.70 2.45 13.00
N GLN A 1066 40.29 3.01 11.85
CA GLN A 1066 40.84 4.28 11.35
C GLN A 1066 40.39 5.50 12.17
N ALA A 1067 39.10 5.57 12.53
CA ALA A 1067 38.51 6.74 13.18
C ALA A 1067 39.01 6.99 14.61
N LYS A 1068 39.42 5.94 15.35
CA LYS A 1068 39.76 6.05 16.77
C LYS A 1068 41.24 6.20 17.12
N ARG A 1069 42.14 6.34 16.14
CA ARG A 1069 43.54 6.70 16.43
C ARG A 1069 43.70 8.07 17.13
N LEU A 1070 42.66 8.89 17.24
CA LEU A 1070 42.77 10.25 17.76
C LEU A 1070 42.33 10.46 19.23
N HIS A 1071 41.50 9.61 19.85
CA HIS A 1071 40.88 9.95 21.15
C HIS A 1071 40.64 8.79 22.13
N VAL A 1072 41.67 7.97 22.42
CA VAL A 1072 41.64 6.99 23.55
C VAL A 1072 43.04 6.87 24.16
N SER A 1073 43.14 6.62 25.47
CA SER A 1073 44.42 6.39 26.15
C SER A 1073 45.18 5.19 25.55
N PRO A 1074 46.54 5.18 25.60
CA PRO A 1074 47.37 4.22 24.86
C PRO A 1074 47.08 2.74 25.17
N GLU A 1075 46.80 2.39 26.42
CA GLU A 1075 46.61 0.99 26.86
C GLU A 1075 45.25 0.40 26.43
N GLU A 1076 44.16 1.17 26.54
CA GLU A 1076 42.85 0.75 26.06
C GLU A 1076 42.79 0.68 24.54
N ALA A 1077 43.50 1.60 23.86
CA ALA A 1077 43.62 1.58 22.41
C ALA A 1077 44.33 0.29 21.94
N ALA A 1078 45.42 -0.12 22.58
CA ALA A 1078 46.17 -1.32 22.22
C ALA A 1078 45.32 -2.61 22.32
N LYS A 1079 44.64 -2.84 23.45
CA LYS A 1079 43.79 -4.03 23.63
C LYS A 1079 42.65 -4.09 22.62
N LYS A 1080 41.96 -2.96 22.41
CA LYS A 1080 40.84 -2.89 21.44
C LYS A 1080 41.35 -3.12 20.01
N VAL A 1081 42.49 -2.54 19.64
CA VAL A 1081 43.11 -2.75 18.32
C VAL A 1081 43.47 -4.22 18.10
N THR A 1082 44.06 -4.91 19.08
CA THR A 1082 44.38 -6.35 18.96
C THR A 1082 43.12 -7.21 18.78
N GLN A 1083 42.06 -6.93 19.54
CA GLN A 1083 40.79 -7.64 19.40
C GLN A 1083 40.18 -7.43 18.00
N TYR A 1084 40.17 -6.19 17.51
CA TYR A 1084 39.65 -5.89 16.17
C TYR A 1084 40.50 -6.48 15.04
N LEU A 1085 41.82 -6.61 15.21
CA LEU A 1085 42.69 -7.30 14.25
C LEU A 1085 42.33 -8.79 14.14
N ASN A 1086 42.07 -9.45 15.26
CA ASN A 1086 41.63 -10.85 15.28
C ASN A 1086 40.22 -11.01 14.64
N ASP A 1087 39.31 -10.08 14.92
CA ASP A 1087 37.98 -10.06 14.30
C ASP A 1087 38.04 -9.84 12.78
N ILE A 1088 39.01 -9.06 12.29
CA ILE A 1088 39.22 -8.87 10.86
C ILE A 1088 39.83 -10.13 10.23
N GLN A 1089 40.81 -10.77 10.87
CA GLN A 1089 41.43 -12.01 10.37
C GLN A 1089 40.41 -13.15 10.22
N THR A 1090 39.56 -13.36 11.23
CA THR A 1090 38.50 -14.38 11.20
C THR A 1090 37.50 -14.12 10.07
N VAL A 1091 37.09 -12.87 9.87
CA VAL A 1091 36.22 -12.48 8.75
C VAL A 1091 36.92 -12.71 7.40
N ASP A 1092 38.21 -12.41 7.28
CA ASP A 1092 38.99 -12.60 6.05
C ASP A 1092 39.15 -14.09 5.68
N GLU A 1093 39.38 -14.98 6.66
CA GLU A 1093 39.46 -16.43 6.42
C GLU A 1093 38.12 -17.03 5.96
N GLU A 1094 37.01 -16.60 6.57
CA GLU A 1094 35.67 -17.03 6.21
C GLU A 1094 35.29 -16.54 4.81
N MET A 1095 35.63 -15.28 4.49
CA MET A 1095 35.48 -14.72 3.16
C MET A 1095 36.30 -15.49 2.11
N GLU A 1096 37.53 -15.91 2.40
CA GLU A 1096 38.36 -16.63 1.42
C GLU A 1096 37.83 -18.04 1.12
N LYS A 1097 37.29 -18.74 2.13
CA LYS A 1097 36.61 -20.03 1.93
C LYS A 1097 35.36 -19.88 1.05
N LEU A 1098 34.52 -18.89 1.34
CA LEU A 1098 33.33 -18.57 0.55
C LEU A 1098 33.70 -18.16 -0.87
N ARG A 1099 34.77 -17.36 -1.05
CA ARG A 1099 35.29 -16.95 -2.37
C ARG A 1099 35.82 -18.12 -3.18
N ARG A 1100 36.52 -19.09 -2.57
CA ARG A 1100 36.96 -20.32 -3.26
C ARG A 1100 35.78 -21.15 -3.76
N PHE A 1101 34.83 -21.46 -2.88
CA PHE A 1101 33.64 -22.23 -3.26
C PHE A 1101 32.78 -21.51 -4.31
N ARG A 1102 32.60 -20.19 -4.15
CA ARG A 1102 31.95 -19.33 -5.14
C ARG A 1102 32.68 -19.37 -6.48
N ARG A 1103 34.01 -19.33 -6.53
CA ARG A 1103 34.79 -19.40 -7.78
C ARG A 1103 34.53 -20.70 -8.53
N ASP A 1104 34.54 -21.84 -7.84
CA ASP A 1104 34.32 -23.14 -8.48
C ASP A 1104 32.88 -23.30 -8.99
N LEU A 1105 31.90 -22.85 -8.20
CA LEU A 1105 30.49 -22.83 -8.55
C LEU A 1105 30.19 -21.82 -9.68
N HIS A 1106 30.82 -20.65 -9.66
CA HIS A 1106 30.67 -19.64 -10.71
C HIS A 1106 31.28 -20.13 -12.04
N ARG A 1107 32.45 -20.79 -12.01
CA ARG A 1107 33.05 -21.41 -13.21
C ARG A 1107 32.10 -22.42 -13.86
N HIS A 1108 31.51 -23.32 -13.09
CA HIS A 1108 30.54 -24.30 -13.61
C HIS A 1108 29.28 -23.62 -14.18
N HIS A 1109 28.79 -22.55 -13.53
CA HIS A 1109 27.66 -21.77 -14.02
C HIS A 1109 27.96 -21.10 -15.37
N GLU A 1110 29.09 -20.39 -15.43
CA GLU A 1110 29.49 -19.65 -16.62
C GLU A 1110 29.82 -20.61 -17.76
N HIS A 1111 30.43 -21.76 -17.49
CA HIS A 1111 30.63 -22.80 -18.51
C HIS A 1111 29.30 -23.31 -19.07
N ALA A 1112 28.31 -23.61 -18.21
CA ALA A 1112 26.99 -24.06 -18.67
C ALA A 1112 26.20 -22.96 -19.41
N LYS A 1113 26.36 -21.69 -19.00
CA LYS A 1113 25.74 -20.53 -19.65
C LYS A 1113 26.39 -20.23 -21.00
N MET A 1114 27.71 -20.31 -21.08
CA MET A 1114 28.48 -20.24 -22.32
C MET A 1114 28.07 -21.36 -23.26
N LEU A 1115 27.95 -22.60 -22.75
CA LEU A 1115 27.46 -23.75 -23.50
C LEU A 1115 26.03 -23.51 -24.03
N LEU A 1116 25.10 -23.02 -23.19
CA LEU A 1116 23.75 -22.71 -23.65
C LEU A 1116 23.75 -21.59 -24.71
N GLY A 1117 24.59 -20.57 -24.54
CA GLY A 1117 24.79 -19.51 -25.53
C GLY A 1117 25.27 -20.07 -26.87
N LEU A 1118 26.31 -20.91 -26.83
CA LEU A 1118 26.84 -21.63 -27.99
C LEU A 1118 25.77 -22.48 -28.66
N LEU A 1119 25.02 -23.29 -27.90
CA LEU A 1119 23.95 -24.14 -28.44
C LEU A 1119 22.84 -23.31 -29.10
N ARG A 1120 22.49 -22.14 -28.56
CA ARG A 1120 21.51 -21.24 -29.18
C ARG A 1120 22.00 -20.69 -30.52
N VAL A 1121 23.25 -20.26 -30.60
CA VAL A 1121 23.86 -19.81 -31.86
C VAL A 1121 23.93 -20.98 -32.85
N LEU A 1122 24.37 -22.14 -32.38
CA LEU A 1122 24.48 -23.37 -33.16
C LEU A 1122 23.13 -23.78 -33.76
N THR A 1123 22.00 -23.45 -33.11
CA THR A 1123 20.66 -23.70 -33.66
C THR A 1123 20.41 -22.96 -34.97
N PHE A 1124 20.81 -21.70 -35.06
CA PHE A 1124 20.71 -20.94 -36.29
C PHE A 1124 21.71 -21.42 -37.33
N VAL A 1125 22.95 -21.75 -36.92
CA VAL A 1125 23.98 -22.27 -37.82
C VAL A 1125 23.57 -23.61 -38.43
N ILE A 1126 23.06 -24.54 -37.64
CA ILE A 1126 22.57 -25.83 -38.11
C ILE A 1126 21.34 -25.63 -39.00
N MET A 1127 20.36 -24.82 -38.60
CA MET A 1127 19.20 -24.54 -39.46
C MET A 1127 19.61 -23.94 -40.81
N LEU A 1128 20.55 -22.99 -40.81
CA LEU A 1128 21.13 -22.41 -42.03
C LEU A 1128 21.82 -23.48 -42.87
N TYR A 1129 22.62 -24.35 -42.26
CA TYR A 1129 23.29 -25.46 -42.93
C TYR A 1129 22.30 -26.40 -43.62
N TYR A 1130 21.20 -26.77 -42.95
CA TYR A 1130 20.13 -27.57 -43.54
C TYR A 1130 19.40 -26.83 -44.68
N ALA A 1131 19.13 -25.53 -44.53
CA ALA A 1131 18.47 -24.72 -45.55
C ALA A 1131 19.33 -24.53 -46.81
N VAL A 1132 20.65 -24.38 -46.65
CA VAL A 1132 21.60 -24.21 -47.75
C VAL A 1132 21.88 -25.53 -48.47
N LEU A 1133 22.11 -26.62 -47.74
CA LEU A 1133 22.41 -27.92 -48.35
C LEU A 1133 21.19 -28.56 -49.03
N ILE A 1134 19.98 -28.22 -48.57
CA ILE A 1134 18.74 -28.75 -49.14
C ILE A 1134 17.86 -27.58 -49.58
N PRO A 1135 18.26 -26.82 -50.62
CA PRO A 1135 17.62 -25.55 -50.99
C PRO A 1135 16.25 -25.75 -51.65
N PHE A 1136 16.05 -26.92 -52.26
CA PHE A 1136 14.84 -27.27 -53.01
C PHE A 1136 13.69 -27.71 -52.08
N THR A 1137 12.47 -27.41 -52.50
CA THR A 1137 11.26 -27.61 -51.70
C THR A 1137 10.69 -29.01 -51.86
N LYS A 1138 9.86 -29.44 -50.91
CA LYS A 1138 9.03 -30.64 -51.00
C LYS A 1138 7.68 -30.30 -51.63
N VAL A 1139 7.00 -31.27 -52.24
CA VAL A 1139 5.66 -31.13 -52.83
C VAL A 1139 4.71 -30.36 -51.92
N GLU A 1140 4.70 -30.69 -50.63
CA GLU A 1140 3.70 -30.17 -49.72
C GLU A 1140 4.01 -28.77 -49.20
N GLU A 1141 5.19 -28.24 -49.54
CA GLU A 1141 5.58 -26.85 -49.33
C GLU A 1141 5.20 -25.97 -50.52
N SER A 1142 4.93 -26.57 -51.68
CA SER A 1142 4.74 -25.89 -52.97
C SER A 1142 3.74 -24.75 -52.86
N PHE A 1143 2.56 -24.99 -52.28
CA PHE A 1143 1.53 -23.96 -52.12
C PHE A 1143 2.06 -22.72 -51.39
N ASN A 1144 2.60 -22.87 -50.18
CA ASN A 1144 3.05 -21.71 -49.40
C ASN A 1144 4.23 -21.03 -50.07
N MET A 1145 5.14 -21.80 -50.70
CA MET A 1145 6.27 -21.22 -51.40
C MET A 1145 5.82 -20.43 -52.64
N GLN A 1146 4.88 -20.96 -53.44
CA GLN A 1146 4.32 -20.23 -54.59
C GLN A 1146 3.50 -19.03 -54.14
N ALA A 1147 2.70 -19.15 -53.07
CA ALA A 1147 1.94 -18.03 -52.53
C ALA A 1147 2.86 -16.88 -52.10
N VAL A 1148 4.02 -17.16 -51.47
CA VAL A 1148 5.02 -16.12 -51.16
C VAL A 1148 5.59 -15.51 -52.44
N HIS A 1149 5.92 -16.33 -53.46
CA HIS A 1149 6.35 -15.83 -54.76
C HIS A 1149 5.30 -14.88 -55.36
N ASP A 1150 4.04 -15.30 -55.44
CA ASP A 1150 2.98 -14.55 -56.09
C ASP A 1150 2.65 -13.26 -55.34
N ILE A 1151 2.64 -13.28 -54.00
CA ILE A 1151 2.50 -12.05 -53.19
C ILE A 1151 3.64 -11.08 -53.48
N LEU A 1152 4.90 -11.57 -53.50
CA LEU A 1152 6.03 -10.71 -53.79
C LEU A 1152 5.91 -10.17 -55.22
N PHE A 1153 5.83 -11.03 -56.25
CA PHE A 1153 6.00 -10.68 -57.68
C PHE A 1153 4.75 -10.15 -58.38
N HIS A 1154 3.56 -10.59 -57.97
CA HIS A 1154 2.30 -10.21 -58.60
C HIS A 1154 1.45 -9.29 -57.70
N GLY A 1155 1.78 -9.17 -56.42
CA GLY A 1155 1.09 -8.26 -55.50
C GLY A 1155 -0.41 -8.57 -55.47
N PHE A 1156 -1.26 -7.57 -55.72
CA PHE A 1156 -2.72 -7.75 -55.75
C PHE A 1156 -3.27 -8.24 -57.11
N ASN A 1157 -2.43 -8.51 -58.11
CA ASN A 1157 -2.89 -9.03 -59.39
C ASN A 1157 -3.16 -10.55 -59.31
N LEU A 1158 -4.32 -10.90 -58.77
CA LEU A 1158 -4.76 -12.29 -58.55
C LEU A 1158 -4.81 -13.13 -59.84
N SER A 1159 -4.97 -12.52 -61.01
CA SER A 1159 -5.04 -13.26 -62.29
C SER A 1159 -3.77 -14.04 -62.64
N LYS A 1160 -2.62 -13.68 -62.04
CA LYS A 1160 -1.31 -14.31 -62.29
C LYS A 1160 -0.91 -15.35 -61.24
N TYR A 1161 -1.74 -15.57 -60.22
CA TYR A 1161 -1.43 -16.48 -59.13
C TYR A 1161 -1.56 -17.95 -59.58
N ASP A 1162 -0.58 -18.78 -59.21
CA ASP A 1162 -0.47 -20.19 -59.63
C ASP A 1162 -1.57 -21.07 -59.05
N HIS A 1163 -2.13 -20.72 -57.89
CA HIS A 1163 -3.14 -21.54 -57.21
C HIS A 1163 -4.51 -21.56 -57.90
N PHE A 1164 -4.75 -20.72 -58.91
CA PHE A 1164 -5.94 -20.86 -59.75
C PHE A 1164 -5.77 -21.96 -60.80
N GLU A 1165 -4.53 -22.21 -61.25
CA GLU A 1165 -4.19 -23.31 -62.15
C GLU A 1165 -4.02 -24.62 -61.36
N PHE A 1166 -3.40 -24.54 -60.16
CA PHE A 1166 -3.11 -25.68 -59.30
C PHE A 1166 -3.60 -25.44 -57.85
N PRO A 1167 -4.92 -25.49 -57.58
CA PRO A 1167 -5.49 -25.15 -56.27
C PRO A 1167 -5.15 -26.13 -55.14
N GLY A 1168 -4.60 -27.30 -55.47
CA GLY A 1168 -4.43 -28.40 -54.53
C GLY A 1168 -5.77 -28.99 -54.07
N VAL A 1169 -5.69 -30.01 -53.22
CA VAL A 1169 -6.88 -30.78 -52.78
C VAL A 1169 -7.81 -29.99 -51.86
N VAL A 1170 -7.22 -29.14 -51.00
CA VAL A 1170 -7.94 -28.35 -50.00
C VAL A 1170 -7.26 -26.99 -49.88
N PRO A 1171 -8.01 -25.87 -49.80
CA PRO A 1171 -7.42 -24.55 -49.68
C PRO A 1171 -6.60 -24.42 -48.38
N ARG A 1172 -5.56 -23.60 -48.45
CA ARG A 1172 -4.64 -23.28 -47.34
C ARG A 1172 -4.67 -21.78 -47.08
N THR A 1173 -4.28 -21.37 -45.88
CA THR A 1173 -4.27 -19.94 -45.52
C THR A 1173 -3.12 -19.18 -46.19
N PHE A 1174 -3.41 -17.97 -46.65
CA PHE A 1174 -2.45 -16.98 -47.14
C PHE A 1174 -1.80 -16.18 -46.01
N ILE A 1175 -2.27 -16.29 -44.76
CA ILE A 1175 -1.69 -15.54 -43.62
C ILE A 1175 -0.22 -15.90 -43.39
N GLY A 1176 0.15 -17.18 -43.50
CA GLY A 1176 1.56 -17.61 -43.41
C GLY A 1176 2.43 -17.03 -44.53
N PRO A 1177 2.03 -17.22 -45.81
CA PRO A 1177 2.68 -16.58 -46.94
C PRO A 1177 2.81 -15.05 -46.83
N LEU A 1178 1.76 -14.34 -46.41
CA LEU A 1178 1.78 -12.89 -46.18
C LEU A 1178 2.82 -12.49 -45.14
N TYR A 1179 2.90 -13.24 -44.03
CA TYR A 1179 3.90 -13.01 -42.99
C TYR A 1179 5.33 -13.17 -43.53
N LEU A 1180 5.63 -14.25 -44.26
CA LEU A 1180 6.97 -14.44 -44.82
C LEU A 1180 7.28 -13.45 -45.93
N ALA A 1181 6.32 -13.16 -46.81
CA ALA A 1181 6.47 -12.15 -47.85
C ALA A 1181 6.78 -10.78 -47.22
N GLY A 1182 6.10 -10.40 -46.13
CA GLY A 1182 6.41 -9.18 -45.39
C GLY A 1182 7.84 -9.12 -44.85
N ILE A 1183 8.36 -10.24 -44.32
CA ILE A 1183 9.75 -10.32 -43.83
C ILE A 1183 10.77 -10.24 -44.97
N VAL A 1184 10.48 -10.88 -46.10
CA VAL A 1184 11.40 -10.99 -47.25
C VAL A 1184 11.31 -9.79 -48.20
N PHE A 1185 10.21 -9.02 -48.16
CA PHE A 1185 9.96 -7.87 -49.04
C PHE A 1185 11.12 -6.84 -49.08
N PRO A 1186 11.78 -6.49 -47.96
CA PRO A 1186 12.95 -5.60 -48.00
C PRO A 1186 14.13 -6.18 -48.80
N LEU A 1187 14.34 -7.51 -48.76
CA LEU A 1187 15.41 -8.17 -49.53
C LEU A 1187 15.11 -8.19 -51.03
N ARG A 1188 13.83 -8.20 -51.38
CA ARG A 1188 13.34 -8.05 -52.76
C ARG A 1188 13.67 -6.66 -53.34
N LEU A 1189 13.71 -5.60 -52.52
CA LEU A 1189 14.16 -4.26 -52.97
C LEU A 1189 15.65 -4.23 -53.35
N LEU A 1190 16.46 -5.14 -52.80
CA LEU A 1190 17.88 -5.28 -53.15
C LEU A 1190 18.11 -5.90 -54.52
N ASP A 1191 17.08 -6.44 -55.16
CA ASP A 1191 17.19 -6.98 -56.52
C ASP A 1191 17.57 -5.89 -57.53
N TYR A 1192 17.08 -4.65 -57.34
CA TYR A 1192 17.40 -3.51 -58.20
C TYR A 1192 18.91 -3.18 -58.24
N PRO A 1193 19.62 -3.03 -57.10
CA PRO A 1193 21.06 -2.74 -57.11
C PRO A 1193 21.99 -3.96 -57.26
N ILE A 1194 21.65 -5.14 -56.69
CA ILE A 1194 22.60 -6.26 -56.52
C ILE A 1194 22.30 -7.47 -57.43
N LYS A 1195 21.23 -7.43 -58.27
CA LYS A 1195 20.75 -8.58 -59.07
C LYS A 1195 20.52 -9.82 -58.20
N PHE A 1196 19.73 -9.65 -57.14
CA PHE A 1196 19.43 -10.69 -56.16
C PHE A 1196 18.46 -11.74 -56.75
N SER A 1197 19.01 -12.79 -57.34
CA SER A 1197 18.22 -13.77 -58.10
C SER A 1197 17.12 -14.46 -57.28
N LYS A 1198 15.99 -14.80 -57.95
CA LYS A 1198 14.82 -15.46 -57.34
C LYS A 1198 15.15 -16.71 -56.48
N PRO A 1199 16.09 -17.61 -56.84
CA PRO A 1199 16.48 -18.73 -55.98
C PRO A 1199 17.00 -18.31 -54.60
N TYR A 1200 17.71 -17.17 -54.52
CA TYR A 1200 18.15 -16.63 -53.23
C TYR A 1200 16.97 -16.10 -52.40
N LEU A 1201 15.93 -15.53 -53.04
CA LEU A 1201 14.70 -15.14 -52.34
C LEU A 1201 13.92 -16.35 -51.78
N GLN A 1202 13.94 -17.49 -52.47
CA GLN A 1202 13.42 -18.75 -51.93
C GLN A 1202 14.20 -19.16 -50.67
N LEU A 1203 15.53 -19.13 -50.73
CA LEU A 1203 16.36 -19.43 -49.57
C LEU A 1203 16.07 -18.46 -48.42
N CYS A 1204 15.96 -17.16 -48.68
CA CYS A 1204 15.60 -16.15 -47.69
C CYS A 1204 14.22 -16.40 -47.06
N THR A 1205 13.22 -16.81 -47.86
CA THR A 1205 11.89 -17.21 -47.36
C THR A 1205 11.98 -18.37 -46.37
N ARG A 1206 12.78 -19.38 -46.68
CA ARG A 1206 13.01 -20.54 -45.81
C ARG A 1206 13.78 -20.16 -44.55
N LEU A 1207 14.79 -19.31 -44.69
CA LEU A 1207 15.56 -18.80 -43.56
C LEU A 1207 14.72 -17.92 -42.64
N ALA A 1208 13.78 -17.15 -43.19
CA ALA A 1208 12.84 -16.36 -42.40
C ALA A 1208 11.97 -17.26 -41.50
N LEU A 1209 11.34 -18.30 -42.08
CA LEU A 1209 10.55 -19.26 -41.29
C LEU A 1209 11.42 -20.05 -40.31
N GLY A 1210 12.57 -20.52 -40.77
CA GLY A 1210 13.54 -21.26 -39.95
C GLY A 1210 14.03 -20.44 -38.78
N ALA A 1211 14.30 -19.15 -38.97
CA ALA A 1211 14.64 -18.22 -37.90
C ALA A 1211 13.50 -18.09 -36.90
N THR A 1212 12.24 -17.97 -37.33
CA THR A 1212 11.07 -17.92 -36.43
C THR A 1212 10.94 -19.17 -35.56
N VAL A 1213 11.16 -20.37 -36.13
CA VAL A 1213 11.17 -21.63 -35.38
C VAL A 1213 12.36 -21.70 -34.41
N CYS A 1214 13.56 -21.29 -34.85
CA CYS A 1214 14.74 -21.21 -34.01
C CYS A 1214 14.53 -20.24 -32.83
N PHE A 1215 13.91 -19.07 -33.07
CA PHE A 1215 13.51 -18.14 -32.02
C PHE A 1215 12.52 -18.78 -31.05
N GLY A 1216 11.57 -19.59 -31.53
CA GLY A 1216 10.68 -20.40 -30.70
C GLY A 1216 11.44 -21.34 -29.76
N HIS A 1217 12.39 -22.12 -30.28
CA HIS A 1217 13.23 -23.02 -29.47
C HIS A 1217 14.11 -22.25 -28.48
N VAL A 1218 14.71 -21.12 -28.90
CA VAL A 1218 15.50 -20.26 -28.00
C VAL A 1218 14.61 -19.71 -26.89
N ARG A 1219 13.42 -19.22 -27.21
CA ARG A 1219 12.45 -18.70 -26.24
C ARG A 1219 12.01 -19.78 -25.25
N LEU A 1220 11.76 -20.98 -25.74
CA LEU A 1220 11.41 -22.13 -24.93
C LEU A 1220 12.58 -22.60 -24.05
N SER A 1221 13.82 -22.60 -24.54
CA SER A 1221 15.02 -22.90 -23.73
C SER A 1221 15.18 -21.90 -22.57
N ARG A 1222 14.81 -20.62 -22.78
CA ARG A 1222 14.79 -19.61 -21.72
C ARG A 1222 13.72 -19.95 -20.67
N SER A 1223 12.52 -20.34 -21.10
CA SER A 1223 11.47 -20.78 -20.18
C SER A 1223 11.83 -22.06 -19.43
N LEU A 1224 12.50 -23.02 -20.06
CA LEU A 1224 12.98 -24.25 -19.41
C LEU A 1224 14.06 -23.96 -18.37
N LYS A 1225 14.98 -23.04 -18.68
CA LYS A 1225 15.98 -22.56 -17.73
C LYS A 1225 15.32 -22.02 -16.46
N LEU A 1226 14.25 -21.21 -16.63
CA LEU A 1226 13.52 -20.61 -15.51
C LEU A 1226 12.62 -21.61 -14.78
N ALA A 1227 11.97 -22.52 -15.50
CA ALA A 1227 11.03 -23.48 -14.93
C ALA A 1227 11.73 -24.63 -14.20
N PHE A 1228 12.89 -25.07 -14.68
CA PHE A 1228 13.64 -26.21 -14.14
C PHE A 1228 15.05 -25.79 -13.73
N ASP A 1229 16.02 -25.80 -14.64
CA ASP A 1229 17.37 -25.31 -14.41
C ASP A 1229 18.15 -25.13 -15.75
N LEU A 1230 19.34 -24.57 -15.65
CA LEU A 1230 20.24 -24.33 -16.78
C LEU A 1230 20.65 -25.62 -17.52
N ASN A 1231 20.85 -26.72 -16.79
CA ASN A 1231 21.27 -27.99 -17.39
C ASN A 1231 20.15 -28.60 -18.23
N VAL A 1232 18.90 -28.55 -17.77
CA VAL A 1232 17.72 -28.98 -18.55
C VAL A 1232 17.60 -28.19 -19.85
N ALA A 1233 17.90 -26.89 -19.82
CA ALA A 1233 17.91 -26.05 -21.03
C ALA A 1233 19.04 -26.43 -22.00
N CYS A 1234 20.25 -26.69 -21.50
CA CYS A 1234 21.36 -27.19 -22.32
C CYS A 1234 21.02 -28.51 -22.99
N TRP A 1235 20.53 -29.49 -22.21
CA TRP A 1235 20.13 -30.80 -22.72
C TRP A 1235 18.99 -30.72 -23.72
N TYR A 1236 18.00 -29.85 -23.49
CA TYR A 1236 16.91 -29.64 -24.44
C TYR A 1236 17.43 -29.16 -25.80
N MET A 1237 18.33 -28.16 -25.80
CA MET A 1237 18.93 -27.66 -27.04
C MET A 1237 19.82 -28.72 -27.69
N ALA A 1238 20.67 -29.40 -26.93
CA ALA A 1238 21.55 -30.46 -27.46
C ALA A 1238 20.76 -31.60 -28.11
N ILE A 1239 19.70 -32.08 -27.45
CA ILE A 1239 18.80 -33.12 -27.99
C ILE A 1239 18.12 -32.62 -29.26
N THR A 1240 17.53 -31.42 -29.23
CA THR A 1240 16.80 -30.85 -30.37
C THR A 1240 17.72 -30.64 -31.58
N LEU A 1241 18.97 -30.22 -31.36
CA LEU A 1241 19.97 -30.05 -32.41
C LEU A 1241 20.48 -31.36 -33.00
N SER A 1242 20.51 -32.41 -32.18
CA SER A 1242 20.91 -33.74 -32.62
C SER A 1242 19.86 -34.47 -33.48
N GLN A 1243 18.61 -33.99 -33.51
CA GLN A 1243 17.51 -34.64 -34.22
C GLN A 1243 17.36 -34.12 -35.64
N PHE A 1244 17.58 -35.01 -36.62
CA PHE A 1244 17.44 -34.72 -38.06
C PHE A 1244 16.11 -34.05 -38.40
N HIS A 1245 15.00 -34.71 -38.08
CA HIS A 1245 13.68 -34.30 -38.51
C HIS A 1245 13.32 -32.92 -37.94
N THR A 1246 13.73 -32.59 -36.71
CA THR A 1246 13.45 -31.29 -36.10
C THR A 1246 14.09 -30.14 -36.87
N MET A 1247 15.39 -30.24 -37.19
CA MET A 1247 16.11 -29.19 -37.92
C MET A 1247 15.79 -29.18 -39.42
N PHE A 1248 15.60 -30.36 -40.02
CA PHE A 1248 15.21 -30.50 -41.41
C PHE A 1248 13.87 -29.82 -41.73
N TYR A 1249 12.86 -30.00 -40.86
CA TYR A 1249 11.55 -29.39 -41.06
C TYR A 1249 11.46 -27.93 -40.61
N ALA A 1250 12.39 -27.42 -39.79
CA ALA A 1250 12.31 -26.07 -39.22
C ALA A 1250 12.25 -24.95 -40.29
N SER A 1251 12.94 -25.10 -41.42
CA SER A 1251 12.97 -24.11 -42.51
C SER A 1251 12.03 -24.42 -43.68
N ARG A 1252 11.16 -25.43 -43.52
CA ARG A 1252 10.25 -25.92 -44.57
C ARG A 1252 8.92 -25.19 -44.47
N THR A 1253 8.43 -24.61 -45.56
CA THR A 1253 7.20 -23.79 -45.57
C THR A 1253 5.92 -24.62 -45.54
N LEU A 1254 5.84 -25.55 -44.59
CA LEU A 1254 4.66 -26.38 -44.33
C LEU A 1254 3.73 -25.64 -43.36
N PRO A 1255 2.40 -25.76 -43.51
CA PRO A 1255 1.46 -25.19 -42.53
C PRO A 1255 1.75 -25.62 -41.08
N ASN A 1256 2.21 -26.87 -40.89
CA ASN A 1256 2.59 -27.37 -39.56
C ASN A 1256 3.76 -26.64 -38.93
N ILE A 1257 4.65 -26.08 -39.73
CA ILE A 1257 5.87 -25.44 -39.24
C ILE A 1257 5.59 -23.99 -38.84
N PHE A 1258 4.69 -23.31 -39.54
CA PHE A 1258 4.10 -22.06 -39.05
C PHE A 1258 3.42 -22.27 -37.70
N ALA A 1259 2.60 -23.32 -37.59
CA ALA A 1259 1.92 -23.66 -36.35
C ALA A 1259 2.91 -24.09 -35.25
N LEU A 1260 3.97 -24.82 -35.60
CA LEU A 1260 5.02 -25.24 -34.67
C LEU A 1260 5.74 -24.04 -34.06
N ALA A 1261 6.07 -23.03 -34.86
CA ALA A 1261 6.71 -21.81 -34.37
C ALA A 1261 5.86 -21.17 -33.26
N LEU A 1262 4.55 -21.00 -33.48
CA LEU A 1262 3.62 -20.46 -32.50
C LEU A 1262 3.42 -21.39 -31.29
N PHE A 1263 3.34 -22.70 -31.53
CA PHE A 1263 3.22 -23.72 -30.48
C PHE A 1263 4.39 -23.65 -29.49
N LEU A 1264 5.63 -23.45 -29.98
CA LEU A 1264 6.81 -23.27 -29.11
C LEU A 1264 6.64 -22.05 -28.18
N PHE A 1265 6.05 -20.95 -28.67
CA PHE A 1265 5.70 -19.79 -27.84
C PHE A 1265 4.58 -20.11 -26.86
N VAL A 1266 3.55 -20.87 -27.25
CA VAL A 1266 2.48 -21.33 -26.35
C VAL A 1266 3.05 -22.11 -25.18
N VAL A 1267 3.93 -23.08 -25.44
CA VAL A 1267 4.56 -23.88 -24.38
C VAL A 1267 5.47 -23.02 -23.50
N ALA A 1268 6.21 -22.07 -24.09
CA ALA A 1268 7.02 -21.12 -23.32
C ALA A 1268 6.15 -20.27 -22.39
N PHE A 1269 5.06 -19.69 -22.87
CA PHE A 1269 4.12 -18.91 -22.05
C PHE A 1269 3.41 -19.77 -20.99
N TYR A 1270 3.10 -21.02 -21.30
CA TYR A 1270 2.53 -21.98 -20.37
C TYR A 1270 3.50 -22.27 -19.21
N LEU A 1271 4.78 -22.51 -19.51
CA LEU A 1271 5.83 -22.74 -18.51
C LEU A 1271 6.07 -21.51 -17.62
N ASP A 1272 6.01 -20.32 -18.21
CA ASP A 1272 6.15 -19.02 -17.54
C ASP A 1272 4.91 -18.62 -16.71
N GLY A 1273 3.84 -19.42 -16.72
CA GLY A 1273 2.59 -19.14 -15.99
C GLY A 1273 1.70 -18.05 -16.63
N ARG A 1274 2.00 -17.61 -17.86
CA ARG A 1274 1.23 -16.60 -18.61
C ARG A 1274 0.08 -17.25 -19.39
N TYR A 1275 -0.85 -17.88 -18.69
CA TYR A 1275 -1.90 -18.72 -19.29
C TYR A 1275 -2.83 -18.01 -20.27
N TYR A 1276 -3.17 -16.74 -20.04
CA TYR A 1276 -4.00 -15.96 -20.96
C TYR A 1276 -3.32 -15.74 -22.30
N MET A 1277 -2.03 -15.36 -22.30
CA MET A 1277 -1.25 -15.19 -23.53
C MET A 1277 -1.03 -16.53 -24.24
N ALA A 1278 -0.74 -17.59 -23.47
CA ALA A 1278 -0.64 -18.94 -24.01
C ALA A 1278 -1.94 -19.35 -24.72
N ALA A 1279 -3.11 -19.08 -24.11
CA ALA A 1279 -4.40 -19.39 -24.70
C ALA A 1279 -4.71 -18.57 -25.95
N ILE A 1280 -4.43 -17.26 -25.98
CA ILE A 1280 -4.66 -16.40 -27.16
C ILE A 1280 -3.82 -16.88 -28.36
N VAL A 1281 -2.52 -17.14 -28.14
CA VAL A 1281 -1.63 -17.63 -29.21
C VAL A 1281 -2.00 -19.06 -29.62
N ALA A 1282 -2.43 -19.89 -28.68
CA ALA A 1282 -2.94 -21.24 -28.97
C ALA A 1282 -4.17 -21.17 -29.89
N THR A 1283 -5.15 -20.33 -29.55
CA THR A 1283 -6.34 -20.12 -30.37
C THR A 1283 -5.96 -19.65 -31.77
N PHE A 1284 -5.10 -18.64 -31.91
CA PHE A 1284 -4.62 -18.15 -33.21
C PHE A 1284 -3.95 -19.26 -34.03
N SER A 1285 -3.03 -20.02 -33.42
CA SER A 1285 -2.34 -21.11 -34.12
C SER A 1285 -3.29 -22.21 -34.59
N ALA A 1286 -4.34 -22.51 -33.80
CA ALA A 1286 -5.30 -23.54 -34.14
C ALA A 1286 -6.30 -23.08 -35.21
N THR A 1287 -6.87 -21.87 -35.08
CA THR A 1287 -7.93 -21.42 -36.00
C THR A 1287 -7.41 -20.96 -37.37
N VAL A 1288 -6.14 -20.53 -37.43
CA VAL A 1288 -5.53 -20.00 -38.67
C VAL A 1288 -4.67 -21.03 -39.38
N PHE A 1289 -3.84 -21.78 -38.66
CA PHE A 1289 -2.84 -22.65 -39.30
C PHE A 1289 -3.16 -24.13 -39.26
N ARG A 1290 -3.62 -24.65 -38.10
CA ARG A 1290 -3.88 -26.09 -37.90
C ARG A 1290 -4.89 -26.38 -36.80
N LEU A 1291 -6.15 -26.62 -37.18
CA LEU A 1291 -7.25 -26.85 -36.23
C LEU A 1291 -7.03 -28.08 -35.34
N GLU A 1292 -6.26 -29.07 -35.78
CA GLU A 1292 -5.95 -30.27 -34.99
C GLU A 1292 -5.17 -29.99 -33.70
N LEU A 1293 -4.46 -28.85 -33.62
CA LEU A 1293 -3.77 -28.43 -32.41
C LEU A 1293 -4.73 -28.18 -31.24
N ALA A 1294 -6.02 -27.93 -31.52
CA ALA A 1294 -7.05 -27.80 -30.50
C ALA A 1294 -7.11 -29.03 -29.58
N ILE A 1295 -6.82 -30.24 -30.09
CA ILE A 1295 -6.77 -31.48 -29.30
C ILE A 1295 -5.62 -31.39 -28.27
N LEU A 1296 -4.43 -31.02 -28.73
CA LEU A 1296 -3.25 -30.87 -27.87
C LEU A 1296 -3.47 -29.78 -26.81
N TYR A 1297 -4.03 -28.64 -27.22
CA TYR A 1297 -4.33 -27.54 -26.30
C TYR A 1297 -5.42 -27.90 -25.29
N ALA A 1298 -6.46 -28.63 -25.70
CA ALA A 1298 -7.49 -29.11 -24.77
C ALA A 1298 -6.86 -29.99 -23.67
N ILE A 1299 -6.02 -30.96 -24.04
CA ILE A 1299 -5.31 -31.80 -23.05
C ILE A 1299 -4.38 -30.97 -22.16
N MET A 1300 -3.68 -29.98 -22.74
CA MET A 1300 -2.73 -29.12 -22.00
C MET A 1300 -3.40 -28.20 -20.97
N PHE A 1301 -4.56 -27.62 -21.31
CA PHE A 1301 -5.28 -26.65 -20.47
C PHE A 1301 -6.34 -27.30 -19.56
N PHE A 1302 -6.81 -28.52 -19.84
CA PHE A 1302 -7.82 -29.22 -19.03
C PHE A 1302 -7.49 -29.28 -17.52
N PRO A 1303 -6.25 -29.62 -17.09
CA PRO A 1303 -5.91 -29.65 -15.66
C PRO A 1303 -5.89 -28.27 -14.98
N ILE A 1304 -5.80 -27.19 -15.76
CA ILE A 1304 -5.86 -25.81 -15.25
C ILE A 1304 -7.32 -25.40 -15.09
N LEU A 1305 -8.15 -25.67 -16.11
CA LEU A 1305 -9.59 -25.40 -16.07
C LEU A 1305 -10.28 -26.13 -14.92
N SER A 1306 -9.92 -27.39 -14.67
CA SER A 1306 -10.50 -28.18 -13.57
C SER A 1306 -10.18 -27.62 -12.18
N LYS A 1307 -9.00 -27.01 -12.00
CA LYS A 1307 -8.61 -26.37 -10.73
C LYS A 1307 -9.19 -24.97 -10.56
N TRP A 1308 -9.52 -24.26 -11.64
CA TRP A 1308 -9.81 -22.82 -11.64
C TRP A 1308 -11.28 -22.54 -11.97
N ARG A 1309 -12.24 -22.79 -11.05
CA ARG A 1309 -13.68 -22.63 -11.36
C ARG A 1309 -14.07 -21.24 -11.90
N ARG A 1310 -13.70 -20.13 -11.23
CA ARG A 1310 -13.99 -18.76 -11.73
C ARG A 1310 -13.02 -18.28 -12.82
N ARG A 1311 -11.71 -18.48 -12.65
CA ARG A 1311 -10.71 -18.03 -13.65
C ARG A 1311 -10.80 -18.82 -14.96
N GLY A 1312 -11.29 -20.07 -14.89
CA GLY A 1312 -11.50 -20.95 -16.02
C GLY A 1312 -12.64 -20.49 -16.93
N VAL A 1313 -13.74 -19.96 -16.37
CA VAL A 1313 -14.80 -19.30 -17.15
C VAL A 1313 -14.24 -18.12 -17.92
N LYS A 1314 -13.47 -17.23 -17.27
CA LYS A 1314 -12.83 -16.10 -17.94
C LYS A 1314 -11.88 -16.55 -19.06
N LEU A 1315 -11.08 -17.59 -18.82
CA LEU A 1315 -10.19 -18.16 -19.83
C LEU A 1315 -10.99 -18.72 -21.02
N ALA A 1316 -12.09 -19.44 -20.76
CA ALA A 1316 -12.97 -19.97 -21.79
C ALA A 1316 -13.65 -18.86 -22.61
N CYS A 1317 -14.12 -17.78 -21.97
CA CYS A 1317 -14.66 -16.61 -22.67
C CYS A 1317 -13.61 -15.94 -23.57
N ILE A 1318 -12.37 -15.79 -23.09
CA ILE A 1318 -11.27 -15.24 -23.90
C ILE A 1318 -10.99 -16.13 -25.11
N VAL A 1319 -10.91 -17.45 -24.92
CA VAL A 1319 -10.70 -18.41 -26.00
C VAL A 1319 -11.83 -18.34 -27.03
N LEU A 1320 -13.09 -18.26 -26.59
CA LEU A 1320 -14.25 -18.13 -27.47
C LEU A 1320 -14.23 -16.83 -28.29
N LEU A 1321 -14.05 -15.68 -27.62
CA LEU A 1321 -14.02 -14.37 -28.26
C LEU A 1321 -12.86 -14.23 -29.25
N THR A 1322 -11.66 -14.67 -28.85
CA THR A 1322 -10.50 -14.67 -29.75
C THR A 1322 -10.65 -15.67 -30.89
N GLY A 1323 -11.30 -16.82 -30.64
CA GLY A 1323 -11.60 -17.80 -31.68
C GLY A 1323 -12.49 -17.22 -32.77
N ILE A 1324 -13.61 -16.59 -32.39
CA ILE A 1324 -14.51 -15.90 -33.33
C ILE A 1324 -13.75 -14.82 -34.12
N GLY A 1325 -12.96 -13.99 -33.42
CA GLY A 1325 -12.18 -12.93 -34.04
C GLY A 1325 -11.16 -13.44 -35.06
N PHE A 1326 -10.42 -14.51 -34.75
CA PHE A 1326 -9.41 -15.06 -35.67
C PHE A 1326 -10.02 -15.84 -36.83
N VAL A 1327 -11.16 -16.51 -36.64
CA VAL A 1327 -11.91 -17.14 -37.74
C VAL A 1327 -12.42 -16.06 -38.70
N ALA A 1328 -12.97 -14.96 -38.19
CA ALA A 1328 -13.39 -13.83 -39.02
C ALA A 1328 -12.19 -13.23 -39.79
N LEU A 1329 -11.06 -13.02 -39.11
CA LEU A 1329 -9.83 -12.50 -39.74
C LEU A 1329 -9.31 -13.41 -40.86
N SER A 1330 -9.17 -14.72 -40.60
CA SER A 1330 -8.74 -15.69 -41.61
C SER A 1330 -9.73 -15.73 -42.77
N THR A 1331 -11.03 -15.77 -42.48
CA THR A 1331 -12.06 -15.80 -43.54
C THR A 1331 -11.96 -14.57 -44.44
N VAL A 1332 -11.80 -13.36 -43.90
CA VAL A 1332 -11.69 -12.12 -44.70
C VAL A 1332 -10.44 -12.14 -45.60
N ILE A 1333 -9.27 -12.45 -45.02
CA ILE A 1333 -8.00 -12.45 -45.77
C ILE A 1333 -8.00 -13.58 -46.81
N ASP A 1334 -8.33 -14.80 -46.39
CA ASP A 1334 -8.24 -15.97 -47.26
C ASP A 1334 -9.30 -15.91 -48.37
N SER A 1335 -10.49 -15.37 -48.11
CA SER A 1335 -11.52 -15.23 -49.15
C SER A 1335 -11.12 -14.26 -50.26
N TYR A 1336 -10.34 -13.22 -49.93
CA TYR A 1336 -9.80 -12.29 -50.92
C TYR A 1336 -8.82 -13.01 -51.87
N PHE A 1337 -7.82 -13.72 -51.33
CA PHE A 1337 -6.80 -14.39 -52.15
C PHE A 1337 -7.34 -15.61 -52.92
N TRP A 1338 -8.31 -16.34 -52.36
CA TRP A 1338 -8.97 -17.46 -53.03
C TRP A 1338 -10.08 -17.03 -54.01
N ASN A 1339 -10.44 -15.74 -54.06
CA ASN A 1339 -11.54 -15.20 -54.85
C ASN A 1339 -12.88 -15.95 -54.66
N ARG A 1340 -13.12 -16.46 -53.44
CA ARG A 1340 -14.37 -17.11 -53.00
C ARG A 1340 -14.42 -17.13 -51.48
N LEU A 1341 -15.61 -17.12 -50.89
CA LEU A 1341 -15.76 -17.21 -49.44
C LEU A 1341 -15.20 -18.54 -48.93
N VAL A 1342 -14.15 -18.49 -48.11
CA VAL A 1342 -13.49 -19.69 -47.59
C VAL A 1342 -12.84 -19.46 -46.23
N TRP A 1343 -13.04 -20.42 -45.32
CA TRP A 1343 -12.20 -20.58 -44.14
C TRP A 1343 -11.35 -21.84 -44.33
N PRO A 1344 -10.05 -21.72 -44.66
CA PRO A 1344 -9.22 -22.85 -45.05
C PRO A 1344 -9.23 -24.00 -44.02
N GLU A 1345 -8.97 -23.70 -42.75
CA GLU A 1345 -8.94 -24.73 -41.70
C GLU A 1345 -10.30 -25.39 -41.46
N GLY A 1346 -11.40 -24.64 -41.61
CA GLY A 1346 -12.75 -25.20 -41.58
C GLY A 1346 -13.01 -26.19 -42.72
N THR A 1347 -12.54 -25.87 -43.94
CA THR A 1347 -12.65 -26.78 -45.08
C THR A 1347 -11.77 -28.02 -44.95
N VAL A 1348 -10.56 -27.89 -44.37
CA VAL A 1348 -9.68 -29.02 -44.05
C VAL A 1348 -10.32 -29.93 -43.03
N TRP A 1349 -10.91 -29.37 -41.98
CA TRP A 1349 -11.66 -30.12 -40.97
C TRP A 1349 -12.82 -30.87 -41.61
N TRP A 1350 -13.64 -30.20 -42.42
CA TRP A 1350 -14.74 -30.82 -43.15
C TRP A 1350 -14.27 -31.96 -44.07
N TYR A 1351 -13.21 -31.73 -44.86
CA TYR A 1351 -12.68 -32.70 -45.80
C TYR A 1351 -12.09 -33.94 -45.11
N ASN A 1352 -11.32 -33.74 -44.03
CA ASN A 1352 -10.63 -34.83 -43.36
C ASN A 1352 -11.52 -35.60 -42.39
N ILE A 1353 -12.38 -34.93 -41.63
CA ILE A 1353 -13.17 -35.54 -40.56
C ILE A 1353 -14.58 -35.89 -41.03
N VAL A 1354 -15.26 -34.97 -41.72
CA VAL A 1354 -16.65 -35.21 -42.15
C VAL A 1354 -16.72 -36.06 -43.41
N LEU A 1355 -15.88 -35.76 -44.42
CA LEU A 1355 -15.86 -36.54 -45.67
C LEU A 1355 -14.91 -37.75 -45.63
N ASN A 1356 -14.06 -37.86 -44.60
CA ASN A 1356 -13.04 -38.92 -44.45
C ASN A 1356 -12.17 -39.17 -45.70
N LYS A 1357 -12.00 -38.16 -46.56
CA LYS A 1357 -11.27 -38.29 -47.84
C LYS A 1357 -9.76 -38.37 -47.67
N SER A 1358 -9.25 -38.11 -46.46
CA SER A 1358 -7.83 -38.30 -46.14
C SER A 1358 -7.37 -39.74 -46.37
N SER A 1359 -8.27 -40.73 -46.21
CA SER A 1359 -8.00 -42.15 -46.44
C SER A 1359 -7.55 -42.47 -47.88
N ASN A 1360 -7.93 -41.66 -48.88
CA ASN A 1360 -7.55 -41.84 -50.28
C ASN A 1360 -6.04 -41.74 -50.51
N TRP A 1361 -5.30 -41.15 -49.57
CA TRP A 1361 -3.86 -40.94 -49.65
C TRP A 1361 -3.05 -42.04 -48.94
N GLY A 1362 -3.68 -43.18 -48.68
CA GLY A 1362 -3.08 -44.35 -48.04
C GLY A 1362 -3.39 -44.44 -46.55
N THR A 1363 -3.60 -45.66 -46.08
CA THR A 1363 -3.91 -45.98 -44.69
C THR A 1363 -2.73 -46.72 -44.04
N LEU A 1364 -2.46 -46.40 -42.77
CA LEU A 1364 -1.40 -47.04 -41.99
C LEU A 1364 -1.99 -47.64 -40.69
N PRO A 1365 -1.37 -48.69 -40.12
CA PRO A 1365 -1.84 -49.31 -38.90
C PRO A 1365 -2.04 -48.30 -37.76
N PHE A 1366 -3.04 -48.55 -36.90
CA PHE A 1366 -3.42 -47.65 -35.81
C PHE A 1366 -2.21 -47.18 -34.97
N PHE A 1367 -1.37 -48.08 -34.48
CA PHE A 1367 -0.22 -47.75 -33.64
C PHE A 1367 1.06 -47.29 -34.40
N TRP A 1368 0.99 -47.01 -35.70
CA TRP A 1368 2.16 -46.64 -36.52
C TRP A 1368 2.99 -45.48 -35.94
N TYR A 1369 2.35 -44.51 -35.30
CA TYR A 1369 3.08 -43.42 -34.65
C TYR A 1369 4.00 -43.89 -33.53
N PHE A 1370 3.59 -44.89 -32.74
CA PHE A 1370 4.35 -45.35 -31.58
C PHE A 1370 5.48 -46.32 -31.93
N TYR A 1371 5.28 -47.23 -32.90
CA TYR A 1371 6.32 -48.20 -33.27
C TYR A 1371 7.26 -47.71 -34.39
N SER A 1372 6.88 -46.69 -35.15
CA SER A 1372 7.65 -46.22 -36.31
C SER A 1372 7.96 -44.72 -36.24
N ALA A 1373 6.95 -43.85 -36.17
CA ALA A 1373 7.16 -42.41 -36.34
C ALA A 1373 7.95 -41.76 -35.19
N ILE A 1374 7.54 -41.99 -33.94
CA ILE A 1374 8.22 -41.48 -32.75
C ILE A 1374 9.65 -42.06 -32.65
N PRO A 1375 9.87 -43.39 -32.75
CA PRO A 1375 11.21 -43.96 -32.74
C PRO A 1375 12.14 -43.38 -33.82
N ARG A 1376 11.67 -43.17 -35.05
CA ARG A 1376 12.47 -42.55 -36.13
C ARG A 1376 12.86 -41.10 -35.83
N ASN A 1377 12.05 -40.37 -35.07
CA ASN A 1377 12.29 -38.96 -34.78
C ASN A 1377 13.16 -38.78 -33.52
N LEU A 1378 12.81 -39.49 -32.44
CA LEU A 1378 13.51 -39.39 -31.16
C LEU A 1378 14.76 -40.28 -31.07
N CYS A 1379 14.85 -41.36 -31.85
CA CYS A 1379 15.96 -42.33 -31.79
C CYS A 1379 16.23 -42.76 -30.33
N PHE A 1380 17.48 -42.66 -29.86
CA PHE A 1380 17.85 -43.01 -28.48
C PHE A 1380 17.21 -42.12 -27.41
N THR A 1381 16.75 -40.91 -27.77
CA THR A 1381 16.04 -40.01 -26.86
C THR A 1381 14.74 -40.62 -26.34
N LEU A 1382 14.12 -41.53 -27.09
CA LEU A 1382 12.88 -42.19 -26.69
C LEU A 1382 13.03 -42.98 -25.38
N CYS A 1383 14.20 -43.59 -25.14
CA CYS A 1383 14.46 -44.38 -23.92
C CYS A 1383 14.31 -43.55 -22.63
N PHE A 1384 14.47 -42.23 -22.71
CA PHE A 1384 14.42 -41.33 -21.57
C PHE A 1384 12.99 -40.86 -21.26
N VAL A 1385 12.07 -40.93 -22.23
CA VAL A 1385 10.70 -40.41 -22.11
C VAL A 1385 9.91 -41.07 -20.97
N PRO A 1386 9.89 -42.42 -20.82
CA PRO A 1386 9.13 -43.06 -19.74
C PRO A 1386 9.57 -42.61 -18.34
N PHE A 1387 10.87 -42.37 -18.14
CA PHE A 1387 11.42 -41.94 -16.85
C PHE A 1387 10.94 -40.53 -16.44
N ALA A 1388 10.54 -39.70 -17.40
CA ALA A 1388 9.99 -38.38 -17.13
C ALA A 1388 8.60 -38.43 -16.45
N LEU A 1389 7.90 -39.58 -16.50
CA LEU A 1389 6.64 -39.77 -15.75
C LEU A 1389 6.86 -39.78 -14.23
N PHE A 1390 8.08 -40.10 -13.77
CA PHE A 1390 8.50 -39.95 -12.38
C PHE A 1390 8.99 -38.54 -12.04
N GLY A 1391 8.97 -37.62 -13.02
CA GLY A 1391 9.43 -36.26 -12.87
C GLY A 1391 8.43 -35.31 -12.20
N PRO A 1392 8.79 -34.02 -12.09
CA PRO A 1392 7.94 -32.99 -11.51
C PRO A 1392 6.62 -32.86 -12.27
N GLU A 1393 5.59 -32.40 -11.58
CA GLU A 1393 4.22 -32.34 -12.11
C GLU A 1393 4.14 -31.66 -13.49
N LYS A 1394 4.90 -30.58 -13.73
CA LYS A 1394 4.95 -29.88 -15.03
C LYS A 1394 5.48 -30.78 -16.16
N ILE A 1395 6.59 -31.49 -15.96
CA ILE A 1395 7.16 -32.40 -16.96
C ILE A 1395 6.23 -33.58 -17.19
N ARG A 1396 5.71 -34.18 -16.11
CA ARG A 1396 4.79 -35.30 -16.20
C ARG A 1396 3.53 -34.93 -17.00
N ARG A 1397 2.93 -33.77 -16.73
CA ARG A 1397 1.76 -33.26 -17.47
C ARG A 1397 2.05 -33.05 -18.95
N LEU A 1398 3.18 -32.42 -19.30
CA LEU A 1398 3.55 -32.20 -20.70
C LEU A 1398 3.87 -33.51 -21.43
N THR A 1399 4.46 -34.48 -20.74
CA THR A 1399 4.73 -35.82 -21.29
C THR A 1399 3.42 -36.57 -21.58
N VAL A 1400 2.49 -36.58 -20.61
CA VAL A 1400 1.16 -37.16 -20.79
C VAL A 1400 0.38 -36.43 -21.89
N CYS A 1401 0.50 -35.11 -21.97
CA CYS A 1401 -0.12 -34.31 -23.04
C CYS A 1401 0.37 -34.70 -24.43
N ALA A 1402 1.69 -34.87 -24.59
CA ALA A 1402 2.30 -35.31 -25.84
C ALA A 1402 1.84 -36.72 -26.24
N LEU A 1403 1.91 -37.68 -25.31
CA LEU A 1403 1.51 -39.07 -25.56
C LEU A 1403 0.01 -39.19 -25.82
N GLY A 1404 -0.82 -38.47 -25.08
CA GLY A 1404 -2.27 -38.43 -25.26
C GLY A 1404 -2.66 -37.84 -26.62
N TYR A 1405 -1.99 -36.77 -27.05
CA TYR A 1405 -2.21 -36.20 -28.39
C TYR A 1405 -1.88 -37.20 -29.50
N VAL A 1406 -0.72 -37.87 -29.42
CA VAL A 1406 -0.33 -38.88 -30.43
C VAL A 1406 -1.29 -40.06 -30.42
N LEU A 1407 -1.77 -40.49 -29.26
CA LEU A 1407 -2.75 -41.57 -29.13
C LEU A 1407 -4.08 -41.22 -29.81
N ILE A 1408 -4.61 -40.02 -29.57
CA ILE A 1408 -5.85 -39.58 -30.22
C ILE A 1408 -5.64 -39.47 -31.74
N TYR A 1409 -4.51 -38.92 -32.17
CA TYR A 1409 -4.20 -38.78 -33.60
C TYR A 1409 -3.98 -40.13 -34.31
N SER A 1410 -3.63 -41.19 -33.56
CA SER A 1410 -3.42 -42.54 -34.08
C SER A 1410 -4.70 -43.16 -34.65
N PHE A 1411 -5.89 -42.66 -34.28
CA PHE A 1411 -7.18 -43.12 -34.81
C PHE A 1411 -7.43 -42.72 -36.27
N LEU A 1412 -6.72 -41.73 -36.80
CA LEU A 1412 -6.91 -41.31 -38.20
C LEU A 1412 -6.34 -42.35 -39.17
N PRO A 1413 -7.04 -42.66 -40.28
CA PRO A 1413 -6.61 -43.69 -41.23
C PRO A 1413 -5.29 -43.31 -41.91
N HIS A 1414 -5.20 -42.07 -42.40
CA HIS A 1414 -4.00 -41.52 -43.00
C HIS A 1414 -3.06 -40.95 -41.93
N LYS A 1415 -1.78 -41.31 -41.98
CA LYS A 1415 -0.79 -40.96 -40.95
C LYS A 1415 0.50 -40.47 -41.57
N GLU A 1416 1.03 -39.38 -41.01
CA GLU A 1416 2.34 -38.85 -41.40
C GLU A 1416 3.06 -38.26 -40.20
N LEU A 1417 4.39 -38.39 -40.19
CA LEU A 1417 5.24 -37.87 -39.13
C LEU A 1417 4.98 -36.38 -38.85
N ARG A 1418 4.77 -35.56 -39.90
CA ARG A 1418 4.56 -34.11 -39.78
C ARG A 1418 3.35 -33.73 -38.92
N PHE A 1419 2.33 -34.58 -38.83
CA PHE A 1419 1.12 -34.24 -38.07
C PHE A 1419 1.33 -34.30 -36.56
N ILE A 1420 2.28 -35.13 -36.10
CA ILE A 1420 2.58 -35.27 -34.67
C ILE A 1420 3.78 -34.44 -34.21
N PHE A 1421 4.30 -33.52 -35.04
CA PHE A 1421 5.53 -32.77 -34.77
C PHE A 1421 5.50 -31.97 -33.48
N TYR A 1422 4.31 -31.50 -33.08
CA TYR A 1422 4.10 -30.73 -31.85
C TYR A 1422 4.39 -31.55 -30.58
N ALA A 1423 4.29 -32.89 -30.65
CA ALA A 1423 4.65 -33.76 -29.55
C ALA A 1423 6.16 -33.81 -29.32
N ILE A 1424 6.98 -33.63 -30.38
CA ILE A 1424 8.43 -33.83 -30.31
C ILE A 1424 9.12 -32.84 -29.34
N PRO A 1425 8.85 -31.51 -29.38
CA PRO A 1425 9.41 -30.60 -28.38
C PRO A 1425 9.04 -30.98 -26.94
N LEU A 1426 7.81 -31.46 -26.69
CA LEU A 1426 7.36 -31.90 -25.38
C LEU A 1426 8.09 -33.17 -24.90
N LEU A 1427 8.31 -34.13 -25.80
CA LEU A 1427 9.07 -35.34 -25.51
C LEU A 1427 10.58 -35.06 -25.34
N ASN A 1428 11.13 -34.08 -26.07
CA ASN A 1428 12.49 -33.61 -25.85
C ASN A 1428 12.65 -32.94 -24.48
N MET A 1429 11.63 -32.22 -23.99
CA MET A 1429 11.63 -31.68 -22.63
C MET A 1429 11.61 -32.78 -21.57
N ALA A 1430 10.85 -33.84 -21.82
CA ALA A 1430 10.81 -35.02 -20.96
C ALA A 1430 12.20 -35.67 -20.85
N ALA A 1431 12.84 -35.93 -21.98
CA ALA A 1431 14.17 -36.53 -22.04
C ALA A 1431 15.29 -35.61 -21.51
N SER A 1432 15.19 -34.29 -21.74
CA SER A 1432 16.19 -33.33 -21.25
C SER A 1432 16.17 -33.22 -19.73
N TRP A 1433 14.99 -33.32 -19.11
CA TRP A 1433 14.87 -33.35 -17.65
C TRP A 1433 15.54 -34.61 -17.08
N VAL A 1434 15.28 -35.79 -17.66
CA VAL A 1434 15.89 -37.05 -17.20
C VAL A 1434 17.41 -37.01 -17.38
N SER A 1435 17.90 -36.55 -18.53
CA SER A 1435 19.35 -36.42 -18.82
C SER A 1435 20.03 -35.50 -17.80
N ALA A 1436 19.43 -34.35 -17.48
CA ALA A 1436 19.96 -33.43 -16.48
C ALA A 1436 20.01 -34.05 -15.07
N ARG A 1437 19.01 -34.87 -14.70
CA ARG A 1437 18.98 -35.53 -13.39
C ARG A 1437 19.98 -36.66 -13.29
N MET A 1438 20.15 -37.45 -14.34
CA MET A 1438 21.17 -38.50 -14.39
C MET A 1438 22.59 -37.94 -14.22
N MET A 1439 22.90 -36.78 -14.81
CA MET A 1439 24.19 -36.09 -14.64
C MET A 1439 24.48 -35.62 -13.21
N LEU A 1440 23.44 -35.35 -12.41
CA LEU A 1440 23.61 -34.87 -11.04
C LEU A 1440 23.77 -36.02 -10.03
N MET A 1441 23.46 -37.26 -10.42
CA MET A 1441 23.63 -38.41 -9.54
C MET A 1441 25.12 -38.74 -9.43
N ARG A 1442 25.74 -38.50 -8.27
CA ARG A 1442 27.15 -38.87 -7.98
C ARG A 1442 27.34 -40.29 -7.44
N SER A 1443 26.29 -41.12 -7.48
CA SER A 1443 26.37 -42.50 -6.98
C SER A 1443 27.27 -43.36 -7.88
N SER A 1444 28.18 -44.11 -7.26
CA SER A 1444 29.04 -45.11 -7.91
C SER A 1444 28.28 -46.38 -8.34
N SER A 1445 26.95 -46.41 -8.19
CA SER A 1445 26.15 -47.58 -8.55
C SER A 1445 26.17 -47.82 -10.07
N VAL A 1446 26.25 -49.08 -10.48
CA VAL A 1446 26.27 -49.49 -11.89
C VAL A 1446 25.11 -48.87 -12.71
N PRO A 1447 23.85 -48.83 -12.22
CA PRO A 1447 22.75 -48.18 -12.95
C PRO A 1447 22.97 -46.67 -13.16
N THR A 1448 23.58 -45.98 -12.20
CA THR A 1448 23.87 -44.55 -12.30
C THR A 1448 24.95 -44.27 -13.36
N LEU A 1449 26.04 -45.06 -13.36
CA LEU A 1449 27.09 -44.98 -14.37
C LEU A 1449 26.57 -45.27 -15.78
N ILE A 1450 25.70 -46.29 -15.92
CA ILE A 1450 25.02 -46.59 -17.18
C ILE A 1450 24.16 -45.40 -17.60
N GLY A 1451 23.38 -44.83 -16.68
CA GLY A 1451 22.52 -43.67 -16.96
C GLY A 1451 23.27 -42.41 -17.41
N ILE A 1452 24.39 -42.11 -16.74
CA ILE A 1452 25.29 -41.00 -17.10
C ILE A 1452 25.85 -41.23 -18.51
N SER A 1453 26.37 -42.43 -18.76
CA SER A 1453 26.94 -42.80 -20.05
C SER A 1453 25.91 -42.72 -21.18
N LEU A 1454 24.70 -43.26 -20.96
CA LEU A 1454 23.60 -43.18 -21.92
C LEU A 1454 23.19 -41.74 -22.22
N SER A 1455 23.17 -40.86 -21.22
CA SER A 1455 22.81 -39.45 -21.40
C SER A 1455 23.79 -38.72 -22.33
N LEU A 1456 25.10 -39.02 -22.21
CA LEU A 1456 26.15 -38.45 -23.04
C LEU A 1456 26.19 -39.05 -24.45
N VAL A 1457 25.97 -40.36 -24.58
CA VAL A 1457 26.02 -41.09 -25.86
C VAL A 1457 24.81 -40.78 -26.75
N GLN A 1458 23.64 -40.57 -26.15
CA GLN A 1458 22.37 -40.29 -26.84
C GLN A 1458 22.49 -39.20 -27.94
N PRO A 1459 22.91 -37.95 -27.65
CA PRO A 1459 22.94 -36.91 -28.67
C PRO A 1459 24.01 -37.16 -29.72
N MET A 1460 25.10 -37.87 -29.37
CA MET A 1460 26.15 -38.24 -30.32
C MET A 1460 25.63 -39.22 -31.35
N ILE A 1461 24.91 -40.26 -30.92
CA ILE A 1461 24.28 -41.23 -31.85
C ILE A 1461 23.24 -40.53 -32.72
N ASN A 1462 22.38 -39.69 -32.12
CA ASN A 1462 21.38 -38.94 -32.87
C ASN A 1462 22.03 -38.04 -33.93
N MET A 1463 23.14 -37.37 -33.60
CA MET A 1463 23.86 -36.51 -34.54
C MET A 1463 24.51 -37.29 -35.68
N LEU A 1464 25.07 -38.47 -35.40
CA LEU A 1464 25.58 -39.38 -36.45
C LEU A 1464 24.44 -39.83 -37.38
N LEU A 1465 23.30 -40.26 -36.83
CA LEU A 1465 22.12 -40.59 -37.60
C LEU A 1465 21.59 -39.39 -38.40
N ALA A 1466 21.68 -38.19 -37.85
CA ALA A 1466 21.24 -36.98 -38.53
C ALA A 1466 22.11 -36.61 -39.73
N LEU A 1467 23.43 -36.78 -39.63
CA LEU A 1467 24.33 -36.65 -40.78
C LEU A 1467 23.99 -37.68 -41.85
N CYS A 1468 23.68 -38.92 -41.45
CA CYS A 1468 23.25 -39.97 -42.36
C CYS A 1468 21.94 -39.61 -43.10
N PHE A 1469 20.92 -39.14 -42.38
CA PHE A 1469 19.65 -38.76 -42.99
C PHE A 1469 19.76 -37.49 -43.85
N MET A 1470 20.61 -36.55 -43.46
CA MET A 1470 20.88 -35.35 -44.24
C MET A 1470 21.47 -35.68 -45.61
N ARG A 1471 22.41 -36.63 -45.68
CA ARG A 1471 22.97 -37.10 -46.97
C ARG A 1471 21.91 -37.70 -47.88
N ALA A 1472 20.98 -38.49 -47.33
CA ALA A 1472 19.84 -39.00 -48.09
C ALA A 1472 18.89 -37.86 -48.53
N ALA A 1473 18.65 -36.88 -47.67
CA ALA A 1473 17.71 -35.79 -47.94
C ALA A 1473 18.22 -34.79 -48.99
N ILE A 1474 19.52 -34.58 -49.12
CA ILE A 1474 20.11 -33.79 -50.21
C ILE A 1474 19.73 -34.39 -51.57
N ALA A 1475 19.79 -35.72 -51.69
CA ALA A 1475 19.45 -36.44 -52.92
C ALA A 1475 17.93 -36.61 -53.14
N ASN A 1476 17.05 -36.14 -52.26
CA ASN A 1476 15.60 -36.36 -52.40
C ASN A 1476 14.87 -35.30 -53.25
N TYR A 1477 15.58 -34.34 -53.85
CA TYR A 1477 14.98 -33.24 -54.62
C TYR A 1477 15.62 -33.00 -55.99
N PRO A 1478 15.70 -34.05 -56.85
CA PRO A 1478 16.39 -33.96 -58.15
C PRO A 1478 15.74 -32.98 -59.13
N GLY A 1479 14.41 -32.76 -59.08
CA GLY A 1479 13.75 -31.81 -59.99
C GLY A 1479 14.19 -30.36 -59.79
N GLY A 1480 14.42 -29.95 -58.54
CA GLY A 1480 14.98 -28.64 -58.23
C GLY A 1480 16.41 -28.45 -58.76
N GLU A 1481 17.24 -29.49 -58.68
CA GLU A 1481 18.59 -29.49 -59.26
C GLU A 1481 18.55 -29.45 -60.80
N ALA A 1482 17.59 -30.16 -61.39
CA ALA A 1482 17.42 -30.25 -62.84
C ALA A 1482 17.07 -28.90 -63.46
N ILE A 1483 16.19 -28.10 -62.85
CA ILE A 1483 15.85 -26.77 -63.36
C ILE A 1483 17.01 -25.76 -63.21
N VAL A 1484 17.79 -25.85 -62.13
CA VAL A 1484 18.99 -25.00 -61.96
C VAL A 1484 20.06 -25.36 -63.01
N THR A 1485 20.24 -26.65 -63.28
CA THR A 1485 21.16 -27.15 -64.30
C THR A 1485 20.70 -26.77 -65.71
N LEU A 1486 19.40 -26.83 -65.99
CA LEU A 1486 18.82 -26.32 -67.23
C LEU A 1486 19.14 -24.84 -67.43
N HIS A 1487 18.97 -24.02 -66.40
CA HIS A 1487 19.20 -22.58 -66.49
C HIS A 1487 20.67 -22.22 -66.71
N THR A 1488 21.58 -22.93 -66.05
CA THR A 1488 23.03 -22.76 -66.26
C THR A 1488 23.43 -23.20 -67.65
N THR A 1489 22.90 -24.33 -68.14
CA THR A 1489 23.12 -24.82 -69.51
C THR A 1489 22.60 -23.83 -70.55
N LEU A 1490 21.35 -23.36 -70.44
CA LEU A 1490 20.76 -22.38 -71.36
C LEU A 1490 21.49 -21.04 -71.37
N ARG A 1491 22.02 -20.59 -70.22
CA ARG A 1491 22.88 -19.40 -70.17
C ARG A 1491 24.22 -19.63 -70.85
N ALA A 1492 24.86 -20.79 -70.62
CA ALA A 1492 26.12 -21.15 -71.26
C ALA A 1492 25.98 -21.24 -72.79
N GLU A 1493 24.82 -21.70 -73.29
CA GLU A 1493 24.49 -21.72 -74.72
C GLU A 1493 24.08 -20.36 -75.30
N GLY A 1494 24.05 -19.28 -74.50
CA GLY A 1494 23.66 -17.94 -74.96
C GLY A 1494 22.16 -17.79 -75.27
N LEU A 1495 21.31 -18.71 -74.79
CA LEU A 1495 19.86 -18.72 -75.03
C LEU A 1495 19.06 -17.84 -74.04
N SER A 1496 19.73 -17.05 -73.20
CA SER A 1496 19.08 -16.17 -72.22
C SER A 1496 18.19 -15.08 -72.84
N GLY A 1497 18.43 -14.68 -74.09
CA GLY A 1497 17.62 -13.68 -74.79
C GLY A 1497 16.57 -14.25 -75.74
N LYS A 1498 16.43 -15.58 -75.86
CA LYS A 1498 15.52 -16.24 -76.81
C LYS A 1498 14.34 -16.91 -76.09
N PRO A 1499 13.15 -16.94 -76.69
CA PRO A 1499 12.04 -17.74 -76.16
C PRO A 1499 12.41 -19.22 -76.27
N VAL A 1500 12.18 -19.96 -75.18
CA VAL A 1500 12.42 -21.40 -75.07
C VAL A 1500 11.21 -22.01 -74.39
N ARG A 1501 10.64 -23.06 -74.97
CA ARG A 1501 9.50 -23.80 -74.39
C ARG A 1501 10.03 -24.99 -73.60
N ILE A 1502 9.73 -25.02 -72.30
CA ILE A 1502 10.23 -26.02 -71.35
C ILE A 1502 9.02 -26.75 -70.75
N HIS A 1503 8.96 -28.06 -70.90
CA HIS A 1503 7.96 -28.87 -70.21
C HIS A 1503 8.56 -29.57 -68.99
N ILE A 1504 7.84 -29.49 -67.87
CA ILE A 1504 8.20 -30.11 -66.59
C ILE A 1504 7.14 -31.14 -66.26
N ASP A 1505 7.56 -32.41 -66.21
CA ASP A 1505 6.71 -33.52 -65.82
C ASP A 1505 6.23 -33.41 -64.36
N SER A 1506 5.08 -33.99 -64.03
CA SER A 1506 4.47 -33.89 -62.70
C SER A 1506 5.39 -34.41 -61.59
N TYR A 1507 6.05 -35.56 -61.80
CA TYR A 1507 7.01 -36.09 -60.82
C TYR A 1507 8.23 -35.17 -60.64
N CYS A 1508 8.70 -34.57 -61.73
CA CYS A 1508 9.76 -33.58 -61.66
C CYS A 1508 9.30 -32.33 -60.88
N ALA A 1509 8.08 -31.86 -61.13
CA ALA A 1509 7.49 -30.73 -60.41
C ALA A 1509 7.38 -31.01 -58.90
N GLU A 1510 7.05 -32.24 -58.54
CA GLU A 1510 6.96 -32.71 -57.17
C GLU A 1510 8.33 -32.76 -56.44
N THR A 1511 9.42 -32.94 -57.19
CA THR A 1511 10.77 -33.10 -56.64
C THR A 1511 11.56 -31.78 -56.55
N GLY A 1512 10.87 -30.69 -56.23
CA GLY A 1512 11.48 -29.44 -55.75
C GLY A 1512 11.56 -28.27 -56.72
N VAL A 1513 10.77 -28.31 -57.79
CA VAL A 1513 10.63 -27.20 -58.75
C VAL A 1513 9.66 -26.13 -58.24
N THR A 1514 10.05 -24.86 -58.31
CA THR A 1514 9.22 -23.70 -57.91
C THR A 1514 9.33 -22.53 -58.90
N ARG A 1515 8.38 -21.56 -58.86
CA ARG A 1515 8.50 -20.33 -59.66
C ARG A 1515 9.67 -19.43 -59.23
N PHE A 1516 10.19 -19.59 -58.01
CA PHE A 1516 11.45 -18.94 -57.62
C PHE A 1516 12.66 -19.46 -58.41
N LEU A 1517 12.62 -20.68 -58.94
CA LEU A 1517 13.69 -21.19 -59.79
C LEU A 1517 13.57 -20.70 -61.24
N GLN A 1518 12.40 -20.17 -61.64
CA GLN A 1518 12.12 -19.59 -62.96
C GLN A 1518 12.67 -18.16 -63.07
N VAL A 1519 13.96 -18.05 -63.40
CA VAL A 1519 14.67 -16.77 -63.47
C VAL A 1519 14.35 -15.98 -64.73
N ASN A 1520 14.20 -16.64 -65.88
CA ASN A 1520 14.01 -15.95 -67.16
C ASN A 1520 12.52 -15.84 -67.53
N PRO A 1521 11.96 -14.62 -67.66
CA PRO A 1521 10.56 -14.42 -68.04
C PRO A 1521 10.28 -14.71 -69.53
N LEU A 1522 11.31 -14.80 -70.39
CA LEU A 1522 11.14 -15.14 -71.81
C LEU A 1522 10.93 -16.64 -72.04
N TRP A 1523 11.23 -17.49 -71.05
CA TRP A 1523 11.08 -18.93 -71.16
C TRP A 1523 9.71 -19.34 -70.65
N GLU A 1524 9.01 -20.13 -71.46
CA GLU A 1524 7.66 -20.61 -71.19
C GLU A 1524 7.74 -21.98 -70.50
N TYR A 1525 7.29 -22.06 -69.26
CA TYR A 1525 7.31 -23.29 -68.47
C TYR A 1525 5.91 -23.88 -68.41
N ASN A 1526 5.75 -25.11 -68.89
CA ASN A 1526 4.49 -25.83 -68.89
C ASN A 1526 4.55 -27.04 -67.93
N LYS A 1527 3.55 -27.19 -67.07
CA LYS A 1527 3.40 -28.30 -66.10
C LYS A 1527 2.13 -29.14 -66.32
N SER A 1528 1.58 -29.18 -67.52
CA SER A 1528 0.30 -29.84 -67.79
C SER A 1528 0.35 -31.33 -67.43
N GLU A 1529 -0.48 -31.76 -66.47
CA GLU A 1529 -0.62 -33.18 -66.06
C GLU A 1529 -1.10 -34.08 -67.21
N SER A 1530 -1.78 -33.49 -68.21
CA SER A 1530 -2.51 -34.21 -69.26
C SER A 1530 -1.67 -34.70 -70.45
N LEU A 1531 -0.37 -34.38 -70.49
CA LEU A 1531 0.53 -34.78 -71.59
C LEU A 1531 1.02 -36.23 -71.38
N ILE A 1532 0.15 -37.21 -71.59
CA ILE A 1532 0.44 -38.63 -71.34
C ILE A 1532 1.29 -39.22 -72.47
N LEU A 1533 1.08 -38.78 -73.72
CA LEU A 1533 1.74 -39.37 -74.89
C LEU A 1533 3.07 -38.65 -75.19
N PRO A 1534 4.17 -39.38 -75.47
CA PRO A 1534 5.46 -38.78 -75.87
C PRO A 1534 5.34 -37.79 -77.03
N GLU A 1535 4.41 -38.03 -77.96
CA GLU A 1535 4.13 -37.20 -79.13
C GLU A 1535 3.70 -35.77 -78.77
N GLN A 1536 2.93 -35.60 -77.70
CA GLN A 1536 2.44 -34.29 -77.28
C GLN A 1536 3.54 -33.43 -76.64
N LYS A 1537 4.67 -34.05 -76.24
CA LYS A 1537 5.82 -33.37 -75.66
C LYS A 1537 6.84 -32.93 -76.71
N ILE A 1538 6.65 -33.26 -78.00
CA ILE A 1538 7.58 -32.90 -79.09
C ILE A 1538 7.68 -31.38 -79.30
N ASP A 1539 6.65 -30.62 -78.94
CA ASP A 1539 6.63 -29.16 -79.14
C ASP A 1539 7.58 -28.38 -78.22
N PHE A 1540 8.08 -29.00 -77.16
CA PHE A 1540 8.97 -28.33 -76.22
C PHE A 1540 10.44 -28.49 -76.64
N ASP A 1541 11.22 -27.44 -76.44
CA ASP A 1541 12.65 -27.43 -76.78
C ASP A 1541 13.48 -28.21 -75.75
N TYR A 1542 13.00 -28.23 -74.50
CA TYR A 1542 13.60 -28.96 -73.38
C TYR A 1542 12.53 -29.68 -72.58
N LEU A 1543 12.81 -30.93 -72.21
CA LEU A 1543 11.94 -31.75 -71.36
C LEU A 1543 12.66 -32.11 -70.06
N LEU A 1544 11.97 -31.86 -68.94
CA LEU A 1544 12.36 -32.35 -67.63
C LEU A 1544 11.39 -33.47 -67.22
N ILE A 1545 11.80 -34.72 -67.48
CA ILE A 1545 10.99 -35.91 -67.18
C ILE A 1545 11.44 -36.54 -65.86
N GLY A 1546 10.51 -37.07 -65.08
CA GLY A 1546 10.82 -37.74 -63.82
C GLY A 1546 10.02 -39.01 -63.62
N ASP A 1547 10.53 -39.94 -62.82
CA ASP A 1547 9.86 -41.20 -62.51
C ASP A 1547 10.15 -41.64 -61.06
N SER A 1548 9.14 -42.25 -60.43
CA SER A 1548 9.19 -42.68 -59.04
C SER A 1548 10.03 -43.93 -58.77
N ASP A 1549 10.50 -44.62 -59.82
CA ASP A 1549 11.35 -45.81 -59.81
C ASP A 1549 12.69 -45.59 -60.53
N ASP A 1550 12.69 -45.44 -61.85
CA ASP A 1550 13.91 -45.21 -62.63
C ASP A 1550 13.59 -44.53 -63.96
N VAL A 1551 14.05 -43.29 -64.11
CA VAL A 1551 13.75 -42.48 -65.30
C VAL A 1551 14.40 -43.02 -66.58
N THR A 1552 15.37 -43.93 -66.48
CA THR A 1552 16.04 -44.50 -67.67
C THR A 1552 15.08 -45.24 -68.58
N GLN A 1553 14.01 -45.86 -68.06
CA GLN A 1553 12.98 -46.49 -68.89
C GLN A 1553 12.12 -45.46 -69.63
N VAL A 1554 11.64 -44.44 -68.92
CA VAL A 1554 10.84 -43.35 -69.50
C VAL A 1554 11.65 -42.59 -70.55
N ASN A 1555 12.93 -42.37 -70.29
CA ASN A 1555 13.85 -41.69 -71.20
C ASN A 1555 14.01 -42.41 -72.55
N LYS A 1556 13.94 -43.74 -72.61
CA LYS A 1556 14.02 -44.49 -73.88
C LYS A 1556 12.97 -44.04 -74.89
N ASN A 1557 11.80 -43.60 -74.43
CA ASN A 1557 10.71 -43.13 -75.29
C ASN A 1557 11.03 -41.81 -76.01
N TYR A 1558 12.09 -41.10 -75.62
CA TYR A 1558 12.44 -39.78 -76.16
C TYR A 1558 13.75 -39.75 -76.93
N ILE A 1559 14.55 -40.83 -76.94
CA ILE A 1559 15.88 -40.87 -77.58
C ILE A 1559 15.84 -40.44 -79.06
N THR A 1560 14.73 -40.68 -79.77
CA THR A 1560 14.56 -40.34 -81.20
C THR A 1560 14.30 -38.86 -81.45
N THR A 1561 13.75 -38.13 -80.47
CA THR A 1561 13.31 -36.73 -80.63
C THR A 1561 14.16 -35.77 -79.80
N HIS A 1562 14.71 -36.27 -78.69
CA HIS A 1562 15.47 -35.50 -77.73
C HIS A 1562 16.71 -36.27 -77.29
N ARG A 1563 17.82 -35.54 -77.20
CA ARG A 1563 19.05 -36.03 -76.60
C ARG A 1563 19.03 -35.84 -75.10
N THR A 1564 19.39 -36.89 -74.36
CA THR A 1564 19.61 -36.79 -72.92
C THR A 1564 20.88 -35.99 -72.64
N LEU A 1565 20.73 -34.89 -71.91
CA LEU A 1565 21.85 -34.07 -71.46
C LEU A 1565 22.39 -34.57 -70.11
N TYR A 1566 21.50 -34.76 -69.13
CA TYR A 1566 21.88 -35.10 -67.77
C TYR A 1566 20.86 -36.04 -67.12
N PHE A 1567 21.35 -36.96 -66.28
CA PHE A 1567 20.54 -37.72 -65.34
C PHE A 1567 20.78 -37.22 -63.91
N PHE A 1568 19.70 -36.82 -63.24
CA PHE A 1568 19.71 -36.40 -61.85
C PHE A 1568 19.32 -37.59 -60.97
N HIS A 1569 20.20 -37.88 -60.03
CA HIS A 1569 20.07 -39.07 -59.21
C HIS A 1569 19.36 -38.76 -57.91
N GLY A 1570 18.32 -39.52 -57.61
CA GLY A 1570 17.63 -39.49 -56.34
C GLY A 1570 18.03 -40.62 -55.42
N PHE A 1571 17.77 -40.45 -54.12
CA PHE A 1571 17.98 -41.51 -53.14
C PHE A 1571 17.05 -42.71 -53.41
N ALA A 1572 17.63 -43.91 -53.43
CA ALA A 1572 16.92 -45.16 -53.69
C ALA A 1572 16.98 -46.15 -52.52
N GLY A 1573 17.95 -46.00 -51.61
CA GLY A 1573 18.09 -46.87 -50.45
C GLY A 1573 19.46 -46.78 -49.80
N ILE A 1574 19.63 -47.54 -48.73
CA ILE A 1574 20.90 -47.70 -48.00
C ILE A 1574 21.31 -49.16 -48.12
N GLU A 1575 22.54 -49.39 -48.56
CA GLU A 1575 23.21 -50.69 -48.48
C GLU A 1575 24.31 -50.62 -47.43
N ILE A 1576 24.41 -51.66 -46.59
CA ILE A 1576 25.45 -51.76 -45.58
C ILE A 1576 26.51 -52.72 -46.14
N GLU A 1577 27.60 -52.17 -46.66
CA GLU A 1577 28.71 -52.94 -47.18
C GLU A 1577 29.89 -52.92 -46.21
N ARG A 1578 30.63 -54.02 -46.15
CA ARG A 1578 31.89 -54.09 -45.40
C ARG A 1578 33.00 -53.52 -46.29
N ASN A 1579 33.60 -52.40 -45.87
CA ASN A 1579 34.67 -51.78 -46.65
C ASN A 1579 35.93 -52.66 -46.62
N ALA A 1580 36.57 -52.89 -47.77
CA ALA A 1580 37.76 -53.74 -47.87
C ALA A 1580 38.99 -53.13 -47.17
N THR A 1581 39.06 -51.79 -47.04
CA THR A 1581 40.19 -51.07 -46.43
C THR A 1581 40.05 -50.83 -44.92
N PHE A 1582 38.83 -50.88 -44.37
CA PHE A 1582 38.58 -50.64 -42.94
C PHE A 1582 37.55 -51.64 -42.40
N PRO A 1583 37.79 -52.29 -41.26
CA PRO A 1583 36.97 -53.41 -40.76
C PRO A 1583 35.55 -53.02 -40.30
N PHE A 1584 35.13 -51.77 -40.45
CA PHE A 1584 33.81 -51.28 -40.07
C PHE A 1584 32.79 -51.38 -41.23
N LEU A 1585 31.54 -51.64 -40.88
CA LEU A 1585 30.40 -51.56 -41.81
C LEU A 1585 30.26 -50.10 -42.29
N THR A 1586 30.32 -49.88 -43.60
CA THR A 1586 30.08 -48.58 -44.22
C THR A 1586 28.67 -48.51 -44.80
N VAL A 1587 27.99 -47.40 -44.56
CA VAL A 1587 26.68 -47.09 -45.12
C VAL A 1587 26.88 -46.52 -46.53
N GLN A 1588 26.63 -47.33 -47.56
CA GLN A 1588 26.59 -46.91 -48.96
C GLN A 1588 25.19 -46.36 -49.28
N TYR A 1589 25.13 -45.16 -49.87
CA TYR A 1589 23.88 -44.55 -50.31
C TYR A 1589 23.63 -44.91 -51.77
N LYS A 1590 22.60 -45.71 -52.02
CA LYS A 1590 22.20 -46.06 -53.37
C LYS A 1590 21.48 -44.88 -53.99
N LEU A 1591 22.04 -44.37 -55.07
CA LEU A 1591 21.46 -43.32 -55.89
C LEU A 1591 20.98 -43.94 -57.21
N LYS A 1592 19.76 -43.63 -57.63
CA LYS A 1592 19.21 -44.03 -58.94
C LYS A 1592 18.82 -42.79 -59.73
N PRO A 1593 18.95 -42.80 -61.06
CA PRO A 1593 18.45 -41.70 -61.88
C PRO A 1593 16.92 -41.60 -61.75
N ARG A 1594 16.42 -40.47 -61.25
CA ARG A 1594 14.99 -40.20 -61.03
C ARG A 1594 14.43 -39.11 -61.93
N VAL A 1595 15.29 -38.21 -62.41
CA VAL A 1595 14.92 -37.13 -63.33
C VAL A 1595 15.93 -37.08 -64.46
N ALA A 1596 15.48 -36.87 -65.69
CA ALA A 1596 16.32 -36.69 -66.86
C ALA A 1596 16.03 -35.33 -67.52
N LEU A 1597 17.09 -34.61 -67.87
CA LEU A 1597 17.02 -33.40 -68.70
C LEU A 1597 17.31 -33.77 -70.14
N LEU A 1598 16.34 -33.51 -71.00
CA LEU A 1598 16.35 -33.79 -72.42
C LEU A 1598 16.33 -32.48 -73.22
N LYS A 1599 17.11 -32.41 -74.29
CA LYS A 1599 17.11 -31.31 -75.25
C LYS A 1599 16.64 -31.82 -76.59
N LYS A 1600 15.71 -31.10 -77.22
CA LYS A 1600 15.22 -31.42 -78.55
C LYS A 1600 16.38 -31.33 -79.54
N GLU A 1601 16.66 -32.43 -80.23
CA GLU A 1601 17.57 -32.37 -81.38
C GLU A 1601 16.76 -31.99 -82.62
N PRO A 1602 17.36 -31.24 -83.57
CA PRO A 1602 16.78 -31.16 -84.90
C PRO A 1602 16.64 -32.60 -85.40
N LEU A 1603 15.42 -33.02 -85.76
CA LEU A 1603 15.20 -34.31 -86.42
C LEU A 1603 16.25 -34.41 -87.53
N ILE A 1604 17.23 -35.31 -87.38
CA ILE A 1604 18.15 -35.60 -88.47
C ILE A 1604 17.24 -36.18 -89.54
N THR A 1605 16.89 -35.38 -90.55
CA THR A 1605 16.40 -35.91 -91.81
C THR A 1605 17.58 -36.63 -92.42
N THR A 1606 17.90 -37.82 -91.92
CA THR A 1606 18.46 -38.85 -92.78
C THR A 1606 17.38 -39.07 -93.82
N THR A 1607 17.56 -38.43 -94.97
CA THR A 1607 17.27 -39.10 -96.22
C THR A 1607 17.74 -40.53 -96.06
N VAL A 1608 16.76 -41.43 -95.99
CA VAL A 1608 16.95 -42.80 -96.44
C VAL A 1608 17.44 -42.65 -97.88
N GLU A 1609 18.75 -42.64 -98.10
CA GLU A 1609 19.21 -43.46 -99.20
C GLU A 1609 18.93 -44.90 -98.76
N PRO A 1610 18.16 -45.66 -99.55
CA PRO A 1610 17.83 -47.02 -99.17
C PRO A 1610 19.14 -47.79 -99.13
N VAL A 1611 19.47 -48.32 -97.96
CA VAL A 1611 20.22 -49.58 -97.93
C VAL A 1611 19.25 -50.62 -98.50
N VAL A 1612 19.30 -50.73 -99.82
CA VAL A 1612 19.19 -52.02 -100.48
C VAL A 1612 20.36 -52.85 -99.95
N GLU A 1613 20.02 -54.05 -99.52
CA GLU A 1613 20.88 -55.09 -98.97
C GLU A 1613 22.31 -55.11 -99.53
N ALA A 1614 23.28 -55.14 -98.60
CA ALA A 1614 24.49 -55.95 -98.67
C ALA A 1614 24.85 -56.40 -97.25
#